data_AF-A0AAD0WMY0-F1
#
_entry.id   AF-A0AAD0WMY0-F1
#
_cell.length_a   1.000
_cell.length_b   1.000
_cell.length_c   1.000
_cell.angle_alpha   90.00
_cell.angle_beta   90.00
_cell.angle_gamma   90.00
#
_symmetry.space_group_name_H-M   'P 1'
#
loop_
_entity.id
_entity.type
_entity.pdbx_description
1 polymer ?
#
loop_
_entity_poly.entity_id
_entity_poly.type
_entity_poly.pdbx_seq_one_letter_code
_entity_poly.pdbx_strand_id
1 'polypeptide(L)'
;MNRYNLNRIIDDYEKKLLLYSSINNSKELTSLNENYYEVLADIIINENDLPFEYLINRLENYFKYNIDIKEKKLDFKHHQFSLLGSYVYKKLFDKFGIDTFDKYIEIIKKNIFSEIYAWLSIDFDSSFIRDNFLNASVEYIVANQNNAWKEEFENIDYETYRWLKKVDNVPHCFETNEDLYFWLKENEYYENLMMIGNPIIKNLLHQIINWETFNTNLVEKNRIIRLLEECKNDYITIGEILTSNNIKLNCYLLKNNEYSIFGFCNFYMLDRLNIDESYAKEFLELLSQQLLDIVFTHLQNPFYQNDLANKIYFILNFICDKYVNYYDRTHLYGLLYTFELFLKKLLESEIQTSNYQKEEIFSIVIKDLIKKQLLDFEKKENFDKKNYFLLSYYLKGIDRLIKVKNFDGLNYKEKISNSILDNLKKSFSNITNDKRVYIDFLFLKNIDFSLFFNSSKNDGKWLDIFDLNSVINGLNSTDVYIYEHLSKFYLKILFQIYKKTQDKEVEKYINKLIIKLGFEVESSIIRFDDKFEILNEYLELLNLFAKEYFESFVNKLCDSYELRILLQLLSSTILEERKEFINNKLNVMIQKGIESDKLSFNDLKIGMLYAIDNDYLKLANLLEEIFNKKFNTSNNSFMKKFQKEFNEVVCKKDLLEILNDKDLETKEKFVKLNNYKIPIDDKNWGTESKYLKCENFKEFIRALIFFDSGKYDKAYDILNTLCEKELTTNYLINMVNSYFNLHKEDENKVAKFEYILNIFESKQKSFQSYINSIYEYQVLIYGYTITKNISKLSQLIKDMPKQYDMDFDIFKYKYEFFKDNNQEFKAKKYLEEFKNFYINNKKVLKKVKELEEELNSHTRMEMENNFEVKISFDSLTLGLTEAKKYWNLIQNMELDKQSQIFSNKPDSEEFIIYIMEQISSELLERKVNIFRNKEKNDSLEIENIINDWVGSLLNQRMNFLSWKVLPESRGGENLKGNVGERDIIVYDKNDTKLFLFEAFRLFNCDTTTIETHMKKLNGYNANGSKLMIVMVYTYHNDFVQLCSSYEDYLKTFDYNGFDKIGIIKEHCFENIETTPTKIKLLKEVRIQNEKDVVIYHYLLDFYSEINIQDLKFRVLKKDDIKAVVELINKAYREKNPNSWTSEAHLLSGIRVNEDMLNEILKNKNIVTYIALLDEKIVATIQTKLEDKDIHIGLFAVHPDFQSFGVGKKLLAFAEESSKKLWKKSSFVMEVISNRVELRDYYIRRGYQNTNRFIEFPKSSYWSPLTNEELKLLVLRKTID
;
A
#
# COMPACT_ATOMS: atom_id res chain seq x y z
N MET A 1 -8.70 2.89 -66.51
CA MET A 1 -9.39 2.27 -67.68
C MET A 1 -10.05 3.38 -68.52
N ASN A 2 -10.83 3.09 -69.56
CA ASN A 2 -11.73 4.10 -70.15
C ASN A 2 -13.09 4.01 -69.42
N ARG A 3 -13.77 5.15 -69.17
CA ARG A 3 -14.99 5.26 -68.33
C ARG A 3 -16.07 4.23 -68.66
N TYR A 4 -16.20 3.87 -69.94
CA TYR A 4 -17.15 2.88 -70.43
C TYR A 4 -16.89 1.46 -69.88
N ASN A 5 -15.62 1.06 -69.73
CA ASN A 5 -15.28 -0.24 -69.15
C ASN A 5 -15.50 -0.26 -67.63
N LEU A 6 -15.25 0.85 -66.92
CA LEU A 6 -15.51 0.95 -65.49
C LEU A 6 -17.01 0.76 -65.19
N ASN A 7 -17.87 1.49 -65.92
CA ASN A 7 -19.32 1.27 -65.86
C ASN A 7 -19.67 -0.20 -66.21
N ARG A 8 -19.09 -0.79 -67.26
CA ARG A 8 -19.40 -2.18 -67.65
C ARG A 8 -18.96 -3.25 -66.63
N ILE A 9 -17.91 -2.98 -65.84
CA ILE A 9 -17.49 -3.85 -64.73
C ILE A 9 -18.49 -3.77 -63.59
N ILE A 10 -18.98 -2.57 -63.29
CA ILE A 10 -20.05 -2.33 -62.31
C ILE A 10 -21.34 -3.03 -62.78
N ASP A 11 -21.83 -2.76 -63.99
CA ASP A 11 -23.04 -3.36 -64.59
C ASP A 11 -23.04 -4.91 -64.54
N ASP A 12 -21.88 -5.55 -64.72
CA ASP A 12 -21.73 -7.00 -64.69
C ASP A 12 -21.73 -7.57 -63.26
N TYR A 13 -21.28 -6.78 -62.28
CA TYR A 13 -21.47 -7.03 -60.85
C TYR A 13 -22.94 -6.85 -60.41
N GLU A 14 -23.61 -5.79 -60.87
CA GLU A 14 -25.04 -5.55 -60.58
C GLU A 14 -25.90 -6.75 -61.01
N LYS A 15 -25.66 -7.26 -62.23
CA LYS A 15 -26.37 -8.43 -62.77
C LYS A 15 -26.09 -9.72 -61.99
N LYS A 16 -24.87 -9.91 -61.48
CA LYS A 16 -24.54 -11.06 -60.62
C LYS A 16 -25.28 -10.98 -59.29
N LEU A 17 -25.28 -9.82 -58.64
CA LEU A 17 -25.99 -9.62 -57.37
C LEU A 17 -27.52 -9.78 -57.53
N LEU A 18 -28.10 -9.29 -58.63
CA LEU A 18 -29.53 -9.45 -58.95
C LEU A 18 -29.94 -10.89 -59.25
N LEU A 19 -29.03 -11.77 -59.66
CA LEU A 19 -29.31 -13.21 -59.80
C LEU A 19 -29.38 -13.90 -58.44
N TYR A 20 -28.40 -13.65 -57.56
CA TYR A 20 -28.33 -14.30 -56.25
C TYR A 20 -29.36 -13.79 -55.23
N SER A 21 -29.83 -12.54 -55.33
CA SER A 21 -30.88 -12.02 -54.43
C SER A 21 -32.24 -12.75 -54.55
N SER A 22 -32.41 -13.60 -55.56
CA SER A 22 -33.60 -14.46 -55.75
C SER A 22 -33.53 -15.81 -55.01
N ILE A 23 -32.38 -16.19 -54.42
CA ILE A 23 -32.17 -17.51 -53.79
C ILE A 23 -31.56 -17.33 -52.38
N ASN A 24 -32.26 -17.82 -51.36
CA ASN A 24 -31.86 -17.72 -49.95
C ASN A 24 -30.65 -18.63 -49.60
N ASN A 25 -29.43 -18.20 -49.88
CA ASN A 25 -28.17 -18.84 -49.45
C ASN A 25 -27.22 -17.84 -48.78
N SER A 26 -27.12 -17.87 -47.45
CA SER A 26 -26.31 -16.91 -46.69
C SER A 26 -24.79 -17.13 -46.75
N LYS A 27 -24.32 -18.29 -47.23
CA LYS A 27 -22.88 -18.61 -47.32
C LYS A 27 -22.16 -18.00 -48.54
N GLU A 28 -22.90 -17.62 -49.58
CA GLU A 28 -22.31 -17.08 -50.81
C GLU A 28 -22.04 -15.57 -50.68
N LEU A 29 -22.86 -14.84 -49.90
CA LEU A 29 -22.66 -13.41 -49.61
C LEU A 29 -21.30 -13.11 -48.95
N THR A 30 -20.80 -13.96 -48.06
CA THR A 30 -19.48 -13.76 -47.43
C THR A 30 -18.34 -13.73 -48.45
N SER A 31 -18.39 -14.58 -49.49
CA SER A 31 -17.39 -14.59 -50.57
C SER A 31 -17.52 -13.42 -51.56
N LEU A 32 -18.71 -12.79 -51.62
CA LEU A 32 -18.96 -11.57 -52.39
C LEU A 32 -18.45 -10.31 -51.66
N ASN A 33 -18.46 -10.29 -50.34
CA ASN A 33 -17.93 -9.18 -49.54
C ASN A 33 -16.40 -9.08 -49.62
N GLU A 34 -15.68 -10.20 -49.66
CA GLU A 34 -14.21 -10.21 -49.88
C GLU A 34 -13.86 -9.67 -51.27
N ASN A 35 -14.60 -10.11 -52.30
CA ASN A 35 -14.51 -9.61 -53.67
C ASN A 35 -14.74 -8.08 -53.79
N TYR A 36 -15.60 -7.50 -52.94
CA TYR A 36 -15.92 -6.07 -52.97
C TYR A 36 -14.72 -5.20 -52.60
N TYR A 37 -14.03 -5.50 -51.49
CA TYR A 37 -12.82 -4.77 -51.09
C TYR A 37 -11.67 -4.98 -52.08
N GLU A 38 -11.57 -6.17 -52.67
CA GLU A 38 -10.58 -6.45 -53.70
C GLU A 38 -10.76 -5.57 -54.95
N VAL A 39 -12.00 -5.45 -55.46
CA VAL A 39 -12.33 -4.59 -56.62
C VAL A 39 -12.11 -3.11 -56.30
N LEU A 40 -12.40 -2.65 -55.09
CA LEU A 40 -12.09 -1.27 -54.68
C LEU A 40 -10.59 -1.00 -54.68
N ALA A 41 -9.77 -1.93 -54.16
CA ALA A 41 -8.32 -1.82 -54.20
C ALA A 41 -7.78 -1.78 -55.65
N ASP A 42 -8.32 -2.59 -56.56
CA ASP A 42 -7.96 -2.54 -57.98
C ASP A 42 -8.33 -1.20 -58.66
N ILE A 43 -9.40 -0.53 -58.24
CA ILE A 43 -9.75 0.81 -58.76
C ILE A 43 -8.75 1.86 -58.26
N ILE A 44 -8.45 1.86 -56.95
CA ILE A 44 -7.49 2.77 -56.31
C ILE A 44 -6.09 2.66 -56.94
N ILE A 45 -5.67 1.45 -57.32
CA ILE A 45 -4.32 1.13 -57.82
C ILE A 45 -4.16 1.32 -59.34
N ASN A 46 -5.25 1.56 -60.07
CA ASN A 46 -5.25 1.65 -61.54
C ASN A 46 -5.93 2.90 -62.14
N GLU A 47 -6.55 3.78 -61.33
CA GLU A 47 -7.04 5.10 -61.75
C GLU A 47 -6.50 6.23 -60.85
N ASN A 48 -5.17 6.40 -60.85
CA ASN A 48 -4.36 7.32 -60.02
C ASN A 48 -4.78 8.81 -59.98
N ASP A 49 -5.72 9.25 -60.83
CA ASP A 49 -6.10 10.66 -61.01
C ASP A 49 -7.53 10.99 -60.51
N LEU A 50 -8.23 10.04 -59.87
CA LEU A 50 -9.54 10.28 -59.25
C LEU A 50 -9.43 10.44 -57.74
N PRO A 51 -9.88 11.56 -57.14
CA PRO A 51 -9.89 11.74 -55.69
C PRO A 51 -10.68 10.64 -54.99
N PHE A 52 -10.13 10.09 -53.91
CA PHE A 52 -10.74 9.00 -53.14
C PHE A 52 -12.16 9.33 -52.64
N GLU A 53 -12.38 10.58 -52.24
CA GLU A 53 -13.69 11.12 -51.81
C GLU A 53 -14.75 11.11 -52.94
N TYR A 54 -14.33 11.24 -54.21
CA TYR A 54 -15.23 11.14 -55.37
C TYR A 54 -15.68 9.69 -55.62
N LEU A 55 -14.81 8.70 -55.37
CA LEU A 55 -15.16 7.29 -55.46
C LEU A 55 -16.19 6.91 -54.38
N ILE A 56 -15.97 7.31 -53.12
CA ILE A 56 -16.92 7.08 -52.01
C ILE A 56 -18.27 7.76 -52.29
N ASN A 57 -18.28 9.04 -52.69
CA ASN A 57 -19.51 9.76 -53.05
C ASN A 57 -20.29 9.09 -54.20
N ARG A 58 -19.61 8.39 -55.13
CA ARG A 58 -20.29 7.70 -56.24
C ARG A 58 -20.87 6.35 -55.83
N LEU A 59 -20.21 5.62 -54.93
CA LEU A 59 -20.73 4.40 -54.29
C LEU A 59 -21.95 4.72 -53.40
N GLU A 60 -21.89 5.81 -52.62
CA GLU A 60 -23.03 6.30 -51.83
C GLU A 60 -24.29 6.47 -52.68
N ASN A 61 -24.19 7.18 -53.81
CA ASN A 61 -25.34 7.45 -54.68
C ASN A 61 -25.86 6.19 -55.42
N TYR A 62 -25.12 5.07 -55.42
CA TYR A 62 -25.64 3.78 -55.89
C TYR A 62 -26.55 3.12 -54.84
N PHE A 63 -26.05 2.92 -53.62
CA PHE A 63 -26.82 2.29 -52.53
C PHE A 63 -28.06 3.10 -52.08
N LYS A 64 -28.02 4.42 -52.29
CA LYS A 64 -29.09 5.40 -52.01
C LYS A 64 -30.45 5.09 -52.62
N TYR A 65 -30.53 4.21 -53.60
CA TYR A 65 -31.79 3.83 -54.24
C TYR A 65 -32.51 2.64 -53.59
N ASN A 66 -31.98 2.04 -52.51
CA ASN A 66 -32.80 1.28 -51.53
C ASN A 66 -32.08 0.96 -50.19
N ILE A 67 -31.62 1.98 -49.46
CA ILE A 67 -31.51 2.02 -47.98
C ILE A 67 -31.45 3.50 -47.57
N ASP A 68 -32.00 3.84 -46.39
CA ASP A 68 -32.11 5.22 -45.91
C ASP A 68 -30.74 5.80 -45.50
N ILE A 69 -30.48 7.07 -45.83
CA ILE A 69 -29.20 7.75 -45.62
C ILE A 69 -29.41 9.03 -44.80
N LYS A 70 -28.78 9.08 -43.63
CA LYS A 70 -28.49 10.34 -42.95
C LYS A 70 -27.09 10.84 -43.35
N GLU A 71 -27.02 12.11 -43.71
CA GLU A 71 -25.80 12.95 -43.65
C GLU A 71 -24.61 12.61 -44.57
N LYS A 72 -24.85 12.02 -45.76
CA LYS A 72 -23.89 11.97 -46.89
C LYS A 72 -22.48 11.45 -46.54
N LYS A 73 -22.40 10.37 -45.75
CA LYS A 73 -21.20 9.56 -45.61
C LYS A 73 -21.60 8.09 -45.56
N LEU A 74 -20.85 7.24 -46.28
CA LEU A 74 -20.82 5.80 -45.98
C LEU A 74 -20.21 5.60 -44.58
N ASP A 75 -21.02 5.14 -43.63
CA ASP A 75 -20.61 4.79 -42.26
C ASP A 75 -19.78 3.47 -42.26
N PHE A 76 -18.56 3.56 -42.80
CA PHE A 76 -17.57 2.50 -42.70
C PHE A 76 -17.06 2.42 -41.26
N LYS A 77 -17.29 1.28 -40.62
CA LYS A 77 -16.73 1.01 -39.28
C LYS A 77 -15.23 0.87 -39.38
N HIS A 78 -14.51 1.32 -38.36
CA HIS A 78 -13.04 1.39 -38.33
C HIS A 78 -12.29 0.14 -38.83
N HIS A 79 -12.80 -1.08 -38.56
CA HIS A 79 -12.19 -2.32 -39.06
C HIS A 79 -12.26 -2.49 -40.59
N GLN A 80 -13.23 -1.85 -41.25
CA GLN A 80 -13.43 -1.93 -42.71
C GLN A 80 -12.44 -1.04 -43.47
N PHE A 81 -11.98 0.07 -42.88
CA PHE A 81 -10.88 0.87 -43.42
C PHE A 81 -9.54 0.14 -43.31
N SER A 82 -9.27 -0.50 -42.17
CA SER A 82 -8.11 -1.39 -41.97
C SER A 82 -8.10 -2.55 -42.97
N LEU A 83 -9.25 -3.21 -43.19
CA LEU A 83 -9.37 -4.25 -44.21
C LEU A 83 -9.05 -3.73 -45.62
N LEU A 84 -9.61 -2.58 -46.02
CA LEU A 84 -9.36 -1.98 -47.33
C LEU A 84 -7.88 -1.56 -47.50
N GLY A 85 -7.27 -0.95 -46.49
CA GLY A 85 -5.84 -0.62 -46.49
C GLY A 85 -4.96 -1.85 -46.68
N SER A 86 -5.32 -2.96 -46.02
CA SER A 86 -4.65 -4.25 -46.15
C SER A 86 -4.72 -4.81 -47.58
N TYR A 87 -5.90 -4.77 -48.22
CA TYR A 87 -6.05 -5.16 -49.64
C TYR A 87 -5.29 -4.23 -50.60
N VAL A 88 -5.25 -2.92 -50.34
CA VAL A 88 -4.49 -1.95 -51.14
C VAL A 88 -2.99 -2.20 -51.02
N TYR A 89 -2.47 -2.38 -49.80
CA TYR A 89 -1.05 -2.69 -49.60
C TYR A 89 -0.65 -4.00 -50.29
N LYS A 90 -1.46 -5.05 -50.13
CA LYS A 90 -1.25 -6.36 -50.76
C LYS A 90 -1.18 -6.28 -52.29
N LYS A 91 -2.13 -5.62 -52.95
CA LYS A 91 -2.12 -5.45 -54.43
C LYS A 91 -0.99 -4.53 -54.92
N LEU A 92 -0.56 -3.54 -54.14
CA LEU A 92 0.65 -2.78 -54.46
C LEU A 92 1.90 -3.67 -54.33
N PHE A 93 1.95 -4.55 -53.33
CA PHE A 93 3.03 -5.52 -53.13
C PHE A 93 3.13 -6.53 -54.29
N ASP A 94 1.99 -7.04 -54.77
CA ASP A 94 1.95 -7.91 -55.95
C ASP A 94 2.40 -7.20 -57.26
N LYS A 95 2.32 -5.86 -57.29
CA LYS A 95 2.62 -5.00 -58.46
C LYS A 95 4.02 -4.37 -58.43
N PHE A 96 4.60 -4.18 -57.24
CA PHE A 96 5.87 -3.45 -57.03
C PHE A 96 6.87 -4.14 -56.10
N GLY A 97 6.50 -5.27 -55.47
CA GLY A 97 7.38 -6.03 -54.57
C GLY A 97 7.81 -5.23 -53.35
N ILE A 98 9.12 -5.19 -53.09
CA ILE A 98 9.71 -4.53 -51.91
C ILE A 98 9.53 -3.00 -51.96
N ASP A 99 9.51 -2.41 -53.16
CA ASP A 99 9.39 -0.95 -53.41
C ASP A 99 7.95 -0.41 -53.21
N THR A 100 7.19 -1.04 -52.33
CA THR A 100 5.75 -0.80 -52.13
C THR A 100 5.47 0.24 -51.04
N PHE A 101 6.30 0.28 -49.99
CA PHE A 101 6.04 1.09 -48.80
C PHE A 101 5.92 2.58 -49.13
N ASP A 102 6.89 3.16 -49.86
CA ASP A 102 6.88 4.58 -50.20
C ASP A 102 5.65 4.99 -51.01
N LYS A 103 5.22 4.13 -51.95
CA LYS A 103 4.01 4.37 -52.76
C LYS A 103 2.74 4.32 -51.91
N TYR A 104 2.69 3.44 -50.90
CA TYR A 104 1.57 3.38 -49.96
C TYR A 104 1.51 4.62 -49.06
N ILE A 105 2.65 5.06 -48.53
CA ILE A 105 2.77 6.30 -47.76
C ILE A 105 2.44 7.53 -48.62
N GLU A 106 2.82 7.55 -49.90
CA GLU A 106 2.44 8.61 -50.85
C GLU A 106 0.92 8.65 -51.09
N ILE A 107 0.27 7.49 -51.26
CA ILE A 107 -1.19 7.38 -51.42
C ILE A 107 -1.92 7.92 -50.18
N ILE A 108 -1.48 7.55 -48.97
CA ILE A 108 -2.04 8.05 -47.71
C ILE A 108 -1.86 9.57 -47.62
N LYS A 109 -0.62 10.07 -47.75
CA LYS A 109 -0.29 11.51 -47.66
C LYS A 109 -1.03 12.38 -48.68
N LYS A 110 -1.39 11.84 -49.85
CA LYS A 110 -2.13 12.57 -50.89
C LYS A 110 -3.65 12.59 -50.72
N ASN A 111 -4.24 11.62 -50.01
CA ASN A 111 -5.70 11.39 -50.07
C ASN A 111 -6.41 11.29 -48.70
N ILE A 112 -5.68 11.08 -47.59
CA ILE A 112 -6.29 10.65 -46.33
C ILE A 112 -5.66 11.43 -45.16
N PHE A 113 -6.35 12.47 -44.68
CA PHE A 113 -5.91 13.26 -43.52
C PHE A 113 -6.55 12.84 -42.19
N SER A 114 -7.81 12.41 -42.16
CA SER A 114 -8.53 12.14 -40.90
C SER A 114 -8.46 10.69 -40.39
N GLU A 115 -8.23 9.70 -41.28
CA GLU A 115 -8.33 8.26 -40.97
C GLU A 115 -6.97 7.52 -41.06
N ILE A 116 -5.85 8.25 -40.90
CA ILE A 116 -4.49 7.72 -41.07
C ILE A 116 -4.23 6.48 -40.17
N TYR A 117 -4.72 6.51 -38.93
CA TYR A 117 -4.61 5.40 -37.97
C TYR A 117 -5.18 4.08 -38.54
N ALA A 118 -6.37 4.15 -39.17
CA ALA A 118 -7.05 2.96 -39.68
C ALA A 118 -6.35 2.37 -40.92
N TRP A 119 -5.72 3.20 -41.76
CA TRP A 119 -5.00 2.75 -42.97
C TRP A 119 -3.60 2.21 -42.70
N LEU A 120 -2.94 2.66 -41.63
CA LEU A 120 -1.66 2.07 -41.19
C LEU A 120 -1.86 0.81 -40.36
N SER A 121 -3.06 0.57 -39.81
CA SER A 121 -3.43 -0.65 -39.10
C SER A 121 -3.74 -1.81 -40.06
N ILE A 122 -2.69 -2.40 -40.64
CA ILE A 122 -2.77 -3.46 -41.64
C ILE A 122 -2.77 -4.86 -40.98
N ASP A 123 -3.67 -5.73 -41.45
CA ASP A 123 -3.62 -7.17 -41.23
C ASP A 123 -2.87 -7.87 -42.38
N PHE A 124 -2.01 -8.84 -42.07
CA PHE A 124 -1.11 -9.45 -43.05
C PHE A 124 -1.33 -10.96 -43.21
N ASP A 125 -1.85 -11.37 -44.37
CA ASP A 125 -1.99 -12.79 -44.77
C ASP A 125 -0.65 -13.56 -44.88
N SER A 126 0.47 -12.84 -44.92
CA SER A 126 1.80 -13.39 -45.18
C SER A 126 2.85 -12.69 -44.33
N SER A 127 3.63 -13.49 -43.59
CA SER A 127 4.76 -12.99 -42.81
C SER A 127 5.79 -12.27 -43.66
N PHE A 128 5.96 -12.65 -44.94
CA PHE A 128 6.87 -11.96 -45.85
C PHE A 128 6.39 -10.54 -46.18
N ILE A 129 5.09 -10.32 -46.35
CA ILE A 129 4.53 -8.98 -46.62
C ILE A 129 4.62 -8.12 -45.34
N ARG A 130 4.23 -8.67 -44.19
CA ARG A 130 4.40 -8.05 -42.87
C ARG A 130 5.84 -7.63 -42.63
N ASP A 131 6.78 -8.55 -42.84
CA ASP A 131 8.18 -8.33 -42.48
C ASP A 131 8.87 -7.28 -43.37
N ASN A 132 8.41 -7.12 -44.62
CA ASN A 132 8.83 -6.01 -45.48
C ASN A 132 8.19 -4.68 -45.04
N PHE A 133 6.88 -4.65 -44.73
CA PHE A 133 6.22 -3.44 -44.22
C PHE A 133 6.89 -2.92 -42.93
N LEU A 134 7.11 -3.80 -41.95
CA LEU A 134 7.72 -3.44 -40.68
C LEU A 134 9.20 -3.05 -40.85
N ASN A 135 9.95 -3.67 -41.78
CA ASN A 135 11.32 -3.24 -42.11
C ASN A 135 11.32 -1.79 -42.65
N ALA A 136 10.49 -1.49 -43.64
CA ALA A 136 10.42 -0.15 -44.21
C ALA A 136 9.86 0.90 -43.22
N SER A 137 8.99 0.47 -42.30
CA SER A 137 8.52 1.29 -41.18
C SER A 137 9.66 1.73 -40.26
N VAL A 138 10.66 0.87 -40.02
CA VAL A 138 11.87 1.25 -39.27
C VAL A 138 12.67 2.31 -40.02
N GLU A 139 13.03 2.06 -41.28
CA GLU A 139 13.84 3.01 -42.05
C GLU A 139 13.16 4.38 -42.13
N TYR A 140 11.83 4.40 -42.28
CA TYR A 140 11.05 5.63 -42.31
C TYR A 140 11.15 6.41 -40.98
N ILE A 141 11.02 5.75 -39.83
CA ILE A 141 11.09 6.43 -38.53
C ILE A 141 12.53 6.90 -38.24
N VAL A 142 13.56 6.07 -38.48
CA VAL A 142 14.98 6.45 -38.37
C VAL A 142 15.28 7.71 -39.18
N ALA A 143 14.78 7.77 -40.42
CA ALA A 143 15.03 8.88 -41.33
C ALA A 143 14.26 10.17 -41.00
N ASN A 144 13.17 10.09 -40.22
CA ASN A 144 12.27 11.23 -39.95
C ASN A 144 12.27 11.72 -38.49
N GLN A 145 13.03 11.09 -37.59
CA GLN A 145 13.18 11.46 -36.16
C GLN A 145 13.64 12.91 -35.88
N ASN A 146 14.11 13.65 -36.89
CA ASN A 146 14.61 15.02 -36.74
C ASN A 146 13.61 16.09 -37.22
N ASN A 147 12.38 15.71 -37.59
CA ASN A 147 11.35 16.67 -37.99
C ASN A 147 10.77 17.39 -36.76
N ALA A 148 10.62 18.71 -36.84
CA ALA A 148 10.12 19.52 -35.74
C ALA A 148 8.61 19.31 -35.52
N TRP A 149 8.26 18.32 -34.67
CA TRP A 149 6.89 17.97 -34.29
C TRP A 149 6.05 19.16 -33.81
N LYS A 150 6.69 20.26 -33.38
CA LYS A 150 6.05 21.52 -33.02
C LYS A 150 5.21 22.12 -34.16
N GLU A 151 5.69 22.09 -35.40
CA GLU A 151 4.93 22.63 -36.54
C GLU A 151 3.70 21.75 -36.83
N GLU A 152 3.80 20.44 -36.68
CA GLU A 152 2.65 19.53 -36.81
C GLU A 152 1.64 19.71 -35.66
N PHE A 153 2.13 19.94 -34.43
CA PHE A 153 1.33 20.21 -33.23
C PHE A 153 0.61 21.57 -33.27
N GLU A 154 1.24 22.61 -33.81
CA GLU A 154 0.62 23.94 -34.01
C GLU A 154 -0.44 23.95 -35.12
N ASN A 155 -0.43 22.95 -36.02
CA ASN A 155 -1.43 22.77 -37.09
C ASN A 155 -2.63 21.88 -36.70
N ILE A 156 -2.72 21.39 -35.46
CA ILE A 156 -3.88 20.60 -34.98
C ILE A 156 -5.12 21.51 -34.85
N ASP A 157 -6.29 21.04 -35.30
CA ASP A 157 -7.55 21.75 -35.11
C ASP A 157 -8.09 21.59 -33.66
N TYR A 158 -7.64 22.48 -32.77
CA TYR A 158 -8.07 22.51 -31.37
C TYR A 158 -9.56 22.86 -31.17
N GLU A 159 -10.30 23.41 -32.15
CA GLU A 159 -11.75 23.64 -31.97
C GLU A 159 -12.54 22.32 -31.92
N THR A 160 -12.04 21.31 -32.63
CA THR A 160 -12.58 19.93 -32.64
C THR A 160 -12.19 19.15 -31.37
N TYR A 161 -11.03 19.42 -30.76
CA TYR A 161 -10.47 18.64 -29.63
C TYR A 161 -10.47 19.39 -28.28
N ARG A 162 -11.62 19.93 -27.88
CA ARG A 162 -11.83 20.80 -26.69
C ARG A 162 -11.44 20.25 -25.30
N TRP A 163 -10.88 19.05 -25.22
CA TRP A 163 -10.48 18.40 -23.96
C TRP A 163 -8.97 18.41 -23.71
N LEU A 164 -8.15 18.68 -24.73
CA LEU A 164 -6.73 18.99 -24.51
C LEU A 164 -6.56 20.44 -24.03
N LYS A 165 -5.82 20.64 -22.94
CA LYS A 165 -5.27 21.96 -22.60
C LYS A 165 -4.14 22.29 -23.60
N LYS A 166 -3.96 23.57 -23.92
CA LYS A 166 -2.79 24.00 -24.70
C LYS A 166 -1.51 23.65 -23.95
N VAL A 167 -0.65 22.87 -24.60
CA VAL A 167 0.69 22.55 -24.09
C VAL A 167 1.69 23.52 -24.70
N ASP A 168 1.56 24.81 -24.37
CA ASP A 168 2.50 25.85 -24.80
C ASP A 168 3.94 25.61 -24.27
N ASN A 169 4.11 24.59 -23.40
CA ASN A 169 5.29 24.38 -22.57
C ASN A 169 6.19 23.16 -22.84
N VAL A 170 6.00 22.31 -23.85
CA VAL A 170 7.02 21.25 -24.15
C VAL A 170 8.27 21.86 -24.86
N PRO A 171 9.51 21.60 -24.43
CA PRO A 171 10.77 21.91 -25.14
C PRO A 171 11.09 20.84 -26.18
N HIS A 172 12.01 21.13 -27.12
CA HIS A 172 12.14 20.29 -28.34
C HIS A 172 12.99 19.03 -28.19
N CYS A 173 13.88 19.00 -27.20
CA CYS A 173 14.71 17.87 -26.78
C CYS A 173 15.39 18.26 -25.46
N PHE A 174 16.04 17.31 -24.78
CA PHE A 174 16.71 17.57 -23.51
C PHE A 174 18.23 17.43 -23.67
N GLU A 175 19.01 18.34 -23.07
CA GLU A 175 20.47 18.38 -23.29
C GLU A 175 21.21 17.31 -22.47
N THR A 176 20.74 17.15 -21.25
CA THR A 176 21.14 16.05 -20.39
C THR A 176 19.91 15.60 -19.66
N ASN A 177 20.13 14.66 -18.79
CA ASN A 177 19.10 14.14 -17.95
C ASN A 177 18.99 14.99 -16.66
N GLU A 178 19.82 16.05 -16.55
CA GLU A 178 19.59 17.22 -15.66
C GLU A 178 18.27 17.80 -16.08
N ASP A 179 18.21 17.90 -17.38
CA ASP A 179 17.12 18.28 -18.20
C ASP A 179 16.16 17.12 -18.50
N LEU A 180 16.07 16.02 -17.73
CA LEU A 180 14.79 15.28 -17.55
C LEU A 180 14.41 14.89 -16.05
N TYR A 181 15.16 15.30 -14.98
CA TYR A 181 14.61 15.54 -13.59
C TYR A 181 14.23 17.03 -13.21
N PHE A 182 14.49 18.17 -13.95
CA PHE A 182 14.13 19.68 -14.05
C PHE A 182 12.83 20.43 -14.76
N TRP A 183 11.76 19.83 -15.36
CA TRP A 183 10.36 20.17 -15.90
C TRP A 183 9.23 19.22 -15.36
N LEU A 184 8.81 18.03 -15.89
CA LEU A 184 7.66 17.20 -15.35
C LEU A 184 7.45 17.12 -13.80
N LYS A 185 8.39 16.82 -12.89
CA LYS A 185 8.23 17.15 -11.47
C LYS A 185 7.42 18.43 -11.18
N GLU A 186 7.67 19.62 -11.72
CA GLU A 186 7.05 20.84 -11.16
C GLU A 186 5.54 21.12 -11.38
N ASN A 187 4.84 20.60 -12.41
CA ASN A 187 3.36 20.69 -12.60
C ASN A 187 2.70 19.30 -12.76
N GLU A 188 1.88 19.04 -13.78
CA GLU A 188 0.61 18.33 -13.64
C GLU A 188 0.05 17.52 -14.85
N TYR A 189 0.57 17.63 -16.10
CA TYR A 189 -0.09 17.13 -17.33
C TYR A 189 0.75 16.39 -18.42
N TYR A 190 1.76 15.58 -18.08
CA TYR A 190 2.46 14.59 -18.95
C TYR A 190 1.64 13.80 -19.97
N GLU A 191 0.38 13.44 -19.67
CA GLU A 191 -0.43 12.56 -20.53
C GLU A 191 -0.61 13.11 -21.96
N ASN A 192 -0.32 14.39 -22.15
CA ASN A 192 -0.28 15.04 -23.46
C ASN A 192 0.99 14.72 -24.28
N LEU A 193 2.11 14.28 -23.68
CA LEU A 193 3.30 13.79 -24.41
C LEU A 193 2.93 12.58 -25.28
N MET A 194 2.10 11.66 -24.75
CA MET A 194 1.49 10.55 -25.50
C MET A 194 0.55 10.99 -26.65
N MET A 195 0.40 12.30 -26.90
CA MET A 195 -0.38 12.88 -27.99
C MET A 195 0.43 13.80 -28.92
N ILE A 196 1.74 13.95 -28.68
CA ILE A 196 2.64 14.78 -29.49
C ILE A 196 3.46 13.87 -30.42
N GLY A 197 3.64 14.28 -31.68
CA GLY A 197 4.45 13.55 -32.65
C GLY A 197 3.74 13.30 -33.98
N ASN A 198 4.50 12.89 -34.99
CA ASN A 198 3.98 12.71 -36.34
C ASN A 198 2.97 11.54 -36.41
N PRO A 199 1.72 11.75 -36.88
CA PRO A 199 0.70 10.69 -36.89
C PRO A 199 1.02 9.47 -37.76
N ILE A 200 1.98 9.55 -38.68
CA ILE A 200 2.48 8.38 -39.42
C ILE A 200 3.50 7.64 -38.55
N ILE A 201 4.49 8.34 -37.96
CA ILE A 201 5.48 7.74 -37.04
C ILE A 201 4.77 6.98 -35.90
N LYS A 202 3.90 7.65 -35.13
CA LYS A 202 3.12 7.07 -34.03
C LYS A 202 2.45 5.74 -34.40
N ASN A 203 1.81 5.70 -35.57
CA ASN A 203 1.00 4.56 -35.99
C ASN A 203 1.83 3.43 -36.61
N LEU A 204 2.89 3.75 -37.36
CA LEU A 204 3.89 2.76 -37.76
C LEU A 204 4.52 2.13 -36.51
N LEU A 205 4.93 2.95 -35.55
CA LEU A 205 5.54 2.54 -34.29
C LEU A 205 4.62 1.63 -33.46
N HIS A 206 3.34 1.99 -33.34
CA HIS A 206 2.32 1.15 -32.73
C HIS A 206 2.14 -0.19 -33.46
N GLN A 207 2.18 -0.22 -34.79
CA GLN A 207 2.15 -1.49 -35.53
C GLN A 207 3.38 -2.35 -35.28
N ILE A 208 4.58 -1.76 -35.22
CA ILE A 208 5.78 -2.56 -34.96
C ILE A 208 5.73 -3.16 -33.53
N ILE A 209 5.24 -2.41 -32.53
CA ILE A 209 5.01 -2.91 -31.16
C ILE A 209 3.97 -4.03 -31.11
N ASN A 210 2.86 -3.89 -31.83
CA ASN A 210 1.78 -4.88 -31.81
C ASN A 210 2.17 -6.21 -32.44
N TRP A 211 3.06 -6.19 -33.45
CA TRP A 211 3.42 -7.36 -34.25
C TRP A 211 4.74 -8.04 -33.86
N GLU A 212 5.57 -7.42 -33.00
CA GLU A 212 6.90 -7.93 -32.61
C GLU A 212 6.98 -8.43 -31.18
N THR A 213 8.08 -9.14 -30.84
CA THR A 213 8.24 -9.69 -29.49
C THR A 213 9.66 -9.85 -28.91
N PHE A 214 10.02 -9.02 -27.91
CA PHE A 214 11.31 -8.88 -27.16
C PHE A 214 12.06 -10.17 -27.00
N ASN A 215 12.84 -10.52 -28.02
CA ASN A 215 13.65 -11.70 -27.95
C ASN A 215 15.08 -11.31 -27.55
N THR A 216 15.47 -11.70 -26.33
CA THR A 216 16.82 -11.55 -25.79
C THR A 216 17.93 -12.04 -26.72
N ASN A 217 17.59 -12.95 -27.63
CA ASN A 217 18.53 -13.83 -28.30
C ASN A 217 18.66 -13.53 -29.81
N LEU A 218 18.07 -12.43 -30.32
CA LEU A 218 17.97 -12.12 -31.76
C LEU A 218 18.20 -10.62 -32.10
N VAL A 219 19.12 -9.95 -31.40
CA VAL A 219 19.44 -8.51 -31.52
C VAL A 219 19.56 -8.02 -32.98
N GLU A 220 20.17 -8.79 -33.89
CA GLU A 220 20.40 -8.38 -35.28
C GLU A 220 19.12 -8.31 -36.17
N LYS A 221 17.95 -8.76 -35.70
CA LYS A 221 16.68 -8.76 -36.48
C LYS A 221 15.56 -7.96 -35.84
N ASN A 222 15.89 -7.30 -34.75
CA ASN A 222 14.96 -6.92 -33.72
C ASN A 222 14.52 -5.47 -33.95
N ARG A 223 13.91 -5.20 -35.11
CA ARG A 223 13.60 -3.91 -35.76
C ARG A 223 13.67 -2.65 -34.92
N ILE A 224 12.83 -2.55 -33.90
CA ILE A 224 12.68 -1.31 -33.15
C ILE A 224 13.97 -1.03 -32.29
N ILE A 225 14.89 -2.01 -32.11
CA ILE A 225 16.09 -1.99 -31.24
C ILE A 225 17.02 -0.90 -31.71
N ARG A 226 17.28 -1.06 -32.98
CA ARG A 226 18.02 -0.22 -33.86
C ARG A 226 17.50 1.20 -33.78
N LEU A 227 16.19 1.45 -33.98
CA LEU A 227 15.64 2.81 -33.90
C LEU A 227 15.35 3.30 -32.47
N LEU A 228 16.30 2.97 -31.61
CA LEU A 228 16.48 3.48 -30.28
C LEU A 228 17.99 3.55 -30.02
N GLU A 229 18.74 2.51 -30.34
CA GLU A 229 20.19 2.58 -30.53
C GLU A 229 20.60 3.77 -31.46
N GLU A 230 19.73 4.11 -32.42
CA GLU A 230 19.81 5.18 -33.42
C GLU A 230 18.87 6.40 -33.16
N CYS A 231 18.09 6.47 -32.06
CA CYS A 231 17.09 7.56 -31.85
C CYS A 231 17.32 8.50 -30.65
N LYS A 232 18.57 8.57 -30.17
CA LYS A 232 19.04 9.20 -28.92
C LYS A 232 18.67 10.67 -28.64
N ASN A 233 17.99 11.35 -29.56
CA ASN A 233 17.66 12.78 -29.47
C ASN A 233 16.15 13.07 -29.49
N ASP A 234 15.28 12.11 -29.86
CA ASP A 234 13.82 12.32 -29.93
C ASP A 234 13.14 11.71 -28.71
N TYR A 235 13.20 12.45 -27.61
CA TYR A 235 12.61 12.14 -26.31
C TYR A 235 11.10 11.81 -26.33
N ILE A 236 10.37 12.14 -27.41
CA ILE A 236 8.93 11.87 -27.54
C ILE A 236 8.65 10.63 -28.41
N THR A 237 9.33 10.44 -29.55
CA THR A 237 9.37 9.11 -30.20
C THR A 237 9.81 8.07 -29.19
N ILE A 238 10.78 8.45 -28.37
CA ILE A 238 11.19 7.71 -27.20
C ILE A 238 9.95 7.45 -26.33
N GLY A 239 9.32 8.48 -25.75
CA GLY A 239 8.07 8.48 -24.96
C GLY A 239 6.88 7.53 -25.28
N GLU A 240 6.80 6.87 -26.45
CA GLU A 240 5.58 6.13 -26.88
C GLU A 240 5.60 4.59 -26.86
N ILE A 241 6.75 3.92 -27.05
CA ILE A 241 6.92 2.44 -27.14
C ILE A 241 6.81 1.71 -25.79
N LEU A 242 6.08 2.35 -24.91
CA LEU A 242 6.47 2.61 -23.56
C LEU A 242 5.28 2.35 -22.66
N THR A 243 4.81 3.43 -22.04
CA THR A 243 3.44 3.84 -21.82
C THR A 243 2.37 2.98 -22.50
N SER A 244 2.60 2.52 -23.74
CA SER A 244 2.02 1.32 -24.34
C SER A 244 2.31 -0.04 -23.61
N ASN A 245 2.17 -0.05 -22.28
CA ASN A 245 1.65 -1.14 -21.43
C ASN A 245 2.39 -2.49 -21.45
N ASN A 246 3.65 -2.49 -21.88
CA ASN A 246 4.50 -3.66 -21.78
C ASN A 246 5.35 -3.62 -20.48
N ILE A 247 5.95 -4.74 -20.03
CA ILE A 247 6.56 -4.86 -18.66
C ILE A 247 7.92 -5.63 -18.57
N LYS A 248 8.72 -5.72 -19.66
CA LYS A 248 10.08 -6.31 -19.71
C LYS A 248 11.17 -5.63 -20.60
N LEU A 249 10.86 -4.50 -21.23
CA LEU A 249 11.83 -3.54 -21.76
C LEU A 249 12.03 -2.47 -20.69
N ASN A 250 11.01 -2.23 -19.86
CA ASN A 250 11.10 -2.02 -18.41
C ASN A 250 12.18 -2.88 -17.77
N CYS A 251 12.14 -4.19 -18.02
CA CYS A 251 13.23 -5.06 -17.62
C CYS A 251 14.51 -4.90 -18.41
N TYR A 252 14.46 -4.36 -19.61
CA TYR A 252 15.62 -4.23 -20.44
C TYR A 252 16.42 -3.03 -20.07
N LEU A 253 15.87 -1.83 -20.26
CA LEU A 253 16.37 -0.72 -19.50
C LEU A 253 15.92 -0.78 -18.04
N LEU A 254 16.13 -1.91 -17.38
CA LEU A 254 16.80 -1.78 -16.11
C LEU A 254 18.29 -1.49 -16.24
N LYS A 255 18.99 -1.85 -17.33
CA LYS A 255 20.29 -2.51 -17.18
C LYS A 255 21.50 -2.00 -18.04
N ASN A 256 21.94 -0.71 -18.08
CA ASN A 256 22.93 0.03 -18.94
C ASN A 256 23.29 1.38 -18.29
N ASN A 257 24.55 1.64 -17.91
CA ASN A 257 24.84 2.80 -17.07
C ASN A 257 24.44 4.11 -17.66
N GLU A 258 24.68 4.27 -18.95
CA GLU A 258 24.51 5.55 -19.63
C GLU A 258 23.13 6.16 -19.45
N TYR A 259 22.24 5.30 -19.00
CA TYR A 259 20.90 5.57 -18.62
C TYR A 259 20.56 5.14 -17.14
N SER A 260 21.26 5.47 -15.95
CA SER A 260 21.08 5.63 -14.35
C SER A 260 20.30 6.72 -13.23
N ILE A 261 19.38 7.86 -13.08
CA ILE A 261 18.35 9.00 -13.69
C ILE A 261 16.80 8.98 -14.19
N PHE A 262 16.26 8.51 -15.35
CA PHE A 262 14.81 8.49 -15.71
C PHE A 262 14.09 7.12 -15.69
N GLY A 263 14.58 5.98 -16.16
CA GLY A 263 13.75 4.78 -16.52
C GLY A 263 13.08 3.91 -15.48
N PHE A 264 12.83 4.51 -14.36
CA PHE A 264 12.31 4.05 -13.10
C PHE A 264 11.54 5.22 -12.39
N CYS A 265 11.62 6.51 -12.85
CA CYS A 265 10.87 7.77 -12.57
C CYS A 265 9.41 8.09 -13.01
N ASN A 266 8.89 7.65 -14.13
CA ASN A 266 9.02 6.28 -14.39
C ASN A 266 8.00 5.39 -13.67
N PHE A 267 8.43 4.31 -12.98
CA PHE A 267 7.69 3.13 -12.53
C PHE A 267 6.56 3.51 -11.64
N TYR A 268 6.43 4.77 -11.22
CA TYR A 268 5.23 5.41 -10.69
C TYR A 268 4.35 6.31 -11.62
N MET A 269 4.05 5.94 -12.90
CA MET A 269 3.03 6.68 -13.74
C MET A 269 1.74 6.13 -14.54
N LEU A 270 1.14 4.95 -14.88
CA LEU A 270 0.92 3.44 -14.73
C LEU A 270 0.23 2.71 -13.50
N ASP A 271 -0.17 3.37 -12.40
CA ASP A 271 -1.08 3.05 -11.30
C ASP A 271 -2.32 4.25 -11.22
N ARG A 272 -3.70 4.50 -11.56
CA ARG A 272 -5.13 4.15 -12.22
C ARG A 272 -6.06 2.83 -12.43
N LEU A 273 -5.78 1.70 -13.15
CA LEU A 273 -6.52 0.38 -13.29
C LEU A 273 -6.30 -0.68 -12.15
N ASN A 274 -7.12 -1.71 -11.84
CA ASN A 274 -7.24 -2.15 -10.40
C ASN A 274 -6.56 -3.47 -9.95
N ILE A 275 -5.92 -3.54 -8.75
CA ILE A 275 -5.46 -4.80 -8.07
C ILE A 275 -5.66 -4.83 -6.54
N ASP A 276 -6.13 -6.00 -6.08
CA ASP A 276 -6.74 -6.34 -4.78
C ASP A 276 -5.79 -6.40 -3.55
N GLU A 277 -6.32 -6.08 -2.36
CA GLU A 277 -5.56 -5.53 -1.21
C GLU A 277 -4.53 -6.45 -0.54
N SER A 278 -4.71 -7.78 -0.53
CA SER A 278 -3.83 -8.69 0.24
C SER A 278 -2.71 -9.35 -0.58
N TYR A 279 -2.97 -9.67 -1.85
CA TYR A 279 -1.87 -9.95 -2.79
C TYR A 279 -1.08 -8.65 -3.02
N ALA A 280 -1.78 -7.50 -2.95
CA ALA A 280 -1.27 -6.17 -2.63
C ALA A 280 -0.76 -5.97 -1.17
N LYS A 281 -0.26 -7.02 -0.52
CA LYS A 281 0.74 -6.93 0.55
C LYS A 281 2.06 -7.66 0.21
N GLU A 282 2.06 -8.77 -0.54
CA GLU A 282 3.18 -9.73 -0.59
C GLU A 282 3.82 -9.95 -1.96
N PHE A 283 3.07 -10.50 -2.94
CA PHE A 283 3.45 -10.44 -4.36
C PHE A 283 3.79 -9.02 -4.65
N LEU A 284 2.99 -8.12 -4.17
CA LEU A 284 3.30 -6.76 -4.36
C LEU A 284 4.54 -6.41 -3.47
N GLU A 285 4.64 -6.61 -2.14
CA GLU A 285 5.87 -6.26 -1.32
C GLU A 285 7.20 -6.61 -2.04
N LEU A 286 7.20 -7.82 -2.60
CA LEU A 286 8.28 -8.49 -3.26
C LEU A 286 8.87 -7.75 -4.50
N LEU A 287 8.59 -6.46 -4.82
CA LEU A 287 9.45 -5.63 -5.70
C LEU A 287 9.75 -4.15 -5.41
N SER A 288 9.42 -3.43 -4.34
CA SER A 288 10.50 -2.55 -3.86
C SER A 288 11.45 -3.47 -3.15
N GLN A 289 10.98 -4.33 -2.25
CA GLN A 289 11.73 -5.43 -1.66
C GLN A 289 12.33 -6.43 -2.67
N GLN A 290 12.22 -6.26 -3.99
CA GLN A 290 13.12 -6.79 -5.04
C GLN A 290 13.65 -5.77 -6.02
N LEU A 291 13.06 -4.60 -6.29
CA LEU A 291 13.85 -3.43 -6.68
C LEU A 291 14.68 -3.04 -5.46
N LEU A 292 15.33 -3.93 -4.71
CA LEU A 292 16.16 -3.58 -3.57
C LEU A 292 17.53 -4.28 -3.49
N ASP A 293 18.08 -4.89 -4.56
CA ASP A 293 19.55 -5.08 -4.78
C ASP A 293 20.19 -4.12 -5.80
N ILE A 294 19.64 -3.86 -6.98
CA ILE A 294 20.44 -3.30 -8.09
C ILE A 294 21.03 -1.89 -8.04
N VAL A 295 20.50 -0.71 -7.71
CA VAL A 295 21.48 0.35 -7.31
C VAL A 295 22.38 -0.04 -6.14
N PHE A 296 22.51 -1.27 -5.67
CA PHE A 296 23.75 -1.79 -5.10
C PHE A 296 24.55 -2.56 -6.05
N THR A 297 23.92 -3.48 -6.77
CA THR A 297 24.46 -4.01 -7.99
C THR A 297 24.91 -2.90 -8.96
N HIS A 298 24.73 -1.62 -8.59
CA HIS A 298 25.52 -0.45 -8.89
C HIS A 298 26.22 0.19 -7.72
N LEU A 299 25.53 0.63 -6.61
CA LEU A 299 26.13 1.09 -5.32
C LEU A 299 27.23 0.11 -4.97
N GLN A 300 27.05 -0.90 -4.13
CA GLN A 300 27.91 -2.09 -4.12
C GLN A 300 29.33 -1.96 -4.79
N ASN A 301 29.69 -2.08 -6.14
CA ASN A 301 31.02 -2.32 -6.91
C ASN A 301 31.98 -1.27 -7.67
N PRO A 302 33.32 -1.20 -7.42
CA PRO A 302 34.19 0.01 -7.47
C PRO A 302 34.75 0.47 -8.85
N PHE A 303 35.12 1.77 -8.94
CA PHE A 303 36.04 2.47 -9.89
C PHE A 303 35.84 4.00 -9.88
N TYR A 304 34.65 4.44 -10.28
CA TYR A 304 33.57 4.62 -9.32
C TYR A 304 34.23 4.86 -7.95
N GLN A 305 34.76 6.08 -7.76
CA GLN A 305 35.04 6.73 -6.46
C GLN A 305 34.76 8.22 -6.41
N ASN A 306 34.58 8.85 -7.56
CA ASN A 306 34.15 10.23 -7.59
C ASN A 306 32.92 10.60 -6.72
N ASP A 307 31.76 9.87 -6.57
CA ASP A 307 30.34 10.33 -6.77
C ASP A 307 29.17 9.98 -5.75
N LEU A 308 29.19 10.21 -4.41
CA LEU A 308 28.09 9.76 -3.47
C LEU A 308 26.92 10.69 -3.41
N ALA A 309 27.19 11.88 -2.87
CA ALA A 309 26.29 12.82 -2.26
C ALA A 309 25.07 13.24 -3.02
N ASN A 310 25.00 12.85 -4.25
CA ASN A 310 23.94 13.20 -5.10
C ASN A 310 23.36 11.93 -5.67
N LYS A 311 24.10 10.91 -6.14
CA LYS A 311 23.46 9.60 -6.34
C LYS A 311 22.74 9.13 -5.09
N ILE A 312 23.23 9.55 -3.92
CA ILE A 312 22.71 9.40 -2.56
C ILE A 312 22.37 10.87 -1.91
N TYR A 313 21.98 11.94 -2.71
CA TYR A 313 20.84 12.94 -2.48
C TYR A 313 19.54 13.02 -3.39
N PHE A 314 19.52 12.94 -4.75
CA PHE A 314 18.25 13.00 -5.59
C PHE A 314 17.33 11.75 -5.53
N ILE A 315 17.24 11.19 -4.34
CA ILE A 315 16.53 10.01 -3.91
C ILE A 315 16.07 10.22 -2.45
N LEU A 316 16.30 11.39 -1.78
CA LEU A 316 15.34 11.94 -0.82
C LEU A 316 14.64 13.29 -1.16
N ASN A 317 13.71 13.31 -2.14
CA ASN A 317 12.67 14.28 -2.57
C ASN A 317 11.44 13.75 -3.46
N PHE A 318 11.30 12.50 -3.95
CA PHE A 318 10.19 11.72 -4.57
C PHE A 318 9.37 10.52 -3.81
N ILE A 319 9.37 10.21 -2.49
CA ILE A 319 8.50 9.30 -1.69
C ILE A 319 8.28 9.66 -0.17
N CYS A 320 8.75 10.83 0.31
CA CYS A 320 8.52 11.58 1.61
C CYS A 320 8.59 13.09 1.39
N ASP A 321 9.00 13.50 0.21
CA ASP A 321 8.03 14.26 -0.56
C ASP A 321 6.84 13.32 -0.90
N LYS A 322 6.86 12.19 -1.69
CA LYS A 322 5.68 11.23 -1.75
C LYS A 322 5.38 10.40 -0.52
N TYR A 323 5.80 10.90 0.61
CA TYR A 323 5.20 10.66 1.89
C TYR A 323 4.45 11.92 2.19
N VAL A 324 5.19 12.99 2.51
CA VAL A 324 4.75 14.11 3.31
C VAL A 324 4.01 15.20 2.53
N ASN A 325 3.18 14.84 1.56
CA ASN A 325 1.83 15.42 1.44
C ASN A 325 0.96 14.78 0.36
N TYR A 326 0.37 13.72 0.81
CA TYR A 326 -0.94 13.25 0.46
C TYR A 326 -1.28 12.06 1.30
N TYR A 327 -0.27 11.43 1.92
CA TYR A 327 -0.23 10.34 2.89
C TYR A 327 -1.57 9.61 3.24
N ASP A 328 -2.70 10.32 3.40
CA ASP A 328 -4.14 9.95 3.42
C ASP A 328 -4.58 8.58 2.92
N ARG A 329 -4.47 8.32 1.62
CA ARG A 329 -5.27 7.31 0.90
C ARG A 329 -4.93 5.88 1.40
N THR A 330 -5.68 4.83 1.06
CA THR A 330 -5.63 3.53 1.77
C THR A 330 -4.73 2.43 1.19
N HIS A 331 -4.84 2.07 -0.11
CA HIS A 331 -4.34 0.77 -0.64
C HIS A 331 -2.88 0.79 -1.07
N LEU A 332 -2.11 1.57 -0.35
CA LEU A 332 -0.70 1.63 -0.47
C LEU A 332 -0.29 1.59 0.99
N TYR A 333 0.12 0.51 1.62
CA TYR A 333 0.32 -0.92 1.32
C TYR A 333 1.65 -1.36 0.74
N GLY A 334 2.25 -0.68 -0.22
CA GLY A 334 3.59 -0.95 -0.77
C GLY A 334 4.85 -0.87 0.09
N LEU A 335 5.86 0.11 0.15
CA LEU A 335 6.16 1.64 0.19
C LEU A 335 6.08 2.67 1.50
N LEU A 336 5.48 2.61 2.85
CA LEU A 336 5.68 2.31 4.50
C LEU A 336 6.48 0.96 5.30
N TYR A 337 7.10 -0.33 5.19
CA TYR A 337 7.69 -1.54 4.37
C TYR A 337 9.27 -1.62 4.01
N THR A 338 9.70 -1.20 2.79
CA THR A 338 11.00 -0.67 2.22
C THR A 338 11.76 0.71 2.54
N PHE A 339 11.32 1.79 3.22
CA PHE A 339 12.08 2.93 3.90
C PHE A 339 12.63 2.67 5.32
N GLU A 340 11.94 2.22 6.39
CA GLU A 340 12.57 1.35 7.43
C GLU A 340 13.55 0.46 6.71
N LEU A 341 13.18 -0.23 5.63
CA LEU A 341 14.19 -0.93 4.84
C LEU A 341 15.29 0.03 4.32
N PHE A 342 15.12 1.07 3.50
CA PHE A 342 16.28 1.77 2.91
C PHE A 342 16.98 2.68 3.92
N LEU A 343 16.28 3.36 4.80
CA LEU A 343 16.82 4.01 5.98
C LEU A 343 17.49 3.06 6.97
N LYS A 344 16.86 1.99 7.47
CA LYS A 344 17.51 0.88 8.19
C LYS A 344 18.34 0.04 7.21
N LYS A 345 18.64 0.58 6.04
CA LYS A 345 19.76 0.22 5.20
C LYS A 345 20.85 1.36 5.12
N LEU A 346 20.98 2.32 6.09
CA LEU A 346 22.25 3.03 6.45
C LEU A 346 22.84 3.04 7.94
N LEU A 347 23.14 1.94 8.68
CA LEU A 347 23.78 1.80 10.05
C LEU A 347 24.22 0.35 10.52
N GLU A 348 24.30 -0.63 9.62
CA GLU A 348 24.26 -2.14 9.78
C GLU A 348 24.95 -2.82 8.56
N SER A 349 25.67 -2.13 7.65
CA SER A 349 26.04 -2.74 6.36
C SER A 349 27.30 -3.53 6.52
N GLU A 350 27.07 -4.83 6.63
CA GLU A 350 28.01 -5.82 6.16
C GLU A 350 28.05 -5.79 4.62
N ILE A 351 28.52 -4.66 4.08
CA ILE A 351 29.19 -4.61 2.76
C ILE A 351 30.29 -5.67 2.77
N GLN A 352 30.69 -6.13 1.61
CA GLN A 352 31.81 -7.07 1.49
C GLN A 352 33.16 -6.37 1.32
N THR A 353 33.34 -5.20 1.97
CA THR A 353 34.60 -4.43 1.98
C THR A 353 35.26 -4.30 3.36
N SER A 354 36.52 -3.86 3.38
CA SER A 354 37.36 -3.82 4.57
C SER A 354 36.81 -2.87 5.63
N ASN A 355 36.97 -3.19 6.93
CA ASN A 355 36.45 -2.35 8.00
C ASN A 355 37.00 -0.91 7.98
N TYR A 356 38.21 -0.68 7.44
CA TYR A 356 38.73 0.69 7.31
C TYR A 356 38.01 1.48 6.22
N GLN A 357 37.78 0.89 5.04
CA GLN A 357 36.94 1.50 4.02
C GLN A 357 35.50 1.63 4.53
N LYS A 358 34.91 0.60 5.13
CA LYS A 358 33.65 0.76 5.88
C LYS A 358 33.68 1.77 7.02
N GLU A 359 34.79 2.40 7.43
CA GLU A 359 34.76 3.43 8.48
C GLU A 359 35.19 4.81 8.00
N GLU A 360 36.06 4.95 7.02
CA GLU A 360 36.38 6.24 6.35
C GLU A 360 35.39 6.56 5.25
N ILE A 361 35.03 5.50 4.58
CA ILE A 361 33.93 5.36 3.68
C ILE A 361 32.73 4.83 4.52
N PHE A 362 32.86 4.64 5.86
CA PHE A 362 31.84 5.12 6.81
C PHE A 362 32.17 6.47 7.58
N SER A 363 32.92 7.44 7.00
CA SER A 363 33.20 8.84 7.44
C SER A 363 32.61 10.06 6.63
N ILE A 364 31.78 9.93 5.60
CA ILE A 364 31.50 10.96 4.57
C ILE A 364 30.01 11.00 4.05
N VAL A 365 29.14 10.01 4.34
CA VAL A 365 27.63 9.98 4.35
C VAL A 365 27.27 10.92 5.47
N ILE A 366 26.88 10.53 6.70
CA ILE A 366 26.26 11.36 7.76
C ILE A 366 26.93 12.76 7.91
N LYS A 367 28.20 12.87 7.54
CA LYS A 367 29.11 14.01 7.40
C LYS A 367 28.89 14.97 6.26
N ASP A 368 28.77 14.46 5.06
CA ASP A 368 28.15 15.16 3.99
C ASP A 368 26.67 14.81 4.03
N LEU A 369 26.06 14.43 5.16
CA LEU A 369 24.62 14.33 5.23
C LEU A 369 23.81 15.16 6.18
N ILE A 370 24.18 15.39 7.43
CA ILE A 370 23.38 16.27 8.28
C ILE A 370 23.48 17.79 7.91
N LYS A 371 23.32 18.23 6.63
CA LYS A 371 23.27 19.65 6.18
C LYS A 371 22.22 20.08 5.11
N LYS A 372 21.75 19.34 4.07
CA LYS A 372 21.10 19.94 2.84
C LYS A 372 19.95 20.87 3.09
N GLN A 373 19.05 20.40 3.90
CA GLN A 373 18.03 21.19 4.51
C GLN A 373 18.51 21.93 5.74
N LEU A 374 19.47 22.83 5.53
CA LEU A 374 19.34 24.21 5.98
C LEU A 374 19.74 25.23 4.88
N LEU A 375 20.64 24.95 3.91
CA LEU A 375 20.63 25.71 2.63
C LEU A 375 19.34 25.37 1.86
N ASP A 376 18.50 24.46 2.33
CA ASP A 376 17.11 24.38 1.95
C ASP A 376 16.08 24.56 3.09
N PHE A 377 16.19 23.95 4.28
CA PHE A 377 15.17 24.13 5.34
C PHE A 377 15.28 25.48 6.06
N GLU A 378 16.47 26.08 6.10
CA GLU A 378 16.68 27.38 6.75
C GLU A 378 16.22 28.50 5.83
N LYS A 379 16.22 28.23 4.50
CA LYS A 379 15.44 28.95 3.50
C LYS A 379 13.91 28.79 3.68
N LYS A 380 13.41 27.94 4.58
CA LYS A 380 11.96 27.81 4.86
C LYS A 380 11.56 28.62 6.08
N GLU A 381 10.45 29.32 5.91
CA GLU A 381 9.85 30.16 6.95
C GLU A 381 8.59 29.52 7.56
N ASN A 382 7.95 28.61 6.83
CA ASN A 382 6.72 27.92 7.24
C ASN A 382 7.00 26.49 7.74
N PHE A 383 5.97 25.84 8.32
CA PHE A 383 6.07 24.48 8.84
C PHE A 383 6.19 23.50 7.69
N ASP A 384 7.43 23.24 7.33
CA ASP A 384 7.79 22.39 6.22
C ASP A 384 7.77 20.92 6.69
N LYS A 385 6.61 20.48 7.21
CA LYS A 385 6.21 19.16 7.74
C LYS A 385 7.35 18.14 7.73
N LYS A 386 7.53 17.67 6.51
CA LYS A 386 8.49 16.84 5.85
C LYS A 386 9.93 16.88 6.40
N ASN A 387 10.39 18.01 6.92
CA ASN A 387 11.75 18.25 7.38
C ASN A 387 11.99 17.68 8.76
N TYR A 388 11.19 18.12 9.72
CA TYR A 388 10.98 17.47 11.02
C TYR A 388 10.92 15.97 10.91
N PHE A 389 10.36 15.50 9.82
CA PHE A 389 10.17 14.11 9.66
C PHE A 389 11.46 13.33 9.36
N LEU A 390 12.20 13.69 8.31
CA LEU A 390 13.55 13.14 8.08
C LEU A 390 14.42 13.29 9.31
N LEU A 391 14.40 14.50 9.86
CA LEU A 391 15.26 14.95 10.92
C LEU A 391 15.05 14.13 12.20
N SER A 392 13.85 13.60 12.42
CA SER A 392 13.60 12.66 13.51
C SER A 392 14.32 11.33 13.29
N TYR A 393 14.39 10.85 12.05
CA TYR A 393 14.99 9.56 11.69
C TYR A 393 16.50 9.52 11.69
N TYR A 394 17.16 10.62 11.35
CA TYR A 394 18.60 10.66 11.49
C TYR A 394 18.98 10.75 12.94
N LEU A 395 18.19 11.42 13.79
CA LEU A 395 18.38 11.31 15.23
C LEU A 395 18.21 9.87 15.74
N LYS A 396 17.26 9.07 15.21
CA LYS A 396 17.20 7.62 15.48
C LYS A 396 18.49 6.91 15.06
N GLY A 397 19.15 7.35 13.99
CA GLY A 397 20.34 6.70 13.45
C GLY A 397 21.69 7.17 14.01
N ILE A 398 21.81 8.45 14.39
CA ILE A 398 23.05 9.10 14.80
C ILE A 398 23.67 8.44 16.04
N ASP A 399 22.90 7.78 16.89
CA ASP A 399 23.45 7.02 18.03
C ASP A 399 24.18 5.73 17.65
N ARG A 400 23.86 5.11 16.50
CA ARG A 400 24.61 3.94 16.03
C ARG A 400 26.03 4.34 15.56
N LEU A 401 26.19 5.59 15.13
CA LEU A 401 27.42 6.15 14.58
C LEU A 401 28.42 6.74 15.55
N ILE A 402 27.99 7.10 16.76
CA ILE A 402 28.88 7.63 17.80
C ILE A 402 29.98 6.60 18.20
N LYS A 403 29.86 5.37 17.70
CA LYS A 403 30.83 4.27 17.84
C LYS A 403 31.90 4.23 16.74
N VAL A 404 31.77 5.04 15.68
CA VAL A 404 32.73 5.17 14.58
C VAL A 404 33.60 6.43 14.80
N LYS A 405 34.82 6.46 14.26
CA LYS A 405 35.91 7.34 14.72
C LYS A 405 35.56 8.83 14.62
N ASN A 406 35.86 9.66 15.61
CA ASN A 406 35.78 11.14 15.48
C ASN A 406 34.44 11.73 14.98
N PHE A 407 33.35 10.95 14.94
CA PHE A 407 32.00 11.44 14.73
C PHE A 407 31.59 12.26 15.96
N ASP A 408 31.64 13.59 15.85
CA ASP A 408 31.15 14.54 16.86
C ASP A 408 29.62 14.45 17.05
N GLY A 409 29.14 13.31 17.54
CA GLY A 409 27.74 12.89 17.64
C GLY A 409 26.79 14.01 18.03
N LEU A 410 27.17 14.67 19.10
CA LEU A 410 26.37 15.61 19.88
C LEU A 410 26.19 16.96 19.19
N ASN A 411 27.23 17.49 18.53
CA ASN A 411 27.21 18.78 17.84
C ASN A 411 26.08 18.87 16.81
N TYR A 412 25.90 17.84 15.99
CA TYR A 412 24.81 17.85 15.03
C TYR A 412 23.48 17.32 15.54
N LYS A 413 23.45 16.52 16.62
CA LYS A 413 22.18 16.32 17.36
C LYS A 413 21.61 17.68 17.79
N GLU A 414 22.51 18.54 18.27
CA GLU A 414 22.22 19.93 18.62
C GLU A 414 21.93 20.82 17.40
N LYS A 415 22.67 20.75 16.27
CA LYS A 415 22.30 21.50 15.03
C LYS A 415 20.91 21.10 14.53
N ILE A 416 20.62 19.80 14.53
CA ILE A 416 19.32 19.28 14.16
C ILE A 416 18.23 19.88 15.04
N SER A 417 18.38 19.76 16.37
CA SER A 417 17.41 20.29 17.32
C SER A 417 17.24 21.82 17.22
N ASN A 418 18.33 22.59 17.09
CA ASN A 418 18.31 24.05 17.08
C ASN A 418 17.53 24.61 15.89
N SER A 419 17.89 24.36 14.62
CA SER A 419 17.12 24.98 13.54
C SER A 419 15.82 24.24 13.22
N ILE A 420 15.51 23.12 13.89
CA ILE A 420 14.14 22.55 13.94
C ILE A 420 13.30 23.48 14.79
N LEU A 421 13.79 23.80 15.98
CA LEU A 421 13.21 24.74 16.94
C LEU A 421 13.10 26.16 16.34
N ASP A 422 14.09 26.62 15.57
CA ASP A 422 14.01 27.94 14.92
C ASP A 422 13.02 27.97 13.75
N ASN A 423 12.88 26.90 12.94
CA ASN A 423 11.79 26.83 11.97
C ASN A 423 10.41 26.71 12.66
N LEU A 424 10.29 26.06 13.83
CA LEU A 424 9.03 26.11 14.60
C LEU A 424 8.72 27.56 14.99
N LYS A 425 9.67 28.28 15.58
CA LYS A 425 9.50 29.69 15.97
C LYS A 425 9.07 30.57 14.78
N LYS A 426 9.72 30.44 13.61
CA LYS A 426 9.30 31.09 12.36
C LYS A 426 7.87 30.69 11.96
N SER A 427 7.56 29.40 11.96
CA SER A 427 6.24 28.86 11.58
C SER A 427 5.12 29.40 12.47
N PHE A 428 5.28 29.31 13.79
CA PHE A 428 4.31 29.84 14.76
C PHE A 428 4.11 31.36 14.62
N SER A 429 5.13 32.10 14.16
CA SER A 429 5.06 33.55 13.88
C SER A 429 4.46 33.89 12.51
N ASN A 430 4.54 32.98 11.53
CA ASN A 430 3.98 33.16 10.19
C ASN A 430 2.50 32.77 10.10
N ILE A 431 2.07 31.76 10.86
CA ILE A 431 0.68 31.25 10.81
C ILE A 431 -0.35 32.30 11.26
N THR A 432 0.03 33.28 12.08
CA THR A 432 -0.84 34.41 12.42
C THR A 432 -1.16 35.33 11.24
N ASN A 433 -0.44 35.20 10.11
CA ASN A 433 -0.55 36.10 8.95
C ASN A 433 -1.28 35.47 7.74
N ASP A 434 -1.41 34.14 7.62
CA ASP A 434 -2.21 33.50 6.56
C ASP A 434 -3.38 32.69 7.14
N LYS A 435 -4.60 33.10 6.80
CA LYS A 435 -5.85 32.49 7.29
C LYS A 435 -6.16 31.10 6.70
N ARG A 436 -5.28 30.56 5.85
CA ARG A 436 -5.45 29.28 5.14
C ARG A 436 -4.52 28.17 5.62
N VAL A 437 -3.70 28.37 6.66
CA VAL A 437 -2.78 27.31 7.10
C VAL A 437 -3.56 26.15 7.68
N TYR A 438 -3.62 25.08 6.90
CA TYR A 438 -4.15 23.80 7.31
C TYR A 438 -3.09 23.05 8.12
N ILE A 439 -2.93 23.44 9.39
CA ILE A 439 -2.19 22.63 10.37
C ILE A 439 -3.05 21.43 10.68
N ASP A 440 -2.47 20.25 10.52
CA ASP A 440 -3.27 19.07 10.56
C ASP A 440 -2.56 17.96 11.33
N PHE A 441 -3.29 17.38 12.27
CA PHE A 441 -2.68 16.79 13.45
C PHE A 441 -2.17 15.38 13.22
N LEU A 442 -2.43 14.80 12.04
CA LEU A 442 -2.22 13.38 11.83
C LEU A 442 -0.72 13.03 11.63
N PHE A 443 0.09 13.95 11.08
CA PHE A 443 1.56 13.89 10.95
C PHE A 443 2.35 13.99 12.26
N LEU A 444 1.69 14.47 13.31
CA LEU A 444 2.39 14.90 14.52
C LEU A 444 2.57 13.75 15.53
N LYS A 445 1.90 12.62 15.32
CA LYS A 445 2.23 11.38 16.03
C LYS A 445 3.51 10.73 15.50
N ASN A 446 3.97 11.19 14.34
CA ASN A 446 4.74 10.39 13.40
C ASN A 446 6.15 11.00 13.26
N ILE A 447 6.29 12.31 13.01
CA ILE A 447 7.51 13.02 13.45
C ILE A 447 7.79 12.63 14.91
N ASP A 448 8.98 12.13 15.24
CA ASP A 448 9.34 11.87 16.64
C ASP A 448 9.95 13.12 17.29
N PHE A 449 9.10 14.03 17.78
CA PHE A 449 9.55 15.26 18.42
C PHE A 449 10.35 15.02 19.71
N SER A 450 10.20 13.86 20.35
CA SER A 450 10.98 13.51 21.55
C SER A 450 12.47 13.39 21.26
N LEU A 451 12.85 13.00 20.03
CA LEU A 451 14.25 12.89 19.63
C LEU A 451 14.89 14.27 19.48
N PHE A 452 14.15 15.26 18.94
CA PHE A 452 14.63 16.64 18.87
C PHE A 452 14.84 17.25 20.24
N PHE A 453 13.86 17.06 21.13
CA PHE A 453 13.93 17.51 22.52
C PHE A 453 15.16 16.92 23.22
N ASN A 454 15.30 15.58 23.23
CA ASN A 454 16.44 14.87 23.82
C ASN A 454 17.81 15.16 23.13
N SER A 455 17.80 15.83 21.98
CA SER A 455 18.99 16.22 21.22
C SER A 455 19.36 17.70 21.40
N SER A 456 18.57 18.44 22.17
CA SER A 456 18.87 19.82 22.57
C SER A 456 19.97 19.87 23.64
N LYS A 457 20.61 21.04 23.78
CA LYS A 457 21.36 21.41 25.01
C LYS A 457 20.64 22.46 25.86
N ASN A 458 19.43 22.86 25.46
CA ASN A 458 18.62 23.86 26.14
C ASN A 458 17.13 23.58 25.93
N ASP A 459 16.63 22.65 26.74
CA ASP A 459 15.25 22.15 26.72
C ASP A 459 14.25 23.26 27.05
N GLY A 460 14.67 24.25 27.84
CA GLY A 460 13.89 25.46 28.14
C GLY A 460 13.48 26.24 26.89
N LYS A 461 14.29 26.26 25.81
CA LYS A 461 13.87 26.89 24.55
C LYS A 461 12.72 26.13 23.86
N TRP A 462 12.65 24.80 24.02
CA TRP A 462 11.58 23.96 23.48
C TRP A 462 10.25 24.14 24.21
N LEU A 463 10.30 24.71 25.41
CA LEU A 463 9.13 25.18 26.17
C LEU A 463 8.83 26.67 25.90
N ASP A 464 9.62 27.36 25.07
CA ASP A 464 9.48 28.80 24.80
C ASP A 464 9.41 29.09 23.29
N ILE A 465 8.67 28.27 22.55
CA ILE A 465 8.50 28.36 21.08
C ILE A 465 7.47 29.43 20.69
N PHE A 466 6.56 29.78 21.60
CA PHE A 466 5.21 30.29 21.33
C PHE A 466 4.90 31.49 22.22
N ASP A 467 4.55 32.64 21.64
CA ASP A 467 4.10 33.81 22.41
C ASP A 467 2.68 33.59 22.94
N LEU A 468 2.64 33.02 24.14
CA LEU A 468 1.43 32.75 24.90
C LEU A 468 0.57 34.00 25.16
N ASN A 469 1.15 35.20 25.23
CA ASN A 469 0.38 36.43 25.46
C ASN A 469 -0.32 36.88 24.18
N SER A 470 0.37 36.86 23.04
CA SER A 470 -0.23 37.11 21.72
C SER A 470 -1.37 36.14 21.43
N VAL A 471 -1.19 34.85 21.71
CA VAL A 471 -2.23 33.84 21.45
C VAL A 471 -3.42 33.93 22.43
N ILE A 472 -3.19 34.27 23.70
CA ILE A 472 -4.28 34.56 24.66
C ILE A 472 -5.11 35.76 24.19
N ASN A 473 -4.48 36.83 23.70
CA ASN A 473 -5.19 37.98 23.13
C ASN A 473 -5.95 37.58 21.86
N GLY A 474 -5.38 36.71 21.03
CA GLY A 474 -6.00 36.20 19.80
C GLY A 474 -7.24 35.33 20.03
N LEU A 475 -7.24 34.47 21.06
CA LEU A 475 -8.41 33.68 21.47
C LEU A 475 -9.55 34.53 22.08
N ASN A 476 -9.23 35.76 22.50
CA ASN A 476 -10.19 36.78 22.96
C ASN A 476 -10.48 37.83 21.86
N SER A 477 -10.22 37.51 20.60
CA SER A 477 -10.43 38.39 19.44
C SER A 477 -11.43 37.78 18.44
N THR A 478 -11.73 38.48 17.34
CA THR A 478 -12.60 37.96 16.26
C THR A 478 -11.94 36.88 15.38
N ASP A 479 -10.62 36.71 15.44
CA ASP A 479 -9.86 35.77 14.58
C ASP A 479 -9.45 34.46 15.30
N VAL A 480 -10.29 34.04 16.26
CA VAL A 480 -10.14 32.86 17.15
C VAL A 480 -9.51 31.63 16.48
N TYR A 481 -10.02 31.22 15.32
CA TYR A 481 -9.73 29.93 14.67
C TYR A 481 -8.24 29.66 14.48
N ILE A 482 -7.47 30.69 14.08
CA ILE A 482 -6.02 30.57 13.83
C ILE A 482 -5.28 30.30 15.15
N TYR A 483 -5.66 31.04 16.19
CA TYR A 483 -5.09 30.95 17.53
C TYR A 483 -5.48 29.66 18.27
N GLU A 484 -6.67 29.14 17.99
CA GLU A 484 -7.10 27.82 18.45
C GLU A 484 -6.26 26.71 17.79
N HIS A 485 -6.14 26.71 16.45
CA HIS A 485 -5.30 25.73 15.73
C HIS A 485 -3.83 25.76 16.17
N LEU A 486 -3.24 26.95 16.35
CA LEU A 486 -1.89 27.12 16.89
C LEU A 486 -1.74 26.52 18.30
N SER A 487 -2.72 26.77 19.18
CA SER A 487 -2.73 26.21 20.53
C SER A 487 -2.79 24.68 20.53
N LYS A 488 -3.65 24.09 19.71
CA LYS A 488 -3.77 22.63 19.54
C LYS A 488 -2.49 22.02 18.95
N PHE A 489 -1.82 22.73 18.03
CA PHE A 489 -0.58 22.29 17.41
C PHE A 489 0.57 22.12 18.41
N TYR A 490 0.85 23.17 19.19
CA TYR A 490 1.94 23.15 20.18
C TYR A 490 1.69 22.11 21.28
N LEU A 491 0.44 21.96 21.72
CA LEU A 491 0.07 20.96 22.72
C LEU A 491 0.26 19.52 22.22
N LYS A 492 -0.08 19.18 20.97
CA LYS A 492 0.17 17.83 20.42
C LYS A 492 1.67 17.50 20.38
N ILE A 493 2.54 18.47 20.06
CA ILE A 493 4.01 18.29 20.12
C ILE A 493 4.45 17.97 21.55
N LEU A 494 4.05 18.79 22.53
CA LEU A 494 4.43 18.61 23.93
C LEU A 494 3.89 17.29 24.52
N PHE A 495 2.65 16.91 24.19
CA PHE A 495 2.06 15.62 24.57
C PHE A 495 2.91 14.46 24.04
N GLN A 496 3.33 14.50 22.77
CA GLN A 496 4.13 13.43 22.17
C GLN A 496 5.53 13.34 22.78
N ILE A 497 6.17 14.48 23.08
CA ILE A 497 7.44 14.54 23.83
C ILE A 497 7.25 13.85 25.18
N TYR A 498 6.32 14.30 26.02
CA TYR A 498 6.10 13.73 27.35
C TYR A 498 5.75 12.23 27.30
N LYS A 499 4.91 11.78 26.35
CA LYS A 499 4.58 10.36 26.17
C LYS A 499 5.81 9.47 25.93
N LYS A 500 6.93 10.01 25.47
CA LYS A 500 8.19 9.29 25.24
C LYS A 500 9.28 9.59 26.27
N THR A 501 9.39 10.83 26.77
CA THR A 501 10.46 11.25 27.71
C THR A 501 10.08 11.18 29.18
N GLN A 502 8.81 11.35 29.52
CA GLN A 502 8.33 11.62 30.89
C GLN A 502 9.04 12.81 31.57
N ASP A 503 9.48 13.80 30.78
CA ASP A 503 10.19 14.98 31.31
C ASP A 503 9.29 15.87 32.18
N LYS A 504 9.83 16.31 33.32
CA LYS A 504 9.08 17.03 34.36
C LYS A 504 8.86 18.51 34.06
N GLU A 505 9.74 19.16 33.30
CA GLU A 505 9.54 20.56 32.90
C GLU A 505 8.55 20.64 31.73
N VAL A 506 8.57 19.65 30.81
CA VAL A 506 7.50 19.45 29.81
C VAL A 506 6.15 19.22 30.49
N GLU A 507 6.08 18.32 31.47
CA GLU A 507 4.85 18.02 32.26
C GLU A 507 4.22 19.28 32.87
N LYS A 508 5.03 20.00 33.65
CA LYS A 508 4.73 21.27 34.31
C LYS A 508 4.29 22.33 33.31
N TYR A 509 4.93 22.41 32.15
CA TYR A 509 4.62 23.39 31.12
C TYR A 509 3.34 23.06 30.35
N ILE A 510 3.06 21.79 30.06
CA ILE A 510 1.76 21.33 29.53
C ILE A 510 0.64 21.75 30.48
N ASN A 511 0.77 21.43 31.77
CA ASN A 511 -0.25 21.78 32.77
C ASN A 511 -0.48 23.31 32.85
N LYS A 512 0.60 24.10 32.81
CA LYS A 512 0.55 25.58 32.74
C LYS A 512 -0.20 26.07 31.50
N LEU A 513 0.10 25.54 30.30
CA LEU A 513 -0.59 25.93 29.06
C LEU A 513 -2.08 25.59 29.10
N ILE A 514 -2.41 24.35 29.48
CA ILE A 514 -3.78 23.85 29.51
C ILE A 514 -4.65 24.66 30.48
N ILE A 515 -4.12 25.04 31.65
CA ILE A 515 -4.86 25.92 32.58
C ILE A 515 -5.11 27.30 31.96
N LYS A 516 -4.12 27.92 31.30
CA LYS A 516 -4.28 29.25 30.71
C LYS A 516 -5.23 29.25 29.51
N LEU A 517 -4.96 28.42 28.52
CA LEU A 517 -5.73 28.33 27.28
C LEU A 517 -7.11 27.66 27.49
N GLY A 518 -7.28 26.94 28.60
CA GLY A 518 -8.54 26.28 28.98
C GLY A 518 -9.48 27.09 29.86
N PHE A 519 -8.98 28.00 30.72
CA PHE A 519 -9.81 28.73 31.68
C PHE A 519 -9.61 30.25 31.72
N GLU A 520 -8.53 30.80 31.13
CA GLU A 520 -8.20 32.24 31.19
C GLU A 520 -8.50 32.99 29.88
N VAL A 521 -9.29 32.37 28.98
CA VAL A 521 -9.71 32.92 27.68
C VAL A 521 -11.21 32.63 27.44
N GLU A 522 -11.84 33.46 26.60
CA GLU A 522 -13.23 33.29 26.17
C GLU A 522 -13.36 32.05 25.27
N SER A 523 -12.56 31.98 24.20
CA SER A 523 -12.52 30.83 23.28
C SER A 523 -11.62 29.70 23.80
N SER A 524 -12.04 29.09 24.90
CA SER A 524 -11.31 28.01 25.58
C SER A 524 -11.11 26.76 24.70
N ILE A 525 -9.85 26.33 24.58
CA ILE A 525 -9.46 25.11 23.86
C ILE A 525 -9.93 23.81 24.52
N ILE A 526 -10.53 23.90 25.72
CA ILE A 526 -11.12 22.78 26.46
C ILE A 526 -12.65 22.75 26.26
N ARG A 527 -13.30 23.91 26.36
CA ARG A 527 -14.76 24.05 26.27
C ARG A 527 -15.28 23.90 24.84
N PHE A 528 -14.52 24.41 23.87
CA PHE A 528 -14.88 24.45 22.45
C PHE A 528 -14.10 23.42 21.62
N ASP A 529 -13.57 22.37 22.24
CA ASP A 529 -12.87 21.31 21.50
C ASP A 529 -13.88 20.43 20.73
N ASP A 530 -14.11 20.78 19.46
CA ASP A 530 -15.17 20.30 18.55
C ASP A 530 -15.22 18.77 18.28
N LYS A 531 -14.29 18.01 18.89
CA LYS A 531 -14.19 16.53 18.97
C LYS A 531 -13.57 15.99 20.29
N PHE A 532 -13.24 16.85 21.27
CA PHE A 532 -12.55 16.49 22.53
C PHE A 532 -11.16 15.80 22.35
N GLU A 533 -10.51 15.97 21.19
CA GLU A 533 -9.22 15.33 20.85
C GLU A 533 -8.02 15.83 21.66
N ILE A 534 -8.05 17.07 22.16
CA ILE A 534 -7.02 17.61 23.05
C ILE A 534 -7.35 17.27 24.50
N LEU A 535 -8.62 17.44 24.88
CA LEU A 535 -9.07 17.17 26.25
C LEU A 535 -8.83 15.70 26.64
N ASN A 536 -9.30 14.74 25.84
CA ASN A 536 -9.20 13.31 26.18
C ASN A 536 -7.74 12.86 26.34
N GLU A 537 -6.84 13.34 25.47
CA GLU A 537 -5.41 13.01 25.55
C GLU A 537 -4.71 13.72 26.72
N TYR A 538 -5.14 14.94 27.07
CA TYR A 538 -4.66 15.59 28.29
C TYR A 538 -5.14 14.88 29.56
N LEU A 539 -6.38 14.39 29.63
CA LEU A 539 -6.86 13.64 30.80
C LEU A 539 -6.10 12.30 30.97
N GLU A 540 -5.78 11.60 29.88
CA GLU A 540 -4.89 10.42 29.89
C GLU A 540 -3.50 10.77 30.47
N LEU A 541 -2.93 11.90 30.04
CA LEU A 541 -1.63 12.36 30.53
C LEU A 541 -1.66 12.85 31.96
N LEU A 542 -2.71 13.56 32.38
CA LEU A 542 -2.86 14.11 33.72
C LEU A 542 -2.87 13.01 34.79
N ASN A 543 -3.35 11.81 34.45
CA ASN A 543 -3.28 10.62 35.30
C ASN A 543 -1.84 10.11 35.54
N LEU A 544 -0.91 10.38 34.61
CA LEU A 544 0.52 10.10 34.76
C LEU A 544 1.27 11.24 35.49
N PHE A 545 0.84 12.49 35.27
CA PHE A 545 1.49 13.70 35.82
C PHE A 545 1.60 13.69 37.35
N ALA A 546 2.55 14.47 37.90
CA ALA A 546 2.71 14.68 39.33
C ALA A 546 1.43 15.18 40.01
N LYS A 547 1.25 14.75 41.27
CA LYS A 547 0.04 14.98 42.07
C LYS A 547 -0.36 16.46 42.14
N GLU A 548 0.59 17.37 42.28
CA GLU A 548 0.37 18.81 42.37
C GLU A 548 -0.34 19.37 41.12
N TYR A 549 -0.02 18.87 39.94
CA TYR A 549 -0.63 19.31 38.68
C TYR A 549 -2.02 18.73 38.48
N PHE A 550 -2.22 17.46 38.84
CA PHE A 550 -3.55 16.83 38.89
C PHE A 550 -4.50 17.59 39.82
N GLU A 551 -4.07 17.86 41.07
CA GLU A 551 -4.88 18.61 42.03
C GLU A 551 -5.13 20.04 41.57
N SER A 552 -4.13 20.71 40.97
CA SER A 552 -4.26 22.07 40.41
C SER A 552 -5.33 22.15 39.31
N PHE A 553 -5.33 21.22 38.34
CA PHE A 553 -6.33 21.17 37.28
C PHE A 553 -7.74 20.83 37.81
N VAL A 554 -7.85 19.84 38.71
CA VAL A 554 -9.13 19.49 39.35
C VAL A 554 -9.72 20.67 40.13
N ASN A 555 -8.90 21.46 40.84
CA ASN A 555 -9.37 22.68 41.48
C ASN A 555 -9.94 23.68 40.45
N LYS A 556 -9.24 23.92 39.33
CA LYS A 556 -9.70 24.82 38.26
C LYS A 556 -11.00 24.35 37.59
N LEU A 557 -11.22 23.05 37.42
CA LEU A 557 -12.51 22.50 36.97
C LEU A 557 -13.64 22.83 37.95
N CYS A 558 -13.38 22.68 39.26
CA CYS A 558 -14.37 22.97 40.31
C CYS A 558 -14.73 24.46 40.37
N ASP A 559 -13.72 25.34 40.36
CA ASP A 559 -13.89 26.80 40.34
C ASP A 559 -14.67 27.27 39.09
N SER A 560 -14.52 26.54 37.98
CA SER A 560 -15.15 26.82 36.68
C SER A 560 -16.51 26.14 36.48
N TYR A 561 -16.97 25.32 37.44
CA TYR A 561 -18.19 24.49 37.36
C TYR A 561 -18.22 23.46 36.20
N GLU A 562 -17.05 22.99 35.73
CA GLU A 562 -16.92 22.04 34.61
C GLU A 562 -17.23 20.58 34.99
N LEU A 563 -18.45 20.35 35.50
CA LEU A 563 -18.88 19.08 36.11
C LEU A 563 -18.69 17.88 35.18
N ARG A 564 -19.02 18.02 33.89
CA ARG A 564 -18.86 16.96 32.88
C ARG A 564 -17.41 16.49 32.80
N ILE A 565 -16.46 17.42 32.73
CA ILE A 565 -15.03 17.11 32.58
C ILE A 565 -14.47 16.50 33.86
N LEU A 566 -14.95 16.95 35.03
CA LEU A 566 -14.56 16.38 36.32
C LEU A 566 -15.02 14.91 36.48
N LEU A 567 -16.23 14.58 36.01
CA LEU A 567 -16.73 13.21 36.00
C LEU A 567 -16.05 12.33 34.93
N GLN A 568 -15.74 12.89 33.77
CA GLN A 568 -14.95 12.20 32.74
C GLN A 568 -13.53 11.89 33.24
N LEU A 569 -12.88 12.82 33.96
CA LEU A 569 -11.60 12.55 34.61
C LEU A 569 -11.73 11.47 35.70
N LEU A 570 -12.80 11.48 36.50
CA LEU A 570 -13.06 10.42 37.50
C LEU A 570 -13.13 9.04 36.84
N SER A 571 -13.88 8.90 35.74
CA SER A 571 -14.03 7.62 35.01
C SER A 571 -12.72 7.07 34.42
N SER A 572 -11.78 7.97 34.08
CA SER A 572 -10.49 7.61 33.47
C SER A 572 -9.34 7.51 34.48
N THR A 573 -9.51 8.05 35.69
CA THR A 573 -8.52 7.99 36.77
C THR A 573 -8.43 6.60 37.37
N ILE A 574 -7.23 6.00 37.34
CA ILE A 574 -7.00 4.65 37.91
C ILE A 574 -6.57 4.70 39.38
N LEU A 575 -5.75 5.68 39.76
CA LEU A 575 -5.24 5.83 41.13
C LEU A 575 -6.35 6.18 42.13
N GLU A 576 -6.61 5.30 43.09
CA GLU A 576 -7.61 5.50 44.16
C GLU A 576 -7.41 6.81 44.95
N GLU A 577 -6.17 7.19 45.27
CA GLU A 577 -5.85 8.45 45.97
C GLU A 577 -6.27 9.70 45.17
N ARG A 578 -6.32 9.59 43.83
CA ARG A 578 -6.76 10.66 42.93
C ARG A 578 -8.28 10.66 42.76
N LYS A 579 -8.90 9.48 42.69
CA LYS A 579 -10.38 9.34 42.77
C LYS A 579 -10.90 9.96 44.06
N GLU A 580 -10.29 9.64 45.21
CA GLU A 580 -10.67 10.19 46.51
C GLU A 580 -10.59 11.73 46.54
N PHE A 581 -9.57 12.33 45.92
CA PHE A 581 -9.48 13.79 45.78
C PHE A 581 -10.64 14.38 44.97
N ILE A 582 -10.95 13.81 43.79
CA ILE A 582 -12.09 14.23 42.97
C ILE A 582 -13.42 14.04 43.71
N ASN A 583 -13.60 12.89 44.35
CA ASN A 583 -14.81 12.52 45.11
C ASN A 583 -15.09 13.53 46.23
N ASN A 584 -14.05 13.94 46.97
CA ASN A 584 -14.14 14.97 48.00
C ASN A 584 -14.51 16.35 47.41
N LYS A 585 -13.99 16.71 46.23
CA LYS A 585 -14.34 17.96 45.53
C LYS A 585 -15.79 17.95 45.03
N LEU A 586 -16.23 16.87 44.39
CA LEU A 586 -17.61 16.65 43.94
C LEU A 586 -18.60 16.77 45.12
N ASN A 587 -18.30 16.14 46.26
CA ASN A 587 -19.13 16.23 47.46
C ASN A 587 -19.28 17.68 47.97
N VAL A 588 -18.22 18.50 47.92
CA VAL A 588 -18.28 19.92 48.27
C VAL A 588 -19.09 20.74 47.25
N MET A 589 -19.01 20.44 45.95
CA MET A 589 -19.86 21.09 44.94
C MET A 589 -21.33 20.74 45.13
N ILE A 590 -21.66 19.47 45.40
CA ILE A 590 -23.02 19.01 45.69
C ILE A 590 -23.59 19.71 46.93
N GLN A 591 -22.80 19.84 48.01
CA GLN A 591 -23.22 20.52 49.24
C GLN A 591 -23.45 22.04 49.07
N LYS A 592 -22.73 22.70 48.17
CA LYS A 592 -22.92 24.13 47.86
C LYS A 592 -24.15 24.40 46.97
N GLY A 593 -24.67 23.36 46.31
CA GLY A 593 -25.68 23.48 45.27
C GLY A 593 -25.04 23.73 43.89
N ILE A 594 -25.59 23.06 42.88
CA ILE A 594 -25.15 23.20 41.49
C ILE A 594 -26.00 24.27 40.82
N GLU A 595 -25.37 25.30 40.26
CA GLU A 595 -26.06 26.42 39.58
C GLU A 595 -26.79 25.93 38.32
N SER A 596 -28.12 25.80 38.42
CA SER A 596 -29.00 25.23 37.38
C SER A 596 -28.86 25.90 36.02
N ASP A 597 -28.51 27.19 36.00
CA ASP A 597 -28.64 28.03 34.83
C ASP A 597 -27.48 27.83 33.86
N LYS A 598 -26.29 27.53 34.39
CA LYS A 598 -25.05 27.24 33.64
C LYS A 598 -25.06 25.90 32.89
N LEU A 599 -25.85 24.91 33.33
CA LEU A 599 -25.90 23.59 32.68
C LEU A 599 -26.82 23.58 31.45
N SER A 600 -26.30 23.11 30.31
CA SER A 600 -27.12 22.80 29.13
C SER A 600 -27.83 21.45 29.26
N PHE A 601 -28.72 21.15 28.31
CA PHE A 601 -29.32 19.81 28.21
C PHE A 601 -28.26 18.71 28.06
N ASN A 602 -27.20 18.96 27.27
CA ASN A 602 -26.16 17.98 27.03
C ASN A 602 -25.31 17.75 28.29
N ASP A 603 -25.05 18.78 29.10
CA ASP A 603 -24.29 18.63 30.34
C ASP A 603 -25.06 17.85 31.39
N LEU A 604 -26.39 18.03 31.46
CA LEU A 604 -27.27 17.21 32.29
C LEU A 604 -27.28 15.76 31.80
N LYS A 605 -27.48 15.50 30.51
CA LYS A 605 -27.54 14.15 29.92
C LYS A 605 -26.20 13.40 30.06
N ILE A 606 -25.09 14.03 29.68
CA ILE A 606 -23.74 13.43 29.69
C ILE A 606 -23.20 13.37 31.13
N GLY A 607 -23.41 14.40 31.93
CA GLY A 607 -23.06 14.39 33.36
C GLY A 607 -23.82 13.32 34.14
N MET A 608 -25.10 13.07 33.80
CA MET A 608 -25.87 11.97 34.39
C MET A 608 -25.32 10.60 33.94
N LEU A 609 -24.97 10.42 32.67
CA LEU A 609 -24.32 9.18 32.19
C LEU A 609 -23.02 8.89 32.96
N TYR A 610 -22.05 9.82 32.97
CA TYR A 610 -20.81 9.61 33.74
C TYR A 610 -21.05 9.49 35.26
N ALA A 611 -22.07 10.16 35.81
CA ALA A 611 -22.43 9.96 37.22
C ALA A 611 -22.95 8.53 37.48
N ILE A 612 -23.60 7.88 36.50
CA ILE A 612 -24.01 6.47 36.62
C ILE A 612 -22.81 5.54 36.40
N ASP A 613 -21.91 5.79 35.43
CA ASP A 613 -20.67 5.00 35.22
C ASP A 613 -19.75 4.94 36.45
N ASN A 614 -19.83 5.94 37.34
CA ASN A 614 -19.00 6.04 38.55
C ASN A 614 -19.80 5.75 39.86
N ASP A 615 -20.94 5.07 39.79
CA ASP A 615 -21.84 4.78 40.93
C ASP A 615 -22.32 6.02 41.74
N TYR A 616 -22.21 7.21 41.16
CA TYR A 616 -22.51 8.51 41.75
C TYR A 616 -24.03 8.82 41.75
N LEU A 617 -24.84 7.86 42.19
CA LEU A 617 -26.31 7.89 42.19
C LEU A 617 -26.91 9.15 42.84
N LYS A 618 -26.29 9.67 43.91
CA LYS A 618 -26.72 10.94 44.55
C LYS A 618 -26.61 12.15 43.60
N LEU A 619 -25.59 12.17 42.75
CA LEU A 619 -25.40 13.21 41.75
C LEU A 619 -26.32 12.99 40.54
N ALA A 620 -26.50 11.74 40.10
CA ALA A 620 -27.44 11.41 39.01
C ALA A 620 -28.88 11.88 39.34
N ASN A 621 -29.37 11.59 40.56
CA ASN A 621 -30.69 12.07 41.01
C ASN A 621 -30.75 13.61 41.14
N LEU A 622 -29.67 14.28 41.57
CA LEU A 622 -29.62 15.76 41.61
C LEU A 622 -29.66 16.39 40.21
N LEU A 623 -28.97 15.80 39.24
CA LEU A 623 -29.01 16.24 37.83
C LEU A 623 -30.40 15.98 37.21
N GLU A 624 -31.05 14.88 37.59
CA GLU A 624 -32.44 14.61 37.20
C GLU A 624 -33.41 15.66 37.78
N GLU A 625 -33.28 16.03 39.06
CA GLU A 625 -34.05 17.11 39.67
C GLU A 625 -33.87 18.45 38.93
N ILE A 626 -32.65 18.79 38.52
CA ILE A 626 -32.36 20.02 37.77
C ILE A 626 -33.00 19.97 36.38
N PHE A 627 -32.90 18.83 35.66
CA PHE A 627 -33.60 18.64 34.39
C PHE A 627 -35.12 18.78 34.54
N ASN A 628 -35.69 18.10 35.54
CA ASN A 628 -37.12 18.09 35.82
C ASN A 628 -37.65 19.49 36.15
N LYS A 629 -36.87 20.33 36.85
CA LYS A 629 -37.21 21.74 37.13
C LYS A 629 -37.07 22.65 35.90
N LYS A 630 -36.09 22.41 35.02
CA LYS A 630 -35.71 23.33 33.92
C LYS A 630 -36.44 23.06 32.59
N PHE A 631 -36.83 21.82 32.28
CA PHE A 631 -37.32 21.44 30.93
C PHE A 631 -38.71 20.78 30.89
N ASN A 632 -39.15 20.14 31.99
CA ASN A 632 -40.33 19.26 32.02
C ASN A 632 -41.69 20.01 31.90
N THR A 633 -41.67 21.34 31.83
CA THR A 633 -42.84 22.20 31.60
C THR A 633 -43.07 22.56 30.12
N SER A 634 -42.17 22.16 29.22
CA SER A 634 -42.16 22.64 27.83
C SER A 634 -42.87 21.70 26.84
N ASN A 635 -43.98 22.17 26.25
CA ASN A 635 -44.82 21.34 25.34
C ASN A 635 -44.30 21.22 23.89
N ASN A 636 -43.08 21.69 23.61
CA ASN A 636 -42.50 21.78 22.27
C ASN A 636 -42.13 20.38 21.71
N SER A 637 -42.45 20.12 20.43
CA SER A 637 -42.10 18.86 19.75
C SER A 637 -40.60 18.58 19.70
N PHE A 638 -39.77 19.63 19.61
CA PHE A 638 -38.31 19.52 19.70
C PHE A 638 -37.89 18.97 21.08
N MET A 639 -38.45 19.54 22.16
CA MET A 639 -38.16 19.12 23.54
C MET A 639 -38.66 17.70 23.82
N LYS A 640 -39.77 17.26 23.22
CA LYS A 640 -40.23 15.86 23.33
C LYS A 640 -39.22 14.83 22.79
N LYS A 641 -38.36 15.20 21.83
CA LYS A 641 -37.24 14.32 21.40
C LYS A 641 -36.17 14.23 22.48
N PHE A 642 -35.69 15.37 22.98
CA PHE A 642 -34.66 15.41 24.03
C PHE A 642 -35.14 14.76 25.33
N GLN A 643 -36.42 14.90 25.68
CA GLN A 643 -37.01 14.23 26.83
C GLN A 643 -37.05 12.71 26.68
N LYS A 644 -37.34 12.16 25.48
CA LYS A 644 -37.17 10.71 25.24
C LYS A 644 -35.73 10.25 25.43
N GLU A 645 -34.76 11.02 24.94
CA GLU A 645 -33.33 10.71 25.11
C GLU A 645 -32.87 10.82 26.58
N PHE A 646 -33.46 11.72 27.37
CA PHE A 646 -33.17 11.85 28.80
C PHE A 646 -33.83 10.74 29.62
N ASN A 647 -35.10 10.40 29.34
CA ASN A 647 -35.81 9.29 29.99
C ASN A 647 -35.12 7.93 29.77
N GLU A 648 -34.36 7.74 28.68
CA GLU A 648 -33.50 6.57 28.49
C GLU A 648 -32.39 6.48 29.56
N VAL A 649 -31.78 7.62 29.91
CA VAL A 649 -30.74 7.73 30.95
C VAL A 649 -31.33 7.58 32.36
N VAL A 650 -32.49 8.18 32.62
CA VAL A 650 -33.25 7.97 33.87
C VAL A 650 -33.56 6.49 34.08
N CYS A 651 -34.07 5.82 33.03
CA CYS A 651 -34.35 4.39 33.10
C CYS A 651 -33.09 3.54 33.37
N LYS A 652 -31.93 3.93 32.82
CA LYS A 652 -30.65 3.28 33.10
C LYS A 652 -30.20 3.48 34.55
N LYS A 653 -30.37 4.68 35.12
CA LYS A 653 -30.15 4.96 36.55
C LYS A 653 -31.05 4.07 37.42
N ASP A 654 -32.37 4.09 37.22
CA ASP A 654 -33.32 3.37 38.09
C ASP A 654 -33.06 1.85 38.10
N LEU A 655 -32.73 1.28 36.94
CA LEU A 655 -32.41 -0.14 36.81
C LEU A 655 -31.07 -0.50 37.50
N LEU A 656 -30.11 0.43 37.52
CA LEU A 656 -28.87 0.30 38.29
C LEU A 656 -29.05 0.53 39.79
N GLU A 657 -29.99 1.38 40.22
CA GLU A 657 -30.38 1.49 41.62
C GLU A 657 -30.91 0.15 42.15
N ILE A 658 -31.66 -0.61 41.35
CA ILE A 658 -32.11 -1.98 41.70
C ILE A 658 -30.94 -2.98 41.78
N LEU A 659 -29.92 -2.84 40.93
CA LEU A 659 -28.71 -3.69 40.99
C LEU A 659 -27.86 -3.38 42.23
N ASN A 660 -27.60 -2.09 42.48
CA ASN A 660 -26.63 -1.62 43.47
C ASN A 660 -27.20 -1.51 44.90
N ASP A 661 -28.52 -1.61 45.07
CA ASP A 661 -29.19 -1.69 46.37
C ASP A 661 -28.64 -2.88 47.19
N LYS A 662 -27.92 -2.59 48.28
CA LYS A 662 -27.24 -3.60 49.11
C LYS A 662 -28.15 -4.22 50.18
N ASP A 663 -29.33 -3.64 50.39
CA ASP A 663 -30.26 -4.07 51.44
C ASP A 663 -31.27 -5.13 50.93
N LEU A 664 -31.19 -5.53 49.65
CA LEU A 664 -32.06 -6.52 49.01
C LEU A 664 -31.40 -7.89 48.78
N GLU A 665 -32.15 -8.97 49.06
CA GLU A 665 -31.81 -10.29 48.52
C GLU A 665 -31.94 -10.33 46.98
N THR A 666 -31.21 -11.24 46.34
CA THR A 666 -31.29 -11.53 44.89
C THR A 666 -32.74 -11.74 44.41
N LYS A 667 -33.59 -12.37 45.24
CA LYS A 667 -35.02 -12.58 44.94
C LYS A 667 -35.78 -11.27 44.85
N GLU A 668 -35.51 -10.34 45.78
CA GLU A 668 -36.19 -9.05 45.89
C GLU A 668 -35.72 -8.10 44.78
N LYS A 669 -34.44 -8.18 44.38
CA LYS A 669 -33.93 -7.52 43.17
C LYS A 669 -34.72 -7.95 41.94
N PHE A 670 -34.95 -9.24 41.73
CA PHE A 670 -35.80 -9.71 40.63
C PHE A 670 -37.27 -9.25 40.77
N VAL A 671 -37.83 -9.13 41.97
CA VAL A 671 -39.19 -8.60 42.17
C VAL A 671 -39.26 -7.10 41.83
N LYS A 672 -38.32 -6.27 42.31
CA LYS A 672 -38.23 -4.84 41.92
C LYS A 672 -38.05 -4.72 40.40
N LEU A 673 -37.10 -5.47 39.81
CA LEU A 673 -36.78 -5.43 38.38
C LEU A 673 -37.99 -5.81 37.52
N ASN A 674 -38.67 -6.91 37.82
CA ASN A 674 -39.83 -7.36 37.04
C ASN A 674 -40.99 -6.35 37.10
N ASN A 675 -41.21 -5.73 38.26
CA ASN A 675 -42.25 -4.70 38.45
C ASN A 675 -41.87 -3.31 37.89
N TYR A 676 -40.61 -3.07 37.53
CA TYR A 676 -40.17 -1.78 37.00
C TYR A 676 -40.82 -1.46 35.64
N LYS A 677 -41.42 -0.27 35.56
CA LYS A 677 -42.11 0.27 34.38
C LYS A 677 -41.22 1.31 33.69
N ILE A 678 -40.82 1.02 32.45
CA ILE A 678 -40.00 1.92 31.63
C ILE A 678 -40.76 3.24 31.36
N PRO A 679 -40.16 4.43 31.61
CA PRO A 679 -40.81 5.74 31.52
C PRO A 679 -40.88 6.30 30.09
N ILE A 680 -41.12 5.42 29.10
CA ILE A 680 -41.12 5.73 27.67
C ILE A 680 -42.25 4.94 26.99
N ASP A 681 -43.01 5.56 26.10
CA ASP A 681 -44.02 4.88 25.28
C ASP A 681 -43.75 5.08 23.79
N ASP A 682 -42.93 4.19 23.21
CA ASP A 682 -42.64 4.17 21.77
C ASP A 682 -42.35 2.78 21.19
N LYS A 683 -42.91 1.73 21.82
CA LYS A 683 -42.61 0.31 21.53
C LYS A 683 -42.73 -0.10 20.05
N ASN A 684 -43.55 0.62 19.29
CA ASN A 684 -43.83 0.36 17.88
C ASN A 684 -42.75 0.89 16.92
N TRP A 685 -41.68 1.55 17.41
CA TRP A 685 -40.62 2.16 16.60
C TRP A 685 -39.48 1.19 16.21
N GLY A 686 -39.64 -0.12 16.44
CA GLY A 686 -38.65 -1.13 16.07
C GLY A 686 -37.29 -0.91 16.75
N THR A 687 -36.21 -1.06 15.98
CA THR A 687 -34.82 -0.90 16.47
C THR A 687 -34.46 0.53 16.92
N GLU A 688 -35.24 1.55 16.52
CA GLU A 688 -35.06 2.93 17.01
C GLU A 688 -35.82 3.21 18.32
N SER A 689 -36.68 2.29 18.78
CA SER A 689 -37.45 2.47 20.01
C SER A 689 -36.54 2.65 21.23
N LYS A 690 -36.74 3.76 21.93
CA LYS A 690 -36.06 4.01 23.21
C LYS A 690 -36.58 3.08 24.30
N TYR A 691 -37.86 2.70 24.25
CA TYR A 691 -38.40 1.63 25.10
C TYR A 691 -37.64 0.31 24.91
N LEU A 692 -37.37 -0.11 23.66
CA LEU A 692 -36.68 -1.37 23.39
C LEU A 692 -35.25 -1.38 23.95
N LYS A 693 -34.51 -0.27 23.83
CA LYS A 693 -33.18 -0.11 24.46
C LYS A 693 -33.24 -0.19 25.99
N CYS A 694 -34.28 0.36 26.61
CA CYS A 694 -34.52 0.23 28.04
C CYS A 694 -34.86 -1.22 28.46
N GLU A 695 -35.64 -1.96 27.67
CA GLU A 695 -35.94 -3.38 27.94
C GLU A 695 -34.69 -4.27 27.72
N ASN A 696 -33.89 -4.03 26.67
CA ASN A 696 -32.60 -4.71 26.48
C ASN A 696 -31.64 -4.44 27.66
N PHE A 697 -31.59 -3.20 28.18
CA PHE A 697 -30.80 -2.88 29.37
C PHE A 697 -31.35 -3.53 30.65
N LYS A 698 -32.67 -3.67 30.78
CA LYS A 698 -33.32 -4.40 31.89
C LYS A 698 -32.99 -5.91 31.87
N GLU A 699 -32.91 -6.52 30.69
CA GLU A 699 -32.39 -7.89 30.53
C GLU A 699 -30.88 -7.98 30.82
N PHE A 700 -30.09 -6.97 30.45
CA PHE A 700 -28.66 -6.92 30.80
C PHE A 700 -28.47 -6.89 32.33
N ILE A 701 -29.20 -6.04 33.05
CA ILE A 701 -29.22 -6.02 34.52
C ILE A 701 -29.66 -7.37 35.12
N ARG A 702 -30.61 -8.08 34.48
CA ARG A 702 -30.98 -9.45 34.89
C ARG A 702 -29.81 -10.43 34.75
N ALA A 703 -29.01 -10.34 33.70
CA ALA A 703 -27.79 -11.15 33.55
C ALA A 703 -26.75 -10.84 34.65
N LEU A 704 -26.63 -9.57 35.06
CA LEU A 704 -25.68 -9.16 36.11
C LEU A 704 -26.07 -9.76 37.46
N ILE A 705 -27.35 -9.64 37.85
CA ILE A 705 -27.88 -10.26 39.07
C ILE A 705 -27.68 -11.80 39.06
N PHE A 706 -27.69 -12.44 37.88
CA PHE A 706 -27.34 -13.86 37.78
C PHE A 706 -25.85 -14.12 37.99
N PHE A 707 -24.97 -13.34 37.36
CA PHE A 707 -23.51 -13.42 37.52
C PHE A 707 -23.09 -13.26 39.00
N ASP A 708 -23.59 -12.21 39.66
CA ASP A 708 -23.36 -11.93 41.08
C ASP A 708 -23.86 -13.07 42.00
N SER A 709 -24.88 -13.81 41.54
CA SER A 709 -25.43 -14.97 42.24
C SER A 709 -24.76 -16.31 41.88
N GLY A 710 -23.60 -16.26 41.20
CA GLY A 710 -22.81 -17.42 40.78
C GLY A 710 -23.42 -18.25 39.63
N LYS A 711 -24.36 -17.69 38.86
CA LYS A 711 -25.09 -18.40 37.79
C LYS A 711 -24.60 -17.94 36.42
N TYR A 712 -23.34 -18.28 36.15
CA TYR A 712 -22.62 -17.88 34.94
C TYR A 712 -23.24 -18.46 33.66
N ASP A 713 -23.92 -19.61 33.76
CA ASP A 713 -24.77 -20.21 32.73
C ASP A 713 -25.85 -19.22 32.27
N LYS A 714 -26.64 -18.70 33.21
CA LYS A 714 -27.79 -17.83 32.91
C LYS A 714 -27.37 -16.42 32.52
N ALA A 715 -26.24 -15.95 33.07
CA ALA A 715 -25.62 -14.72 32.62
C ALA A 715 -25.20 -14.85 31.14
N TYR A 716 -24.47 -15.91 30.78
CA TYR A 716 -24.02 -16.18 29.42
C TYR A 716 -25.18 -16.29 28.42
N ASP A 717 -26.22 -17.08 28.72
CA ASP A 717 -27.36 -17.29 27.83
C ASP A 717 -28.09 -15.97 27.50
N ILE A 718 -28.33 -15.13 28.52
CA ILE A 718 -28.96 -13.82 28.33
C ILE A 718 -28.04 -12.88 27.55
N LEU A 719 -26.74 -12.88 27.86
CA LEU A 719 -25.76 -11.99 27.21
C LEU A 719 -25.54 -12.35 25.73
N ASN A 720 -25.46 -13.63 25.36
CA ASN A 720 -25.40 -14.02 23.95
C ASN A 720 -26.72 -13.66 23.22
N THR A 721 -27.87 -13.91 23.85
CA THR A 721 -29.18 -13.50 23.32
C THR A 721 -29.28 -11.97 23.10
N LEU A 722 -28.63 -11.17 23.96
CA LEU A 722 -28.52 -9.72 23.78
C LEU A 722 -27.57 -9.36 22.64
N CYS A 723 -26.39 -10.00 22.53
CA CYS A 723 -25.46 -9.81 21.42
C CYS A 723 -26.05 -10.18 20.04
N GLU A 724 -27.06 -11.06 19.99
CA GLU A 724 -27.80 -11.40 18.76
C GLU A 724 -28.90 -10.39 18.40
N LYS A 725 -29.41 -9.64 19.37
CA LYS A 725 -30.44 -8.58 19.17
C LYS A 725 -29.83 -7.21 18.89
N GLU A 726 -28.83 -6.84 19.69
CA GLU A 726 -28.19 -5.52 19.70
C GLU A 726 -26.74 -5.71 20.16
N LEU A 727 -25.83 -5.90 19.20
CA LEU A 727 -24.43 -6.13 19.50
C LEU A 727 -23.79 -4.85 20.06
N THR A 728 -23.41 -4.90 21.35
CA THR A 728 -22.68 -3.83 22.04
C THR A 728 -21.43 -4.36 22.73
N THR A 729 -20.42 -3.53 22.92
CA THR A 729 -19.17 -3.89 23.60
C THR A 729 -19.43 -4.43 24.99
N ASN A 730 -20.30 -3.78 25.77
CA ASN A 730 -20.73 -4.22 27.11
C ASN A 730 -21.27 -5.65 27.11
N TYR A 731 -22.20 -5.97 26.21
CA TYR A 731 -22.79 -7.31 26.17
C TYR A 731 -21.74 -8.34 25.75
N LEU A 732 -20.91 -8.01 24.76
CA LEU A 732 -19.90 -8.92 24.22
C LEU A 732 -18.79 -9.25 25.23
N ILE A 733 -18.22 -8.26 25.91
CA ILE A 733 -17.14 -8.51 26.89
C ILE A 733 -17.65 -9.23 28.14
N ASN A 734 -18.88 -8.91 28.59
CA ASN A 734 -19.47 -9.60 29.74
C ASN A 734 -19.94 -11.02 29.39
N MET A 735 -20.32 -11.29 28.13
CA MET A 735 -20.53 -12.66 27.63
C MET A 735 -19.23 -13.47 27.71
N VAL A 736 -18.10 -12.89 27.30
CA VAL A 736 -16.76 -13.51 27.41
C VAL A 736 -16.40 -13.76 28.88
N ASN A 737 -16.51 -12.77 29.76
CA ASN A 737 -16.23 -12.92 31.19
C ASN A 737 -17.14 -13.99 31.84
N SER A 738 -18.43 -14.02 31.52
CA SER A 738 -19.37 -15.05 32.00
C SER A 738 -18.93 -16.46 31.56
N TYR A 739 -18.54 -16.62 30.30
CA TYR A 739 -18.07 -17.90 29.78
C TYR A 739 -16.72 -18.35 30.38
N PHE A 740 -15.81 -17.42 30.65
CA PHE A 740 -14.58 -17.71 31.38
C PHE A 740 -14.85 -18.19 32.81
N ASN A 741 -15.74 -17.54 33.56
CA ASN A 741 -16.10 -17.98 34.91
C ASN A 741 -16.81 -19.34 34.91
N LEU A 742 -17.68 -19.59 33.92
CA LEU A 742 -18.38 -20.87 33.73
C LEU A 742 -17.45 -22.08 33.48
N HIS A 743 -16.23 -21.83 32.96
CA HIS A 743 -15.29 -22.88 32.56
C HIS A 743 -13.89 -22.74 33.17
N LYS A 744 -13.77 -21.96 34.26
CA LYS A 744 -12.50 -21.70 34.98
C LYS A 744 -11.86 -22.96 35.57
N GLU A 745 -12.70 -23.88 36.08
CA GLU A 745 -12.31 -25.16 36.70
C GLU A 745 -12.33 -26.34 35.71
N ASP A 746 -12.55 -26.08 34.41
CA ASP A 746 -12.69 -27.14 33.40
C ASP A 746 -11.34 -27.71 32.94
N GLU A 747 -11.22 -29.04 32.83
CA GLU A 747 -10.00 -29.69 32.32
C GLU A 747 -9.61 -29.20 30.92
N ASN A 748 -10.59 -28.81 30.10
CA ASN A 748 -10.39 -28.30 28.74
C ASN A 748 -10.47 -26.76 28.67
N LYS A 749 -10.21 -26.04 29.78
CA LYS A 749 -10.36 -24.57 29.87
C LYS A 749 -9.70 -23.79 28.74
N VAL A 750 -8.53 -24.22 28.26
CA VAL A 750 -7.82 -23.56 27.13
C VAL A 750 -8.67 -23.55 25.85
N ALA A 751 -9.12 -24.71 25.37
CA ALA A 751 -9.89 -24.81 24.12
C ALA A 751 -11.25 -24.08 24.21
N LYS A 752 -11.85 -24.04 25.41
CA LYS A 752 -13.07 -23.26 25.67
C LYS A 752 -12.80 -21.76 25.63
N PHE A 753 -11.68 -21.31 26.19
CA PHE A 753 -11.29 -19.90 26.15
C PHE A 753 -10.95 -19.46 24.71
N GLU A 754 -10.26 -20.30 23.93
CA GLU A 754 -10.04 -20.07 22.50
C GLU A 754 -11.35 -19.97 21.71
N TYR A 755 -12.32 -20.86 21.95
CA TYR A 755 -13.64 -20.81 21.32
C TYR A 755 -14.35 -19.47 21.55
N ILE A 756 -14.43 -18.99 22.79
CA ILE A 756 -15.14 -17.74 23.08
C ILE A 756 -14.36 -16.50 22.63
N LEU A 757 -13.02 -16.54 22.64
CA LEU A 757 -12.17 -15.47 22.09
C LEU A 757 -12.30 -15.38 20.56
N ASN A 758 -12.39 -16.50 19.85
CA ASN A 758 -12.69 -16.50 18.41
C ASN A 758 -14.09 -15.93 18.12
N ILE A 759 -15.09 -16.23 18.95
CA ILE A 759 -16.41 -15.58 18.86
C ILE A 759 -16.30 -14.07 19.12
N PHE A 760 -15.56 -13.66 20.15
CA PHE A 760 -15.29 -12.26 20.44
C PHE A 760 -14.67 -11.56 19.23
N GLU A 761 -13.58 -12.07 18.66
CA GLU A 761 -12.94 -11.48 17.47
C GLU A 761 -13.89 -11.42 16.26
N SER A 762 -14.70 -12.46 16.04
CA SER A 762 -15.65 -12.49 14.93
C SER A 762 -16.75 -11.42 15.05
N LYS A 763 -17.25 -11.17 16.27
CA LYS A 763 -18.25 -10.14 16.57
C LYS A 763 -17.61 -8.75 16.71
N GLN A 764 -16.36 -8.65 17.20
CA GLN A 764 -15.66 -7.37 17.37
C GLN A 764 -15.36 -6.69 16.03
N LYS A 765 -15.20 -7.44 14.94
CA LYS A 765 -15.00 -6.90 13.57
C LYS A 765 -16.13 -5.97 13.08
N SER A 766 -17.32 -6.00 13.68
CA SER A 766 -18.38 -5.03 13.37
C SER A 766 -18.30 -3.72 14.19
N PHE A 767 -17.44 -3.64 15.21
CA PHE A 767 -17.17 -2.40 15.93
C PHE A 767 -15.99 -1.66 15.29
N GLN A 768 -16.27 -0.58 14.56
CA GLN A 768 -15.23 0.25 13.96
C GLN A 768 -14.82 1.38 14.92
N SER A 769 -13.50 1.56 15.11
CA SER A 769 -12.88 2.69 15.83
C SER A 769 -13.48 3.02 17.21
N TYR A 770 -13.53 2.05 18.11
CA TYR A 770 -13.82 2.27 19.53
C TYR A 770 -12.56 2.03 20.39
N ILE A 771 -12.44 2.72 21.52
CA ILE A 771 -11.34 2.51 22.47
C ILE A 771 -11.78 1.44 23.47
N ASN A 772 -11.01 0.35 23.59
CA ASN A 772 -11.24 -0.67 24.61
C ASN A 772 -11.13 -0.06 26.02
N SER A 773 -12.16 -0.28 26.83
CA SER A 773 -12.16 0.07 28.25
C SER A 773 -11.07 -0.70 29.01
N ILE A 774 -10.63 -0.15 30.15
CA ILE A 774 -9.73 -0.86 31.08
C ILE A 774 -10.22 -2.27 31.44
N TYR A 775 -11.54 -2.44 31.54
CA TYR A 775 -12.18 -3.72 31.83
C TYR A 775 -12.05 -4.73 30.68
N GLU A 776 -12.19 -4.29 29.43
CA GLU A 776 -11.90 -5.14 28.28
C GLU A 776 -10.43 -5.53 28.22
N TYR A 777 -9.50 -4.61 28.49
CA TYR A 777 -8.08 -4.96 28.58
C TYR A 777 -7.86 -6.02 29.67
N GLN A 778 -8.41 -5.85 30.87
CA GLN A 778 -8.33 -6.85 31.95
C GLN A 778 -8.84 -8.24 31.52
N VAL A 779 -10.05 -8.33 30.94
CA VAL A 779 -10.68 -9.60 30.53
C VAL A 779 -9.96 -10.24 29.33
N LEU A 780 -9.60 -9.47 28.31
CA LEU A 780 -8.93 -9.99 27.10
C LEU A 780 -7.49 -10.40 27.39
N ILE A 781 -6.73 -9.60 28.14
CA ILE A 781 -5.36 -9.94 28.52
C ILE A 781 -5.34 -11.24 29.36
N TYR A 782 -6.27 -11.42 30.29
CA TYR A 782 -6.46 -12.70 30.99
C TYR A 782 -6.70 -13.86 30.03
N GLY A 783 -7.69 -13.74 29.13
CA GLY A 783 -8.02 -14.78 28.15
C GLY A 783 -6.85 -15.17 27.25
N TYR A 784 -6.12 -14.20 26.70
CA TYR A 784 -4.95 -14.44 25.84
C TYR A 784 -3.70 -14.92 26.60
N THR A 785 -3.59 -14.63 27.90
CA THR A 785 -2.54 -15.20 28.77
C THR A 785 -2.80 -16.68 29.06
N ILE A 786 -4.04 -17.05 29.41
CA ILE A 786 -4.44 -18.45 29.64
C ILE A 786 -4.26 -19.32 28.39
N THR A 787 -4.64 -18.79 27.22
CA THR A 787 -4.51 -19.45 25.91
C THR A 787 -3.13 -19.30 25.26
N LYS A 788 -2.19 -18.58 25.89
CA LYS A 788 -0.81 -18.34 25.40
C LYS A 788 -0.73 -17.72 23.99
N ASN A 789 -1.71 -16.92 23.59
CA ASN A 789 -1.71 -16.24 22.28
C ASN A 789 -0.77 -15.01 22.30
N ILE A 790 0.53 -15.26 22.14
CA ILE A 790 1.60 -14.24 22.18
C ILE A 790 1.34 -13.10 21.18
N SER A 791 0.82 -13.39 19.99
CA SER A 791 0.59 -12.38 18.94
C SER A 791 -0.48 -11.37 19.36
N LYS A 792 -1.67 -11.83 19.76
CA LYS A 792 -2.77 -10.93 20.15
C LYS A 792 -2.50 -10.22 21.47
N LEU A 793 -1.83 -10.89 22.40
CA LEU A 793 -1.42 -10.27 23.66
C LEU A 793 -0.35 -9.17 23.43
N SER A 794 0.62 -9.38 22.55
CA SER A 794 1.60 -8.36 22.19
C SER A 794 0.97 -7.15 21.50
N GLN A 795 -0.04 -7.37 20.63
CA GLN A 795 -0.79 -6.29 20.00
C GLN A 795 -1.60 -5.49 21.03
N LEU A 796 -2.41 -6.16 21.86
CA LEU A 796 -3.18 -5.49 22.92
C LEU A 796 -2.29 -4.67 23.85
N ILE A 797 -1.11 -5.18 24.24
CA ILE A 797 -0.16 -4.45 25.08
C ILE A 797 0.44 -3.21 24.39
N LYS A 798 0.58 -3.22 23.05
CA LYS A 798 1.08 -2.09 22.25
C LYS A 798 0.02 -0.98 22.11
N ASP A 799 -1.23 -1.37 21.91
CA ASP A 799 -2.33 -0.46 21.58
C ASP A 799 -3.01 0.13 22.86
N MET A 800 -2.64 -0.37 24.04
CA MET A 800 -3.16 0.03 25.35
C MET A 800 -2.71 1.45 25.79
N PRO A 801 -3.62 2.31 26.30
CA PRO A 801 -3.27 3.59 26.91
C PRO A 801 -2.25 3.44 28.06
N LYS A 802 -1.23 4.30 28.11
CA LYS A 802 -0.12 4.17 29.08
C LYS A 802 -0.57 4.26 30.53
N GLN A 803 -1.65 4.97 30.80
CA GLN A 803 -2.24 5.02 32.15
C GLN A 803 -2.68 3.65 32.68
N TYR A 804 -3.06 2.70 31.81
CA TYR A 804 -3.50 1.35 32.23
C TYR A 804 -2.34 0.47 32.73
N ASP A 805 -1.07 0.86 32.53
CA ASP A 805 0.06 0.23 33.22
C ASP A 805 0.09 0.51 34.74
N MET A 806 -0.73 1.45 35.24
CA MET A 806 -0.95 1.62 36.67
C MET A 806 -1.91 0.59 37.25
N ASP A 807 -2.67 -0.16 36.44
CA ASP A 807 -3.64 -1.12 36.96
C ASP A 807 -2.98 -2.41 37.46
N PHE A 808 -3.41 -2.87 38.64
CA PHE A 808 -2.79 -4.01 39.31
C PHE A 808 -3.06 -5.35 38.60
N ASP A 809 -4.25 -5.53 38.02
CA ASP A 809 -4.59 -6.77 37.32
C ASP A 809 -3.87 -6.82 35.97
N ILE A 810 -3.88 -5.73 35.20
CA ILE A 810 -3.09 -5.61 33.96
C ILE A 810 -1.59 -5.82 34.24
N PHE A 811 -1.05 -5.23 35.32
CA PHE A 811 0.32 -5.47 35.76
C PHE A 811 0.62 -6.95 36.03
N LYS A 812 -0.25 -7.64 36.79
CA LYS A 812 -0.13 -9.07 37.13
C LYS A 812 -0.02 -9.92 35.85
N TYR A 813 -0.91 -9.71 34.88
CA TYR A 813 -0.89 -10.45 33.60
C TYR A 813 0.34 -10.13 32.74
N LYS A 814 0.70 -8.85 32.60
CA LYS A 814 1.88 -8.44 31.82
C LYS A 814 3.19 -8.97 32.43
N TYR A 815 3.29 -9.04 33.75
CA TYR A 815 4.44 -9.61 34.44
C TYR A 815 4.57 -11.13 34.19
N GLU A 816 3.48 -11.91 34.32
CA GLU A 816 3.50 -13.34 33.98
C GLU A 816 3.88 -13.56 32.52
N PHE A 817 3.29 -12.80 31.58
CA PHE A 817 3.61 -12.89 30.16
C PHE A 817 5.11 -12.71 29.87
N PHE A 818 5.77 -11.71 30.47
CA PHE A 818 7.22 -11.54 30.30
C PHE A 818 8.05 -12.66 30.94
N LYS A 819 7.57 -13.25 32.04
CA LYS A 819 8.23 -14.40 32.70
C LYS A 819 8.12 -15.67 31.85
N ASP A 820 6.92 -16.04 31.42
CA ASP A 820 6.62 -17.25 30.63
C ASP A 820 7.33 -17.26 29.25
N ASN A 821 7.69 -16.09 28.73
CA ASN A 821 8.43 -15.92 27.48
C ASN A 821 9.96 -15.78 27.67
N ASN A 822 10.51 -16.17 28.82
CA ASN A 822 11.93 -16.07 29.19
C ASN A 822 12.50 -14.62 29.17
N GLN A 823 11.67 -13.59 29.29
CA GLN A 823 12.07 -12.18 29.25
C GLN A 823 12.27 -11.59 30.65
N GLU A 824 12.94 -12.34 31.55
CA GLU A 824 13.14 -12.00 32.97
C GLU A 824 13.60 -10.56 33.21
N PHE A 825 14.52 -10.05 32.39
CA PHE A 825 15.04 -8.69 32.53
C PHE A 825 13.95 -7.62 32.31
N LYS A 826 13.03 -7.84 31.36
CA LYS A 826 11.88 -6.95 31.16
C LYS A 826 10.88 -7.06 32.30
N ALA A 827 10.60 -8.29 32.78
CA ALA A 827 9.73 -8.51 33.92
C ALA A 827 10.25 -7.77 35.17
N LYS A 828 11.55 -7.92 35.49
CA LYS A 828 12.23 -7.23 36.61
C LYS A 828 12.15 -5.70 36.47
N LYS A 829 12.45 -5.14 35.28
CA LYS A 829 12.34 -3.70 35.03
C LYS A 829 10.91 -3.16 35.21
N TYR A 830 9.91 -3.85 34.65
CA TYR A 830 8.50 -3.47 34.75
C TYR A 830 7.97 -3.51 36.20
N LEU A 831 8.42 -4.50 36.97
CA LEU A 831 8.16 -4.63 38.41
C LEU A 831 8.79 -3.49 39.24
N GLU A 832 10.01 -3.07 38.92
CA GLU A 832 10.64 -1.91 39.56
C GLU A 832 9.92 -0.60 39.20
N GLU A 833 9.53 -0.41 37.94
CA GLU A 833 8.74 0.75 37.49
C GLU A 833 7.40 0.84 38.23
N PHE A 834 6.64 -0.25 38.30
CA PHE A 834 5.36 -0.30 39.02
C PHE A 834 5.52 -0.05 40.54
N LYS A 835 6.56 -0.64 41.16
CA LYS A 835 6.89 -0.40 42.58
C LYS A 835 7.27 1.05 42.87
N ASN A 836 8.05 1.69 42.00
CA ASN A 836 8.44 3.08 42.13
C ASN A 836 7.22 4.01 42.01
N PHE A 837 6.28 3.69 41.12
CA PHE A 837 5.05 4.46 40.97
C PHE A 837 4.14 4.35 42.21
N TYR A 838 4.02 3.15 42.77
CA TYR A 838 3.24 2.89 43.99
C TYR A 838 4.02 3.02 45.31
N ILE A 839 5.18 3.69 45.32
CA ILE A 839 6.13 3.70 46.47
C ILE A 839 5.51 4.15 47.82
N ASN A 840 4.50 5.01 47.79
CA ASN A 840 3.79 5.47 49.00
C ASN A 840 2.59 4.56 49.37
N ASN A 841 2.07 3.77 48.44
CA ASN A 841 0.85 3.00 48.61
C ASN A 841 1.13 1.60 49.20
N LYS A 842 1.20 1.55 50.53
CA LYS A 842 1.48 0.32 51.30
C LYS A 842 0.53 -0.85 50.99
N LYS A 843 -0.69 -0.59 50.52
CA LYS A 843 -1.69 -1.62 50.19
C LYS A 843 -1.34 -2.32 48.87
N VAL A 844 -1.01 -1.56 47.82
CA VAL A 844 -0.58 -2.12 46.53
C VAL A 844 0.79 -2.80 46.66
N LEU A 845 1.75 -2.18 47.35
CA LEU A 845 3.07 -2.79 47.57
C LEU A 845 3.03 -4.11 48.35
N LYS A 846 2.04 -4.29 49.25
CA LYS A 846 1.83 -5.59 49.92
C LYS A 846 1.39 -6.67 48.91
N LYS A 847 0.38 -6.37 48.08
CA LYS A 847 -0.06 -7.28 47.00
C LYS A 847 1.08 -7.65 46.04
N VAL A 848 1.92 -6.68 45.66
CA VAL A 848 3.06 -6.94 44.75
C VAL A 848 4.07 -7.91 45.37
N LYS A 849 4.36 -7.78 46.68
CA LYS A 849 5.22 -8.76 47.38
C LYS A 849 4.58 -10.14 47.46
N GLU A 850 3.28 -10.20 47.72
CA GLU A 850 2.54 -11.47 47.76
C GLU A 850 2.61 -12.20 46.40
N LEU A 851 2.45 -11.47 45.28
CA LEU A 851 2.71 -12.00 43.93
C LEU A 851 4.15 -12.48 43.76
N GLU A 852 5.15 -11.70 44.17
CA GLU A 852 6.57 -12.10 44.06
C GLU A 852 6.87 -13.39 44.84
N GLU A 853 6.35 -13.51 46.06
CA GLU A 853 6.55 -14.68 46.92
C GLU A 853 5.86 -15.93 46.32
N GLU A 854 4.64 -15.79 45.82
CA GLU A 854 3.89 -16.84 45.11
C GLU A 854 4.61 -17.30 43.82
N LEU A 855 5.06 -16.35 43.00
CA LEU A 855 5.74 -16.60 41.72
C LEU A 855 7.13 -17.24 41.86
N ASN A 856 7.81 -17.08 42.99
CA ASN A 856 9.11 -17.70 43.24
C ASN A 856 9.02 -19.20 43.58
N SER A 857 7.82 -19.73 43.86
CA SER A 857 7.58 -21.14 44.20
C SER A 857 7.87 -22.15 43.08
N HIS A 858 8.19 -21.69 41.86
CA HIS A 858 8.23 -22.47 40.61
C HIS A 858 6.88 -23.09 40.17
N THR A 859 5.80 -22.83 40.89
CA THR A 859 4.43 -23.13 40.45
C THR A 859 3.99 -22.13 39.38
N ARG A 860 3.20 -22.57 38.39
CA ARG A 860 2.44 -21.65 37.52
C ARG A 860 1.38 -20.96 38.39
N MET A 861 1.11 -19.67 38.18
CA MET A 861 -0.06 -19.06 38.82
C MET A 861 -1.33 -19.66 38.19
N GLU A 862 -2.19 -20.26 39.00
CA GLU A 862 -3.60 -20.41 38.60
C GLU A 862 -4.23 -19.04 38.81
N MET A 863 -4.46 -18.30 37.71
CA MET A 863 -4.91 -16.92 37.76
C MET A 863 -6.38 -16.81 38.16
N GLU A 864 -6.65 -16.98 39.45
CA GLU A 864 -7.98 -16.83 40.04
C GLU A 864 -8.40 -15.36 40.15
N ASN A 865 -8.82 -14.77 39.04
CA ASN A 865 -9.73 -13.64 39.07
C ASN A 865 -11.16 -14.12 38.79
N ASN A 866 -12.14 -13.54 39.48
CA ASN A 866 -13.53 -13.43 39.01
C ASN A 866 -13.72 -11.93 38.80
N PHE A 867 -13.64 -11.44 37.56
CA PHE A 867 -13.84 -10.01 37.32
C PHE A 867 -15.30 -9.65 37.57
N GLU A 868 -15.54 -8.63 38.40
CA GLU A 868 -16.87 -8.02 38.57
C GLU A 868 -17.39 -7.54 37.20
N VAL A 869 -18.67 -7.75 36.91
CA VAL A 869 -19.25 -7.28 35.65
C VAL A 869 -19.39 -5.76 35.69
N LYS A 870 -18.79 -5.09 34.71
CA LYS A 870 -18.91 -3.64 34.53
C LYS A 870 -19.86 -3.27 33.40
N ILE A 871 -20.47 -2.10 33.57
CA ILE A 871 -21.20 -1.36 32.54
C ILE A 871 -20.34 -0.14 32.18
N SER A 872 -20.17 0.13 30.89
CA SER A 872 -19.55 1.36 30.37
C SER A 872 -20.50 2.01 29.37
N PHE A 873 -21.02 3.19 29.68
CA PHE A 873 -21.89 3.92 28.75
C PHE A 873 -21.12 4.61 27.61
N ASP A 874 -19.79 4.51 27.56
CA ASP A 874 -18.93 4.95 26.44
C ASP A 874 -19.36 4.34 25.08
N SER A 875 -20.00 3.18 25.12
CA SER A 875 -20.56 2.50 23.94
C SER A 875 -21.75 3.23 23.26
N LEU A 876 -22.16 4.41 23.75
CA LEU A 876 -23.23 5.25 23.18
C LEU A 876 -22.76 6.33 22.16
N THR A 877 -21.83 6.01 21.25
CA THR A 877 -21.61 6.86 20.05
C THR A 877 -21.31 6.08 18.78
N LEU A 878 -22.19 6.22 17.79
CA LEU A 878 -21.85 6.78 16.46
C LEU A 878 -23.15 6.94 15.63
N GLY A 879 -23.63 8.18 15.49
CA GLY A 879 -24.72 8.53 14.59
C GLY A 879 -24.26 8.63 13.14
N LEU A 880 -25.18 8.50 12.18
CA LEU A 880 -24.89 8.64 10.74
C LEU A 880 -24.23 9.98 10.36
N THR A 881 -24.55 11.06 11.08
CA THR A 881 -23.91 12.38 10.92
C THR A 881 -22.46 12.38 11.40
N GLU A 882 -22.17 11.66 12.48
CA GLU A 882 -20.83 11.57 13.08
C GLU A 882 -19.95 10.63 12.24
N ALA A 883 -20.46 9.48 11.79
CA ALA A 883 -19.78 8.62 10.84
C ALA A 883 -19.37 9.38 9.55
N LYS A 884 -20.24 10.26 9.03
CA LYS A 884 -19.88 11.17 7.93
C LYS A 884 -18.89 12.27 8.34
N LYS A 885 -18.95 12.83 9.56
CA LYS A 885 -17.92 13.76 10.09
C LYS A 885 -16.57 13.06 10.14
N TYR A 886 -16.49 11.83 10.65
CA TYR A 886 -15.25 11.04 10.75
C TYR A 886 -14.73 10.58 9.40
N TRP A 887 -15.57 10.14 8.46
CA TRP A 887 -15.09 9.86 7.10
C TRP A 887 -14.51 11.11 6.44
N ASN A 888 -15.25 12.23 6.42
CA ASN A 888 -14.79 13.48 5.83
C ASN A 888 -13.55 14.05 6.54
N LEU A 889 -13.32 13.70 7.81
CA LEU A 889 -12.08 13.95 8.52
C LEU A 889 -10.98 13.01 8.05
N ILE A 890 -11.20 11.71 7.91
CA ILE A 890 -10.19 10.76 7.41
C ILE A 890 -9.86 11.01 5.92
N GLN A 891 -10.72 11.70 5.16
CA GLN A 891 -10.37 12.26 3.83
C GLN A 891 -9.58 13.58 3.90
N ASN A 892 -9.48 14.21 5.07
CA ASN A 892 -8.91 15.54 5.23
C ASN A 892 -7.67 15.62 6.11
N MET A 893 -7.65 14.85 7.19
CA MET A 893 -6.64 14.84 8.24
C MET A 893 -5.24 14.63 7.68
N GLU A 894 -4.18 14.93 8.42
CA GLU A 894 -2.80 14.98 7.92
C GLU A 894 -2.21 13.60 7.87
N LEU A 895 -2.87 12.78 7.05
CA LEU A 895 -2.33 11.90 6.08
C LEU A 895 -1.49 10.71 6.70
N ASP A 896 -1.10 10.75 7.98
CA ASP A 896 0.00 10.00 8.63
C ASP A 896 -0.46 9.12 9.78
N LYS A 897 -1.38 9.68 10.55
CA LYS A 897 -2.32 8.83 11.26
C LYS A 897 -3.30 8.20 10.26
N GLN A 898 -3.47 8.68 9.02
CA GLN A 898 -4.16 7.86 8.00
C GLN A 898 -3.33 6.63 7.63
N SER A 899 -2.03 6.80 7.46
CA SER A 899 -1.06 5.71 7.49
C SER A 899 -1.30 4.71 8.64
N GLN A 900 -1.39 5.21 9.87
CA GLN A 900 -1.68 4.37 11.03
C GLN A 900 -3.08 3.74 10.94
N ILE A 901 -4.09 4.46 10.44
CA ILE A 901 -5.48 3.99 10.30
C ILE A 901 -5.58 2.87 9.26
N PHE A 902 -4.91 3.01 8.13
CA PHE A 902 -5.09 2.13 6.98
C PHE A 902 -4.11 0.96 6.96
N SER A 903 -2.90 1.12 7.49
CA SER A 903 -1.91 0.03 7.55
C SER A 903 -1.43 -0.38 8.93
N ASN A 904 -1.66 0.43 9.98
CA ASN A 904 -1.27 0.16 11.37
C ASN A 904 0.23 0.33 11.70
N LYS A 905 0.76 1.49 11.33
CA LYS A 905 2.17 1.64 10.99
C LYS A 905 2.74 3.01 11.44
N PRO A 906 3.80 3.05 12.29
CA PRO A 906 4.14 4.18 13.16
C PRO A 906 4.20 5.59 12.62
N ASP A 907 5.04 5.92 11.64
CA ASP A 907 5.31 7.34 11.40
C ASP A 907 5.10 7.84 9.97
N SER A 908 5.78 8.89 9.53
CA SER A 908 5.92 9.15 8.11
C SER A 908 6.99 8.22 7.52
N GLU A 909 7.44 7.22 8.35
CA GLU A 909 7.82 5.78 8.12
C GLU A 909 7.19 4.66 9.06
N GLU A 910 6.01 4.10 8.70
CA GLU A 910 5.52 2.68 8.50
C GLU A 910 4.39 2.03 7.42
N PHE A 911 3.43 2.30 6.40
CA PHE A 911 2.76 3.20 5.25
C PHE A 911 3.36 3.92 3.91
N ILE A 912 4.20 5.02 3.69
CA ILE A 912 5.30 5.37 2.70
C ILE A 912 6.90 5.18 3.17
N ILE A 913 7.79 4.11 3.43
CA ILE A 913 8.11 2.56 3.64
C ILE A 913 7.57 1.14 2.83
N TYR A 914 6.40 0.25 2.71
CA TYR A 914 4.79 0.00 2.97
C TYR A 914 3.53 0.77 2.24
N ILE A 915 3.62 1.43 1.03
CA ILE A 915 2.88 2.22 -0.05
C ILE A 915 3.00 1.75 -1.55
N MET A 916 4.15 1.77 -2.26
CA MET A 916 4.31 1.19 -3.62
C MET A 916 5.53 0.29 -3.97
N GLU A 917 6.24 -0.23 -2.97
CA GLU A 917 6.78 -1.62 -2.99
C GLU A 917 5.69 -2.66 -3.14
N GLN A 918 4.44 -2.25 -3.30
CA GLN A 918 3.37 -3.12 -3.66
C GLN A 918 3.39 -3.21 -5.16
N ILE A 919 3.15 -2.08 -5.81
CA ILE A 919 2.95 -2.02 -7.26
C ILE A 919 4.27 -2.10 -8.02
N SER A 920 5.25 -2.63 -7.33
CA SER A 920 6.50 -3.17 -7.71
C SER A 920 6.68 -4.23 -6.60
N SER A 921 6.43 -5.57 -6.63
CA SER A 921 6.53 -6.72 -7.58
C SER A 921 5.46 -6.85 -8.60
N GLU A 922 4.50 -5.93 -8.65
CA GLU A 922 3.59 -5.84 -9.79
C GLU A 922 4.37 -6.02 -11.09
N LEU A 923 5.45 -5.27 -11.23
CA LEU A 923 6.30 -5.14 -12.40
C LEU A 923 7.35 -6.29 -12.50
N LEU A 924 7.33 -7.28 -11.59
CA LEU A 924 8.31 -8.38 -11.47
C LEU A 924 7.78 -9.78 -11.66
N GLU A 925 6.63 -10.18 -11.09
CA GLU A 925 5.97 -11.35 -11.69
C GLU A 925 5.59 -11.00 -13.14
N ARG A 926 5.32 -9.71 -13.39
CA ARG A 926 5.24 -9.13 -14.74
C ARG A 926 6.60 -8.90 -15.42
N LYS A 927 7.76 -9.36 -14.91
CA LYS A 927 9.13 -9.31 -15.55
C LYS A 927 9.26 -10.06 -16.89
N VAL A 928 8.12 -10.34 -17.50
CA VAL A 928 7.82 -11.25 -18.59
C VAL A 928 6.96 -10.54 -19.66
N ASN A 929 6.38 -9.35 -19.40
CA ASN A 929 5.33 -8.79 -20.29
C ASN A 929 5.76 -7.77 -21.34
N ILE A 930 6.97 -7.21 -21.31
CA ILE A 930 7.68 -7.01 -22.57
C ILE A 930 8.56 -8.27 -22.81
N PHE A 931 7.99 -9.46 -23.02
CA PHE A 931 8.61 -10.38 -24.00
C PHE A 931 8.19 -9.91 -25.41
N ARG A 932 8.18 -8.57 -25.62
CA ARG A 932 7.35 -7.83 -26.60
C ARG A 932 7.95 -6.64 -27.46
N ASN A 933 9.04 -5.92 -27.11
CA ASN A 933 9.73 -4.88 -27.91
C ASN A 933 11.33 -4.88 -27.76
N LYS A 934 12.13 -5.94 -28.11
CA LYS A 934 13.66 -6.02 -28.10
C LYS A 934 14.39 -5.90 -29.45
N GLU A 935 13.88 -5.33 -30.51
CA GLU A 935 13.19 -4.09 -30.42
C GLU A 935 13.81 -3.13 -29.34
N LYS A 936 13.32 -1.92 -29.19
CA LYS A 936 14.01 -0.71 -28.67
C LYS A 936 15.22 -0.85 -27.65
N ASN A 937 16.45 -0.36 -28.01
CA ASN A 937 17.73 -0.33 -27.22
C ASN A 937 18.27 0.98 -26.52
N ASP A 938 17.82 2.19 -26.90
CA ASP A 938 18.29 3.51 -26.44
C ASP A 938 18.25 3.66 -24.95
N SER A 939 19.24 4.43 -24.54
CA SER A 939 19.49 5.12 -23.23
C SER A 939 18.00 5.57 -22.90
N LEU A 940 17.26 6.33 -23.69
CA LEU A 940 16.29 7.26 -23.08
C LEU A 940 14.84 6.80 -22.99
N GLU A 941 14.59 5.55 -23.35
CA GLU A 941 13.22 5.14 -23.63
C GLU A 941 12.51 4.37 -22.58
N ILE A 942 13.16 3.47 -21.90
CA ILE A 942 12.44 2.81 -20.82
C ILE A 942 12.43 3.67 -19.57
N GLU A 943 13.45 4.51 -19.50
CA GLU A 943 13.49 5.96 -19.33
C GLU A 943 12.27 6.82 -19.71
N ASN A 944 11.24 6.27 -20.38
CA ASN A 944 9.84 6.76 -20.42
C ASN A 944 8.72 5.64 -20.37
N ILE A 945 8.96 4.30 -20.46
CA ILE A 945 7.83 3.29 -20.31
C ILE A 945 7.43 3.24 -18.90
N ILE A 946 8.51 3.21 -18.16
CA ILE A 946 8.38 3.12 -16.80
C ILE A 946 7.62 4.47 -16.49
N ASN A 947 7.76 5.63 -17.22
CA ASN A 947 6.99 6.93 -17.14
C ASN A 947 5.48 6.73 -17.38
N ASP A 948 5.01 5.51 -17.52
CA ASP A 948 3.67 5.14 -17.15
C ASP A 948 3.63 3.71 -16.55
N TRP A 949 4.21 3.45 -15.35
CA TRP A 949 4.01 2.15 -14.65
C TRP A 949 3.39 2.12 -13.24
N VAL A 950 3.35 3.21 -12.45
CA VAL A 950 2.60 3.32 -11.16
C VAL A 950 1.96 4.75 -10.85
N GLY A 951 1.34 5.43 -11.83
CA GLY A 951 0.32 6.54 -11.84
C GLY A 951 -1.00 6.46 -12.78
N SER A 952 -1.25 5.37 -13.57
CA SER A 952 -2.49 4.63 -14.07
C SER A 952 -2.91 3.01 -13.80
N LEU A 953 -3.19 2.07 -12.74
CA LEU A 953 -3.45 1.66 -11.17
C LEU A 953 -3.73 2.57 -9.78
N LEU A 954 -2.80 2.99 -8.83
CA LEU A 954 -2.34 4.22 -7.96
C LEU A 954 -3.29 5.36 -7.63
N ASN A 955 -3.44 6.28 -8.57
CA ASN A 955 -4.45 7.29 -8.62
C ASN A 955 -5.81 6.63 -8.34
N GLN A 956 -5.94 5.29 -8.47
CA GLN A 956 -6.93 4.45 -7.82
C GLN A 956 -6.53 3.51 -6.66
N ARG A 957 -5.29 3.00 -6.48
CA ARG A 957 -4.92 2.44 -5.14
C ARG A 957 -5.17 3.41 -4.01
N MET A 958 -5.35 4.66 -4.39
CA MET A 958 -5.61 5.73 -3.51
C MET A 958 -6.92 6.49 -3.79
N ASN A 959 -7.57 6.48 -4.97
CA ASN A 959 -8.43 7.59 -5.47
C ASN A 959 -9.25 8.40 -4.43
N PHE A 960 -9.97 7.66 -3.60
CA PHE A 960 -10.94 8.04 -2.59
C PHE A 960 -10.50 9.01 -1.47
N LEU A 961 -9.22 9.38 -1.30
CA LEU A 961 -8.74 10.54 -0.46
C LEU A 961 -7.81 11.51 -1.25
N SER A 962 -8.10 11.69 -2.55
CA SER A 962 -7.73 12.84 -3.40
C SER A 962 -6.29 13.09 -3.94
N TRP A 963 -5.32 12.16 -3.87
CA TRP A 963 -3.99 12.23 -4.53
C TRP A 963 -4.01 12.57 -6.02
N LYS A 964 -3.66 13.80 -6.37
CA LYS A 964 -3.34 14.28 -7.72
C LYS A 964 -1.90 13.91 -8.11
N VAL A 965 -1.67 12.86 -8.91
CA VAL A 965 -0.33 12.54 -9.51
C VAL A 965 -0.15 13.35 -10.78
N LEU A 966 0.96 14.09 -10.88
CA LEU A 966 1.00 15.39 -11.55
C LEU A 966 2.37 15.66 -12.20
N PRO A 967 2.45 15.85 -13.54
CA PRO A 967 3.74 16.16 -14.14
C PRO A 967 3.79 17.29 -15.23
N GLU A 968 4.52 18.37 -14.93
CA GLU A 968 4.75 19.74 -15.48
C GLU A 968 4.58 20.05 -16.97
N SER A 969 4.73 21.34 -17.26
CA SER A 969 5.68 21.73 -18.30
C SER A 969 6.30 23.14 -18.03
N ARG A 970 7.64 23.19 -17.83
CA ARG A 970 8.66 24.27 -17.59
C ARG A 970 8.86 24.88 -16.18
N GLY A 971 10.13 24.91 -15.73
CA GLY A 971 10.59 25.56 -14.47
C GLY A 971 12.01 26.18 -14.39
N GLY A 972 12.86 26.08 -15.42
CA GLY A 972 14.19 26.77 -15.56
C GLY A 972 15.35 26.30 -14.66
N GLU A 973 16.63 26.64 -14.92
CA GLU A 973 17.34 27.04 -16.16
C GLU A 973 18.86 26.77 -15.96
N ASN A 974 19.54 26.17 -16.94
CA ASN A 974 20.91 25.64 -16.82
C ASN A 974 22.02 26.63 -17.22
N LEU A 975 23.28 26.27 -16.96
CA LEU A 975 24.52 27.08 -17.13
C LEU A 975 24.82 27.65 -18.54
N LYS A 976 23.92 27.46 -19.53
CA LYS A 976 23.96 28.08 -20.87
C LYS A 976 22.73 28.95 -21.20
N GLY A 977 21.71 28.98 -20.35
CA GLY A 977 20.45 29.70 -20.60
C GLY A 977 19.35 28.88 -21.29
N ASN A 978 19.22 27.60 -20.96
CA ASN A 978 18.14 26.70 -21.44
C ASN A 978 17.43 26.02 -20.27
N VAL A 979 16.13 25.79 -20.38
CA VAL A 979 15.28 25.18 -19.34
C VAL A 979 15.40 23.66 -19.37
N GLY A 980 15.80 23.03 -18.25
CA GLY A 980 15.87 21.57 -18.18
C GLY A 980 14.52 20.89 -17.98
N GLU A 981 14.32 19.65 -18.47
CA GLU A 981 13.17 18.79 -18.12
C GLU A 981 13.23 17.95 -16.86
N ARG A 982 12.10 17.40 -16.33
CA ARG A 982 11.78 16.80 -14.99
C ARG A 982 10.83 15.58 -15.18
N ASP A 983 10.56 14.77 -14.13
CA ASP A 983 9.89 13.44 -14.22
C ASP A 983 8.45 13.23 -13.59
N ILE A 984 8.11 13.56 -12.32
CA ILE A 984 6.71 13.60 -11.73
C ILE A 984 6.65 14.42 -10.43
N ILE A 985 5.53 15.03 -10.01
CA ILE A 985 5.20 15.33 -8.59
C ILE A 985 3.81 14.69 -8.27
N VAL A 986 3.39 14.61 -7.00
CA VAL A 986 1.94 14.57 -6.61
C VAL A 986 1.81 15.76 -5.64
N TYR A 987 0.67 16.37 -5.43
CA TYR A 987 0.60 17.57 -4.55
C TYR A 987 -0.66 17.53 -3.71
N ASP A 988 -0.64 17.57 -2.34
CA ASP A 988 -1.81 17.13 -1.51
C ASP A 988 -3.15 17.73 -1.93
N LYS A 989 -4.25 17.25 -1.36
CA LYS A 989 -5.58 17.86 -1.60
C LYS A 989 -5.58 19.33 -1.15
N ASN A 990 -4.50 19.75 -0.48
CA ASN A 990 -4.11 21.07 -0.01
C ASN A 990 -2.89 21.68 -0.79
N ASP A 991 -2.43 21.04 -1.88
CA ASP A 991 -1.36 21.39 -2.83
C ASP A 991 0.06 21.66 -2.27
N THR A 992 0.39 21.06 -1.13
CA THR A 992 1.76 20.94 -0.64
C THR A 992 2.56 20.01 -1.60
N LYS A 993 3.90 19.83 -1.51
CA LYS A 993 4.68 18.98 -2.47
C LYS A 993 4.87 17.50 -2.03
N LEU A 994 4.15 16.56 -2.67
CA LEU A 994 4.19 15.10 -2.39
C LEU A 994 5.44 14.62 -3.11
N PHE A 995 5.53 13.58 -3.92
CA PHE A 995 6.81 13.31 -4.58
C PHE A 995 7.20 14.55 -5.36
N LEU A 996 8.49 14.94 -5.40
CA LEU A 996 9.17 15.16 -6.68
C LEU A 996 8.95 13.90 -7.53
N PHE A 997 9.93 13.58 -8.36
CA PHE A 997 11.44 11.32 -9.33
C PHE A 997 12.85 11.31 -10.10
N GLU A 998 13.77 10.46 -9.62
CA GLU A 998 14.98 9.98 -10.29
C GLU A 998 15.02 8.45 -10.51
N ALA A 999 15.89 7.89 -11.41
CA ALA A 999 15.68 6.57 -12.05
C ALA A 999 16.37 5.91 -13.32
N PHE A 1000 17.42 6.43 -13.89
CA PHE A 1000 18.23 6.02 -15.05
C PHE A 1000 18.58 4.53 -14.50
N ARG A 1001 18.51 3.46 -15.29
CA ARG A 1001 19.08 2.09 -15.37
C ARG A 1001 20.64 1.88 -15.28
N LEU A 1002 21.26 0.70 -15.03
CA LEU A 1002 22.76 0.55 -15.13
C LEU A 1002 23.32 -0.88 -15.55
N PHE A 1003 24.35 -1.02 -16.42
CA PHE A 1003 24.83 -2.33 -17.01
C PHE A 1003 25.90 -2.89 -16.07
N ASN A 1004 27.09 -2.34 -16.25
CA ASN A 1004 28.27 -2.41 -15.44
C ASN A 1004 28.45 -0.98 -14.98
N CYS A 1005 28.84 -0.79 -13.72
CA CYS A 1005 29.22 0.50 -13.21
C CYS A 1005 30.17 1.25 -14.16
N ASP A 1006 29.99 2.56 -14.23
CA ASP A 1006 30.63 3.53 -15.15
C ASP A 1006 30.46 4.93 -14.55
N THR A 1007 31.58 5.59 -14.26
CA THR A 1007 31.63 6.86 -13.52
C THR A 1007 30.89 7.92 -14.29
N THR A 1008 31.11 7.91 -15.60
CA THR A 1008 30.84 9.04 -16.48
C THR A 1008 29.39 9.38 -16.42
N THR A 1009 28.54 8.36 -16.51
CA THR A 1009 27.11 8.61 -16.55
C THR A 1009 26.56 8.70 -15.14
N ILE A 1010 26.99 7.89 -14.17
CA ILE A 1010 26.64 8.12 -12.75
C ILE A 1010 26.92 9.57 -12.32
N GLU A 1011 28.10 10.08 -12.57
CA GLU A 1011 28.50 11.44 -12.21
C GLU A 1011 27.85 12.53 -13.04
N THR A 1012 27.74 12.35 -14.37
CA THR A 1012 26.93 13.23 -15.24
C THR A 1012 25.63 13.52 -14.54
N HIS A 1013 25.06 12.48 -14.01
CA HIS A 1013 23.70 12.42 -13.61
C HIS A 1013 23.39 12.83 -12.21
N MET A 1014 24.42 13.00 -11.40
CA MET A 1014 24.24 13.31 -10.03
C MET A 1014 24.66 14.75 -9.78
N LYS A 1015 24.38 15.68 -10.69
CA LYS A 1015 24.69 17.12 -10.54
C LYS A 1015 23.43 17.99 -10.40
N LYS A 1016 22.56 17.94 -11.40
CA LYS A 1016 21.07 17.94 -11.47
C LYS A 1016 20.24 18.21 -10.23
N LEU A 1017 20.67 17.44 -9.28
CA LEU A 1017 20.18 16.72 -8.05
C LEU A 1017 20.13 18.00 -7.07
N ASN A 1018 20.95 19.05 -7.33
CA ASN A 1018 20.97 20.40 -6.76
C ASN A 1018 19.69 21.22 -6.92
N GLY A 1019 19.44 21.80 -8.10
CA GLY A 1019 18.30 22.70 -8.31
C GLY A 1019 16.99 21.94 -8.43
N TYR A 1020 17.06 20.62 -8.63
CA TYR A 1020 15.99 19.70 -8.29
C TYR A 1020 15.42 19.95 -6.91
N ASN A 1021 16.30 20.23 -5.93
CA ASN A 1021 15.89 20.69 -4.62
C ASN A 1021 16.02 22.20 -4.38
N ALA A 1022 15.90 23.04 -5.41
CA ALA A 1022 15.79 24.48 -5.23
C ALA A 1022 14.56 24.86 -4.37
N ASN A 1023 13.49 24.06 -4.45
CA ASN A 1023 12.19 24.31 -3.80
C ASN A 1023 11.90 23.50 -2.52
N GLY A 1024 12.77 22.58 -2.11
CA GLY A 1024 12.84 22.08 -0.73
C GLY A 1024 11.98 20.90 -0.31
N SER A 1025 12.48 19.76 -0.72
CA SER A 1025 11.88 18.47 -0.74
C SER A 1025 12.88 17.40 -0.24
N LYS A 1026 12.35 16.20 0.06
CA LYS A 1026 12.79 15.40 1.23
C LYS A 1026 12.66 13.89 1.30
N LEU A 1027 11.92 13.20 0.45
CA LEU A 1027 12.25 11.79 0.12
C LEU A 1027 11.89 11.45 -1.28
N MET A 1028 12.69 10.65 -2.08
CA MET A 1028 12.86 10.28 -3.54
C MET A 1028 13.26 8.78 -3.76
N ILE A 1029 13.56 8.47 -5.00
CA ILE A 1029 13.63 7.25 -5.81
C ILE A 1029 14.43 7.85 -7.03
N VAL A 1030 15.76 7.67 -7.26
CA VAL A 1030 16.58 6.81 -8.19
C VAL A 1030 16.35 5.36 -7.97
N MET A 1031 16.03 4.80 -9.10
CA MET A 1031 15.36 3.50 -9.32
C MET A 1031 16.51 3.16 -10.37
N VAL A 1032 17.61 2.42 -10.05
CA VAL A 1032 18.69 1.94 -10.99
C VAL A 1032 18.77 0.39 -10.97
N TYR A 1033 18.90 -0.25 -12.13
CA TYR A 1033 18.47 -1.64 -12.31
C TYR A 1033 19.55 -2.42 -13.22
N THR A 1034 19.67 -3.76 -13.43
CA THR A 1034 20.87 -4.44 -14.12
C THR A 1034 20.79 -5.92 -14.54
N TYR A 1035 21.39 -6.23 -15.71
CA TYR A 1035 21.66 -7.54 -16.36
C TYR A 1035 22.97 -8.13 -15.90
N HIS A 1036 23.70 -7.45 -15.00
CA HIS A 1036 24.88 -8.04 -14.42
C HIS A 1036 24.51 -9.40 -13.79
N ASN A 1037 25.25 -10.39 -14.25
CA ASN A 1037 25.15 -11.78 -13.87
C ASN A 1037 25.61 -11.98 -12.43
N ASP A 1038 26.74 -11.36 -12.06
CA ASP A 1038 27.10 -11.27 -10.65
C ASP A 1038 26.39 -10.11 -9.98
N PHE A 1039 25.23 -10.48 -9.47
CA PHE A 1039 24.28 -9.61 -8.84
C PHE A 1039 24.70 -9.16 -7.43
N VAL A 1040 25.72 -9.80 -6.84
CA VAL A 1040 26.32 -9.49 -5.53
C VAL A 1040 27.71 -8.83 -5.67
N GLN A 1041 28.45 -9.06 -6.76
CA GLN A 1041 29.78 -8.47 -6.98
C GLN A 1041 29.72 -7.10 -7.61
N LEU A 1042 28.88 -6.88 -8.65
CA LEU A 1042 28.52 -5.51 -9.06
C LEU A 1042 27.79 -4.79 -7.89
N CYS A 1043 27.42 -5.58 -6.87
CA CYS A 1043 26.95 -5.20 -5.55
C CYS A 1043 28.04 -5.25 -4.42
N SER A 1044 29.35 -4.92 -4.65
CA SER A 1044 30.40 -5.03 -3.57
C SER A 1044 31.43 -3.90 -3.18
N SER A 1045 32.21 -3.18 -4.04
CA SER A 1045 32.99 -1.92 -3.66
C SER A 1045 32.76 -0.46 -4.31
N TYR A 1046 31.71 -0.11 -5.08
CA TYR A 1046 31.16 1.22 -5.44
C TYR A 1046 30.16 1.78 -4.41
N GLU A 1047 29.66 1.05 -3.42
CA GLU A 1047 29.08 1.75 -2.27
C GLU A 1047 30.22 2.65 -1.80
N ASP A 1048 31.42 2.08 -1.75
CA ASP A 1048 32.72 2.75 -1.70
C ASP A 1048 33.09 3.68 -2.88
N TYR A 1049 32.45 3.63 -4.04
CA TYR A 1049 32.49 4.66 -5.10
C TYR A 1049 32.00 5.88 -4.47
N LEU A 1050 30.72 5.76 -4.28
CA LEU A 1050 29.84 6.85 -4.41
C LEU A 1050 30.30 7.58 -3.12
N LYS A 1051 30.59 6.91 -2.00
CA LYS A 1051 31.29 7.31 -0.77
C LYS A 1051 32.43 8.37 -0.77
N THR A 1052 32.92 8.90 -1.89
CA THR A 1052 33.88 10.03 -1.99
C THR A 1052 33.61 11.20 -3.02
N PHE A 1053 32.39 11.77 -3.20
CA PHE A 1053 32.19 13.10 -3.90
C PHE A 1053 31.75 14.29 -3.03
N ASP A 1054 32.21 15.45 -3.48
CA ASP A 1054 31.87 16.80 -3.05
C ASP A 1054 30.88 17.53 -4.00
N TYR A 1055 29.57 17.45 -3.76
CA TYR A 1055 28.67 17.70 -4.89
C TYR A 1055 28.26 19.14 -5.18
N ASN A 1056 27.78 19.33 -6.42
CA ASN A 1056 27.37 20.61 -6.98
C ASN A 1056 26.27 21.31 -6.16
N GLY A 1057 26.62 22.34 -5.38
CA GLY A 1057 25.68 23.04 -4.51
C GLY A 1057 25.50 22.40 -3.14
N PHE A 1058 26.38 21.48 -2.76
CA PHE A 1058 26.32 20.65 -1.57
C PHE A 1058 27.62 20.82 -0.76
N ASP A 1059 27.55 20.87 0.58
CA ASP A 1059 28.79 21.06 1.37
C ASP A 1059 29.61 19.75 1.38
N LYS A 1060 30.90 19.91 1.70
CA LYS A 1060 31.96 19.01 1.27
C LYS A 1060 32.44 17.98 2.29
N ILE A 1061 32.91 16.90 1.69
CA ILE A 1061 33.62 15.76 2.23
C ILE A 1061 34.64 16.22 3.26
N GLY A 1062 34.60 15.59 4.43
CA GLY A 1062 35.66 15.77 5.41
C GLY A 1062 35.48 16.95 6.37
N ILE A 1063 34.51 17.87 6.18
CA ILE A 1063 34.43 19.07 7.04
C ILE A 1063 33.92 18.86 8.48
N ILE A 1064 32.97 17.95 8.80
CA ILE A 1064 32.64 17.62 10.23
C ILE A 1064 32.40 16.11 10.60
N LYS A 1065 31.17 15.53 10.57
CA LYS A 1065 30.81 14.25 11.27
C LYS A 1065 30.47 13.00 10.40
N GLU A 1066 31.38 12.04 10.21
CA GLU A 1066 31.28 10.63 9.67
C GLU A 1066 30.11 10.08 8.76
N HIS A 1067 30.27 8.96 8.03
CA HIS A 1067 29.26 8.38 7.12
C HIS A 1067 28.16 7.67 7.96
N CYS A 1068 27.43 6.73 7.37
CA CYS A 1068 27.16 5.36 7.82
C CYS A 1068 26.86 4.47 6.60
N PHE A 1069 26.37 3.23 6.75
CA PHE A 1069 25.64 2.39 5.76
C PHE A 1069 25.02 1.13 6.51
N GLU A 1070 23.81 0.59 6.21
CA GLU A 1070 23.06 -0.57 6.82
C GLU A 1070 22.85 -1.55 5.68
N ASN A 1071 22.83 -2.83 5.96
CA ASN A 1071 22.19 -3.76 5.08
C ASN A 1071 21.29 -4.56 6.02
N ILE A 1072 20.01 -4.22 6.11
CA ILE A 1072 19.02 -5.29 6.23
C ILE A 1072 19.32 -6.31 5.11
N GLU A 1073 18.91 -7.54 5.32
CA GLU A 1073 18.84 -8.51 4.24
C GLU A 1073 17.37 -8.83 4.00
N THR A 1074 16.99 -8.78 2.73
CA THR A 1074 15.60 -8.92 2.29
C THR A 1074 15.56 -10.05 1.31
N THR A 1075 14.68 -11.01 1.56
CA THR A 1075 14.90 -12.36 1.06
C THR A 1075 13.98 -12.71 -0.11
N PRO A 1076 14.45 -13.56 -1.06
CA PRO A 1076 15.81 -14.04 -1.28
C PRO A 1076 16.52 -13.40 -2.50
N THR A 1077 17.82 -13.05 -2.32
CA THR A 1077 18.88 -12.97 -3.36
C THR A 1077 18.61 -12.12 -4.61
N LYS A 1078 17.67 -11.21 -4.50
CA LYS A 1078 17.23 -10.30 -5.54
C LYS A 1078 17.27 -8.86 -4.97
N ILE A 1079 17.93 -8.68 -3.79
CA ILE A 1079 17.66 -7.63 -2.78
C ILE A 1079 18.70 -7.27 -1.63
N LYS A 1080 19.54 -6.18 -1.71
CA LYS A 1080 20.51 -5.62 -0.69
C LYS A 1080 20.46 -4.14 -0.14
N LEU A 1081 20.07 -3.01 -0.80
CA LEU A 1081 19.35 -1.74 -0.27
C LEU A 1081 20.04 -0.74 0.79
N LEU A 1082 20.06 0.66 0.79
CA LEU A 1082 21.22 1.53 1.36
C LEU A 1082 21.24 2.88 2.25
N LYS A 1083 20.26 3.70 2.62
CA LYS A 1083 20.21 5.20 2.88
C LYS A 1083 21.24 6.23 2.30
N GLU A 1084 20.93 7.54 2.28
CA GLU A 1084 21.88 8.66 2.50
C GLU A 1084 21.21 10.03 2.81
N VAL A 1085 21.05 10.37 4.08
CA VAL A 1085 20.93 11.72 4.78
C VAL A 1085 21.32 13.15 4.17
N ARG A 1086 21.92 13.41 2.97
CA ARG A 1086 22.91 14.47 2.42
C ARG A 1086 22.92 16.02 2.82
N ILE A 1087 24.10 16.73 2.70
CA ILE A 1087 24.64 18.04 3.27
C ILE A 1087 24.72 19.24 2.29
N GLN A 1088 24.18 20.41 2.68
CA GLN A 1088 24.28 21.75 2.09
C GLN A 1088 23.68 22.82 3.05
N ASN A 1089 24.49 23.70 3.65
CA ASN A 1089 24.18 24.68 4.71
C ASN A 1089 23.21 24.36 5.89
N GLU A 1090 23.27 23.20 6.56
CA GLU A 1090 23.16 23.01 8.06
C GLU A 1090 22.27 21.85 8.67
N LYS A 1091 21.22 21.29 8.03
CA LYS A 1091 20.68 19.92 8.37
C LYS A 1091 20.25 19.02 7.20
N ASP A 1092 20.39 17.72 7.33
CA ASP A 1092 19.95 16.55 6.55
C ASP A 1092 18.86 16.54 5.42
N VAL A 1093 19.16 15.93 4.26
CA VAL A 1093 18.17 15.33 3.30
C VAL A 1093 18.65 14.04 2.62
N VAL A 1094 17.88 12.95 2.77
CA VAL A 1094 18.34 11.56 2.60
C VAL A 1094 18.54 10.99 1.13
N ILE A 1095 18.70 9.66 0.93
CA ILE A 1095 18.37 8.90 -0.30
C ILE A 1095 17.87 7.49 -0.05
N TYR A 1096 16.87 6.99 -0.81
CA TYR A 1096 16.43 5.59 -0.91
C TYR A 1096 16.39 5.01 -2.32
N HIS A 1097 17.50 4.46 -2.81
CA HIS A 1097 17.52 3.91 -4.16
C HIS A 1097 16.58 2.71 -4.34
N TYR A 1098 16.11 2.37 -5.55
CA TYR A 1098 15.52 1.05 -5.82
C TYR A 1098 16.16 0.36 -7.08
N LEU A 1099 16.10 -0.96 -7.27
CA LEU A 1099 17.30 -1.83 -7.30
C LEU A 1099 16.97 -3.32 -7.77
N LEU A 1100 16.75 -3.76 -9.04
CA LEU A 1100 16.04 -5.06 -9.31
C LEU A 1100 16.64 -6.31 -10.03
N ASP A 1101 16.65 -7.51 -9.42
CA ASP A 1101 16.81 -8.79 -10.18
C ASP A 1101 15.75 -9.02 -11.28
N PHE A 1102 16.08 -8.60 -12.48
CA PHE A 1102 15.51 -9.20 -13.67
C PHE A 1102 16.48 -10.11 -14.40
N TYR A 1103 17.66 -10.38 -13.83
CA TYR A 1103 18.51 -11.45 -14.32
C TYR A 1103 17.78 -12.80 -14.15
N SER A 1104 18.26 -13.80 -14.89
CA SER A 1104 17.54 -15.05 -15.11
C SER A 1104 18.41 -15.97 -15.97
N GLU A 1105 19.26 -16.79 -15.34
CA GLU A 1105 20.11 -17.75 -16.07
C GLU A 1105 19.28 -18.79 -16.84
N ILE A 1106 18.19 -19.30 -16.24
CA ILE A 1106 17.29 -20.22 -16.94
C ILE A 1106 16.45 -19.45 -17.96
N ASN A 1107 16.93 -19.40 -19.20
CA ASN A 1107 16.11 -19.01 -20.34
C ASN A 1107 15.11 -20.13 -20.64
N ILE A 1108 13.89 -19.99 -20.12
CA ILE A 1108 12.78 -20.95 -20.29
C ILE A 1108 12.39 -21.12 -21.78
N GLN A 1109 12.95 -20.33 -22.72
CA GLN A 1109 12.81 -20.56 -24.17
C GLN A 1109 13.63 -21.75 -24.68
N ASP A 1110 14.77 -22.08 -24.04
CA ASP A 1110 15.70 -23.14 -24.50
C ASP A 1110 15.28 -24.56 -24.05
N LEU A 1111 14.11 -24.69 -23.41
CA LEU A 1111 13.49 -25.97 -23.08
C LEU A 1111 13.05 -26.71 -24.35
N LYS A 1112 13.86 -27.69 -24.76
CA LYS A 1112 13.58 -28.58 -25.90
C LYS A 1112 12.65 -29.70 -25.44
N PHE A 1113 11.52 -29.87 -26.10
CA PHE A 1113 10.59 -30.97 -25.84
C PHE A 1113 10.71 -32.06 -26.90
N ARG A 1114 10.81 -33.33 -26.47
CA ARG A 1114 10.84 -34.48 -27.38
C ARG A 1114 10.21 -35.73 -26.77
N VAL A 1115 9.94 -36.72 -27.62
CA VAL A 1115 9.59 -38.08 -27.18
C VAL A 1115 10.80 -38.74 -26.53
N LEU A 1116 10.54 -39.53 -25.49
CA LEU A 1116 11.52 -40.34 -24.76
C LEU A 1116 12.08 -41.45 -25.66
N LYS A 1117 13.41 -41.61 -25.68
CA LYS A 1117 14.13 -42.69 -26.35
C LYS A 1117 14.58 -43.75 -25.34
N LYS A 1118 15.02 -44.91 -25.83
CA LYS A 1118 15.46 -46.01 -24.96
C LYS A 1118 16.69 -45.64 -24.12
N ASP A 1119 17.60 -44.85 -24.66
CA ASP A 1119 18.86 -44.48 -24.01
C ASP A 1119 18.65 -43.47 -22.85
N ASP A 1120 17.51 -42.76 -22.86
CA ASP A 1120 17.12 -41.80 -21.82
C ASP A 1120 16.57 -42.48 -20.55
N ILE A 1121 16.20 -43.77 -20.61
CA ILE A 1121 15.39 -44.49 -19.61
C ILE A 1121 15.95 -44.32 -18.19
N LYS A 1122 17.25 -44.53 -18.02
CA LYS A 1122 17.90 -44.49 -16.69
C LYS A 1122 17.79 -43.12 -16.02
N ALA A 1123 18.08 -42.05 -16.76
CA ALA A 1123 17.98 -40.68 -16.26
C ALA A 1123 16.54 -40.29 -15.90
N VAL A 1124 15.54 -40.81 -16.64
CA VAL A 1124 14.12 -40.59 -16.36
C VAL A 1124 13.62 -41.39 -15.15
N VAL A 1125 14.08 -42.64 -14.97
CA VAL A 1125 13.82 -43.44 -13.76
C VAL A 1125 14.38 -42.76 -12.52
N GLU A 1126 15.60 -42.21 -12.61
CA GLU A 1126 16.22 -41.43 -11.53
C GLU A 1126 15.38 -40.18 -11.21
N LEU A 1127 15.04 -39.37 -12.22
CA LEU A 1127 14.24 -38.14 -12.08
C LEU A 1127 12.86 -38.41 -11.45
N ILE A 1128 12.13 -39.42 -11.93
CA ILE A 1128 10.78 -39.74 -11.42
C ILE A 1128 10.86 -40.17 -9.95
N ASN A 1129 11.81 -41.04 -9.58
CA ASN A 1129 11.96 -41.45 -8.18
C ASN A 1129 12.41 -40.29 -7.29
N LYS A 1130 13.32 -39.43 -7.77
CA LYS A 1130 13.77 -38.23 -7.05
C LYS A 1130 12.65 -37.21 -6.82
N ALA A 1131 11.78 -36.98 -7.80
CA ALA A 1131 10.64 -36.08 -7.64
C ALA A 1131 9.58 -36.62 -6.65
N TYR A 1132 9.29 -37.93 -6.70
CA TYR A 1132 8.15 -38.55 -5.99
C TYR A 1132 8.48 -39.28 -4.68
N ARG A 1133 9.72 -39.71 -4.44
CA ARG A 1133 10.11 -40.60 -3.31
C ARG A 1133 11.26 -40.10 -2.45
N GLU A 1134 12.02 -39.08 -2.88
CA GLU A 1134 12.97 -38.40 -2.00
C GLU A 1134 12.27 -37.34 -1.12
N LYS A 1135 12.78 -37.17 0.11
CA LYS A 1135 12.40 -36.08 1.02
C LYS A 1135 13.29 -34.86 0.75
N ASN A 1136 13.04 -34.18 -0.36
CA ASN A 1136 13.70 -32.91 -0.70
C ASN A 1136 12.76 -31.73 -0.36
N PRO A 1137 13.15 -30.76 0.48
CA PRO A 1137 12.30 -29.63 0.88
C PRO A 1137 11.91 -28.72 -0.31
N ASN A 1138 12.68 -28.73 -1.40
CA ASN A 1138 12.37 -27.97 -2.62
C ASN A 1138 11.34 -28.68 -3.52
N SER A 1139 11.00 -29.96 -3.25
CA SER A 1139 10.05 -30.74 -4.04
C SER A 1139 8.64 -30.72 -3.44
N TRP A 1140 7.90 -29.63 -3.65
CA TRP A 1140 6.51 -29.49 -3.20
C TRP A 1140 5.57 -30.57 -3.77
N THR A 1141 5.99 -31.29 -4.82
CA THR A 1141 5.24 -32.40 -5.42
C THR A 1141 5.47 -33.77 -4.76
N SER A 1142 6.47 -33.94 -3.88
CA SER A 1142 6.87 -35.26 -3.36
C SER A 1142 5.74 -36.02 -2.62
N GLU A 1143 5.73 -37.35 -2.77
CA GLU A 1143 4.83 -38.30 -2.08
C GLU A 1143 5.56 -39.06 -0.95
N ALA A 1144 6.83 -38.73 -0.65
CA ALA A 1144 7.71 -39.46 0.29
C ALA A 1144 7.28 -39.44 1.78
N HIS A 1145 6.17 -38.76 2.08
CA HIS A 1145 5.49 -38.77 3.38
C HIS A 1145 4.26 -39.70 3.42
N LEU A 1146 3.75 -40.13 2.26
CA LEU A 1146 2.60 -41.03 2.12
C LEU A 1146 2.98 -42.45 1.66
N LEU A 1147 4.04 -42.58 0.86
CA LEU A 1147 4.40 -43.82 0.16
C LEU A 1147 5.90 -44.10 0.25
N SER A 1148 6.25 -45.32 0.64
CA SER A 1148 7.62 -45.86 0.63
C SER A 1148 7.94 -46.61 -0.66
N GLY A 1149 9.19 -47.04 -0.83
CA GLY A 1149 9.65 -47.78 -2.02
C GLY A 1149 9.90 -46.88 -3.22
N ILE A 1150 9.83 -47.45 -4.43
CA ILE A 1150 10.10 -46.74 -5.69
C ILE A 1150 8.79 -46.47 -6.45
N ARG A 1151 8.80 -45.48 -7.35
CA ARG A 1151 7.67 -45.13 -8.21
C ARG A 1151 7.74 -45.83 -9.57
N VAL A 1152 8.95 -46.10 -10.07
CA VAL A 1152 9.22 -46.78 -11.35
C VAL A 1152 10.64 -47.40 -11.34
N ASN A 1153 10.89 -48.43 -12.15
CA ASN A 1153 12.22 -48.97 -12.44
C ASN A 1153 12.49 -49.03 -13.97
N GLU A 1154 13.70 -49.41 -14.37
CA GLU A 1154 14.09 -49.46 -15.79
C GLU A 1154 13.26 -50.48 -16.60
N ASP A 1155 12.88 -51.62 -16.01
CA ASP A 1155 12.04 -52.64 -16.69
C ASP A 1155 10.63 -52.12 -16.97
N MET A 1156 9.97 -51.54 -15.96
CA MET A 1156 8.64 -50.91 -16.09
C MET A 1156 8.64 -49.82 -17.17
N LEU A 1157 9.69 -48.99 -17.24
CA LEU A 1157 9.78 -47.94 -18.25
C LEU A 1157 10.11 -48.51 -19.65
N ASN A 1158 10.89 -49.61 -19.74
CA ASN A 1158 11.07 -50.36 -20.97
C ASN A 1158 9.77 -51.02 -21.47
N GLU A 1159 8.88 -51.49 -20.59
CA GLU A 1159 7.57 -52.02 -20.99
C GLU A 1159 6.60 -50.93 -21.44
N ILE A 1160 6.56 -49.82 -20.71
CA ILE A 1160 5.84 -48.59 -21.10
C ILE A 1160 6.19 -48.17 -22.52
N LEU A 1161 7.48 -48.12 -22.87
CA LEU A 1161 7.96 -47.70 -24.20
C LEU A 1161 7.73 -48.73 -25.32
N LYS A 1162 7.29 -49.96 -25.01
CA LYS A 1162 6.83 -50.93 -26.03
C LYS A 1162 5.36 -50.71 -26.41
N ASN A 1163 4.57 -50.00 -25.58
CA ASN A 1163 3.14 -49.85 -25.79
C ASN A 1163 2.83 -48.68 -26.75
N LYS A 1164 2.28 -49.00 -27.93
CA LYS A 1164 1.94 -48.04 -28.98
C LYS A 1164 0.83 -47.03 -28.60
N ASN A 1165 0.08 -47.29 -27.53
CA ASN A 1165 -0.93 -46.38 -27.00
C ASN A 1165 -0.39 -45.44 -25.92
N ILE A 1166 0.93 -45.48 -25.64
CA ILE A 1166 1.59 -44.61 -24.65
C ILE A 1166 2.68 -43.80 -25.35
N VAL A 1167 2.74 -42.49 -25.05
CA VAL A 1167 3.87 -41.63 -25.41
C VAL A 1167 4.34 -40.90 -24.17
N THR A 1168 5.59 -41.14 -23.79
CA THR A 1168 6.28 -40.36 -22.76
C THR A 1168 7.08 -39.25 -23.43
N TYR A 1169 6.85 -38.01 -23.00
CA TYR A 1169 7.61 -36.84 -23.41
C TYR A 1169 8.58 -36.43 -22.30
N ILE A 1170 9.63 -35.71 -22.70
CA ILE A 1170 10.62 -35.11 -21.81
C ILE A 1170 10.91 -33.67 -22.21
N ALA A 1171 11.21 -32.86 -21.21
CA ALA A 1171 11.79 -31.53 -21.37
C ALA A 1171 13.29 -31.60 -21.08
N LEU A 1172 14.10 -31.05 -21.98
CA LEU A 1172 15.54 -30.92 -21.82
C LEU A 1172 15.93 -29.46 -21.72
N LEU A 1173 16.84 -29.16 -20.80
CA LEU A 1173 17.57 -27.90 -20.71
C LEU A 1173 19.06 -28.24 -20.83
N ASP A 1174 19.78 -27.61 -21.75
CA ASP A 1174 21.20 -27.91 -22.05
C ASP A 1174 21.49 -29.40 -22.26
N GLU A 1175 20.61 -30.07 -23.01
CA GLU A 1175 20.57 -31.52 -23.27
C GLU A 1175 20.45 -32.43 -22.02
N LYS A 1176 20.29 -31.86 -20.81
CA LYS A 1176 19.94 -32.59 -19.58
C LYS A 1176 18.43 -32.71 -19.45
N ILE A 1177 17.94 -33.88 -19.05
CA ILE A 1177 16.50 -34.09 -18.84
C ILE A 1177 16.09 -33.48 -17.49
N VAL A 1178 15.20 -32.49 -17.51
CA VAL A 1178 14.75 -31.73 -16.32
C VAL A 1178 13.29 -31.99 -15.95
N ALA A 1179 12.49 -32.54 -16.86
CA ALA A 1179 11.13 -33.00 -16.57
C ALA A 1179 10.65 -34.08 -17.55
N THR A 1180 9.64 -34.84 -17.16
CA THR A 1180 8.97 -35.86 -17.97
C THR A 1180 7.46 -35.89 -17.72
N ILE A 1181 6.69 -36.34 -18.72
CA ILE A 1181 5.25 -36.54 -18.62
C ILE A 1181 4.86 -37.71 -19.53
N GLN A 1182 4.03 -38.61 -19.02
CA GLN A 1182 3.45 -39.70 -19.79
C GLN A 1182 2.03 -39.32 -20.23
N THR A 1183 1.71 -39.70 -21.45
CA THR A 1183 0.37 -39.61 -22.03
C THR A 1183 -0.04 -40.99 -22.54
N LYS A 1184 -1.28 -41.39 -22.30
CA LYS A 1184 -1.79 -42.74 -22.58
C LYS A 1184 -3.21 -42.68 -23.14
N LEU A 1185 -3.44 -43.26 -24.30
CA LEU A 1185 -4.77 -43.34 -24.90
C LEU A 1185 -5.54 -44.55 -24.33
N GLU A 1186 -6.63 -44.29 -23.61
CA GLU A 1186 -7.59 -45.30 -23.15
C GLU A 1186 -9.03 -44.89 -23.52
N ASP A 1187 -9.73 -45.82 -24.19
CA ASP A 1187 -11.06 -45.65 -24.80
C ASP A 1187 -11.26 -44.38 -25.65
N LYS A 1188 -11.59 -43.26 -25.01
CA LYS A 1188 -11.89 -41.97 -25.65
C LYS A 1188 -11.02 -40.82 -25.12
N ASP A 1189 -10.28 -41.06 -24.04
CA ASP A 1189 -9.60 -40.06 -23.24
C ASP A 1189 -8.08 -40.24 -23.29
N ILE A 1190 -7.33 -39.16 -23.07
CA ILE A 1190 -5.88 -39.20 -22.91
C ILE A 1190 -5.56 -39.05 -21.43
N HIS A 1191 -5.11 -40.14 -20.80
CA HIS A 1191 -4.67 -40.15 -19.41
C HIS A 1191 -3.26 -39.56 -19.30
N ILE A 1192 -3.09 -38.58 -18.42
CA ILE A 1192 -1.81 -38.00 -18.03
C ILE A 1192 -1.28 -38.76 -16.81
N GLY A 1193 -0.06 -39.28 -16.92
CA GLY A 1193 0.64 -40.03 -15.87
C GLY A 1193 2.11 -39.66 -15.77
N LEU A 1194 2.82 -40.22 -14.78
CA LEU A 1194 4.27 -40.06 -14.54
C LEU A 1194 4.79 -38.62 -14.74
N PHE A 1195 4.01 -37.62 -14.35
CA PHE A 1195 4.34 -36.22 -14.58
C PHE A 1195 5.28 -35.71 -13.47
N ALA A 1196 6.57 -35.75 -13.75
CA ALA A 1196 7.62 -35.34 -12.82
C ALA A 1196 8.43 -34.16 -13.37
N VAL A 1197 8.76 -33.21 -12.49
CA VAL A 1197 9.75 -32.16 -12.72
C VAL A 1197 10.82 -32.35 -11.66
N HIS A 1198 12.10 -32.35 -12.07
CA HIS A 1198 13.21 -32.48 -11.13
C HIS A 1198 13.14 -31.35 -10.08
N PRO A 1199 13.35 -31.60 -8.77
CA PRO A 1199 13.08 -30.64 -7.69
C PRO A 1199 13.63 -29.24 -7.94
N ASP A 1200 14.87 -29.14 -8.41
CA ASP A 1200 15.59 -27.88 -8.58
C ASP A 1200 15.05 -27.04 -9.76
N PHE A 1201 14.13 -27.61 -10.55
CA PHE A 1201 13.43 -27.00 -11.68
C PHE A 1201 11.91 -26.85 -11.44
N GLN A 1202 11.41 -27.19 -10.25
CA GLN A 1202 10.03 -26.92 -9.85
C GLN A 1202 9.82 -25.40 -9.66
N SER A 1203 8.57 -24.93 -9.80
CA SER A 1203 8.17 -23.51 -9.79
C SER A 1203 8.71 -22.63 -10.94
N PHE A 1204 9.84 -22.95 -11.58
CA PHE A 1204 10.39 -22.28 -12.79
C PHE A 1204 9.55 -22.47 -14.08
N GLY A 1205 8.25 -22.73 -13.98
CA GLY A 1205 7.33 -22.86 -15.12
C GLY A 1205 7.52 -24.09 -16.02
N VAL A 1206 8.58 -24.90 -15.83
CA VAL A 1206 8.91 -26.08 -16.66
C VAL A 1206 7.71 -27.02 -16.83
N GLY A 1207 7.07 -27.40 -15.72
CA GLY A 1207 5.86 -28.24 -15.76
C GLY A 1207 4.68 -27.61 -16.50
N LYS A 1208 4.49 -26.28 -16.42
CA LYS A 1208 3.41 -25.58 -17.15
C LYS A 1208 3.61 -25.73 -18.66
N LYS A 1209 4.86 -25.56 -19.15
CA LYS A 1209 5.17 -25.74 -20.58
C LYS A 1209 5.10 -27.20 -21.01
N LEU A 1210 5.67 -28.13 -20.23
CA LEU A 1210 5.67 -29.56 -20.58
C LEU A 1210 4.25 -30.16 -20.62
N LEU A 1211 3.37 -29.77 -19.69
CA LEU A 1211 1.96 -30.18 -19.70
C LEU A 1211 1.25 -29.68 -20.96
N ALA A 1212 1.37 -28.39 -21.29
CA ALA A 1212 0.75 -27.81 -22.48
C ALA A 1212 1.29 -28.46 -23.78
N PHE A 1213 2.60 -28.68 -23.88
CA PHE A 1213 3.23 -29.36 -25.02
C PHE A 1213 2.72 -30.79 -25.18
N ALA A 1214 2.59 -31.55 -24.09
CA ALA A 1214 2.13 -32.93 -24.12
C ALA A 1214 0.62 -33.03 -24.42
N GLU A 1215 -0.19 -32.12 -23.87
CA GLU A 1215 -1.61 -31.96 -24.22
C GLU A 1215 -1.76 -31.72 -25.74
N GLU A 1216 -1.09 -30.70 -26.28
CA GLU A 1216 -1.19 -30.35 -27.71
C GLU A 1216 -0.66 -31.46 -28.63
N SER A 1217 0.48 -32.06 -28.28
CA SER A 1217 1.10 -33.14 -29.06
C SER A 1217 0.27 -34.41 -29.07
N SER A 1218 -0.30 -34.81 -27.93
CA SER A 1218 -1.13 -36.02 -27.81
C SER A 1218 -2.48 -35.84 -28.51
N LYS A 1219 -3.06 -34.63 -28.41
CA LYS A 1219 -4.25 -34.25 -29.18
C LYS A 1219 -4.00 -34.35 -30.68
N LYS A 1220 -2.87 -33.81 -31.17
CA LYS A 1220 -2.47 -33.90 -32.58
C LYS A 1220 -2.25 -35.36 -33.02
N LEU A 1221 -1.65 -36.20 -32.16
CA LEU A 1221 -1.35 -37.60 -32.44
C LEU A 1221 -2.60 -38.48 -32.51
N TRP A 1222 -3.45 -38.46 -31.47
CA TRP A 1222 -4.60 -39.38 -31.33
C TRP A 1222 -5.95 -38.78 -31.70
N LYS A 1223 -6.00 -37.49 -32.04
CA LYS A 1223 -7.23 -36.74 -32.41
C LYS A 1223 -8.32 -36.84 -31.34
N LYS A 1224 -7.93 -36.70 -30.06
CA LYS A 1224 -8.81 -36.60 -28.89
C LYS A 1224 -8.58 -35.29 -28.16
N SER A 1225 -9.65 -34.68 -27.67
CA SER A 1225 -9.63 -33.40 -26.96
C SER A 1225 -9.76 -33.52 -25.44
N SER A 1226 -10.18 -34.66 -24.90
CA SER A 1226 -10.38 -34.83 -23.45
C SER A 1226 -9.17 -35.49 -22.78
N PHE A 1227 -8.72 -34.88 -21.70
CA PHE A 1227 -7.56 -35.26 -20.90
C PHE A 1227 -8.00 -35.57 -19.48
N VAL A 1228 -7.48 -36.65 -18.91
CA VAL A 1228 -7.85 -37.16 -17.59
C VAL A 1228 -6.58 -37.39 -16.75
N MET A 1229 -6.67 -37.17 -15.45
CA MET A 1229 -5.58 -37.46 -14.52
C MET A 1229 -6.11 -37.86 -13.15
N GLU A 1230 -5.29 -38.61 -12.42
CA GLU A 1230 -5.61 -39.19 -11.12
C GLU A 1230 -4.61 -38.68 -10.07
N VAL A 1231 -5.12 -38.01 -9.03
CA VAL A 1231 -4.31 -37.32 -8.01
C VAL A 1231 -4.69 -37.87 -6.63
N ILE A 1232 -3.71 -38.16 -5.76
CA ILE A 1232 -3.99 -38.62 -4.39
C ILE A 1232 -4.82 -37.56 -3.67
N SER A 1233 -5.99 -37.96 -3.13
CA SER A 1233 -7.02 -37.06 -2.59
C SER A 1233 -6.52 -36.03 -1.58
N ASN A 1234 -5.52 -36.40 -0.79
CA ASN A 1234 -5.00 -35.61 0.33
C ASN A 1234 -3.96 -34.56 -0.13
N ARG A 1235 -3.52 -34.57 -1.41
CA ARG A 1235 -2.52 -33.63 -1.97
C ARG A 1235 -3.20 -32.38 -2.56
N VAL A 1236 -3.75 -31.55 -1.66
CA VAL A 1236 -4.48 -30.30 -1.96
C VAL A 1236 -3.72 -29.38 -2.92
N GLU A 1237 -2.45 -29.10 -2.64
CA GLU A 1237 -1.59 -28.21 -3.44
C GLU A 1237 -1.50 -28.63 -4.91
N LEU A 1238 -1.44 -29.95 -5.14
CA LEU A 1238 -1.30 -30.57 -6.46
C LEU A 1238 -2.62 -30.58 -7.22
N ARG A 1239 -3.75 -30.85 -6.54
CA ARG A 1239 -5.10 -30.65 -7.09
C ARG A 1239 -5.28 -29.21 -7.55
N ASP A 1240 -4.91 -28.24 -6.71
CA ASP A 1240 -5.15 -26.82 -6.97
C ASP A 1240 -4.20 -26.28 -8.06
N TYR A 1241 -2.99 -26.84 -8.19
CA TYR A 1241 -2.13 -26.60 -9.36
C TYR A 1241 -2.84 -26.98 -10.67
N TYR A 1242 -3.44 -28.17 -10.76
CA TYR A 1242 -4.12 -28.62 -11.98
C TYR A 1242 -5.40 -27.83 -12.27
N ILE A 1243 -6.14 -27.41 -11.24
CA ILE A 1243 -7.27 -26.47 -11.39
C ILE A 1243 -6.79 -25.16 -12.01
N ARG A 1244 -5.66 -24.59 -11.56
CA ARG A 1244 -5.02 -23.41 -12.19
C ARG A 1244 -4.50 -23.67 -13.62
N ARG A 1245 -4.55 -24.91 -14.14
CA ARG A 1245 -4.23 -25.30 -15.53
C ARG A 1245 -5.46 -25.71 -16.36
N GLY A 1246 -6.67 -25.50 -15.83
CA GLY A 1246 -7.94 -25.74 -16.53
C GLY A 1246 -8.54 -27.14 -16.35
N TYR A 1247 -8.03 -27.94 -15.41
CA TYR A 1247 -8.65 -29.22 -15.05
C TYR A 1247 -9.81 -28.99 -14.07
N GLN A 1248 -10.96 -29.60 -14.34
CA GLN A 1248 -12.13 -29.58 -13.48
C GLN A 1248 -12.14 -30.83 -12.60
N ASN A 1249 -12.58 -30.66 -11.34
CA ASN A 1249 -12.80 -31.75 -10.41
C ASN A 1249 -14.09 -32.51 -10.80
N THR A 1250 -13.99 -33.82 -11.02
CA THR A 1250 -15.15 -34.66 -11.38
C THR A 1250 -15.92 -35.22 -10.18
N ASN A 1251 -15.40 -35.01 -8.96
CA ASN A 1251 -15.86 -35.63 -7.70
C ASN A 1251 -15.90 -37.17 -7.71
N ARG A 1252 -15.32 -37.82 -8.74
CA ARG A 1252 -15.15 -39.28 -8.80
C ARG A 1252 -13.83 -39.68 -8.14
N PHE A 1253 -13.93 -40.65 -7.23
CA PHE A 1253 -12.77 -41.28 -6.58
C PHE A 1253 -12.58 -42.71 -7.08
N ILE A 1254 -11.34 -43.19 -7.05
CA ILE A 1254 -10.90 -44.55 -7.39
C ILE A 1254 -10.04 -45.07 -6.22
N GLU A 1255 -10.08 -46.38 -5.94
CA GLU A 1255 -9.21 -47.01 -4.95
C GLU A 1255 -7.72 -46.86 -5.31
N PHE A 1256 -6.85 -46.65 -4.32
CA PHE A 1256 -5.42 -46.53 -4.57
C PHE A 1256 -4.78 -47.90 -4.90
N PRO A 1257 -3.98 -48.01 -5.99
CA PRO A 1257 -3.53 -49.29 -6.51
C PRO A 1257 -2.48 -49.97 -5.62
N LYS A 1258 -2.74 -51.25 -5.31
CA LYS A 1258 -1.82 -52.16 -4.61
C LYS A 1258 -0.65 -52.56 -5.53
N SER A 1259 0.56 -52.65 -4.98
CA SER A 1259 1.80 -52.89 -5.71
C SER A 1259 2.82 -53.61 -4.82
N SER A 1260 3.76 -54.34 -5.43
CA SER A 1260 4.93 -54.91 -4.76
C SER A 1260 6.11 -53.93 -4.64
N TYR A 1261 6.04 -52.77 -5.30
CA TYR A 1261 7.16 -51.82 -5.40
C TYR A 1261 7.05 -50.61 -4.44
N TRP A 1262 5.87 -50.39 -3.85
CA TRP A 1262 5.61 -49.32 -2.88
C TRP A 1262 4.61 -49.77 -1.82
N SER A 1263 4.77 -49.27 -0.58
CA SER A 1263 3.84 -49.51 0.52
C SER A 1263 3.41 -48.18 1.16
N PRO A 1264 2.12 -48.00 1.49
CA PRO A 1264 1.65 -46.84 2.27
C PRO A 1264 2.38 -46.69 3.61
N LEU A 1265 2.65 -45.44 3.97
CA LEU A 1265 3.24 -45.03 5.25
C LEU A 1265 2.20 -44.40 6.20
N THR A 1266 0.95 -44.29 5.77
CA THR A 1266 -0.19 -43.79 6.55
C THR A 1266 -1.18 -44.91 6.83
N ASN A 1267 -1.89 -44.81 7.96
CA ASN A 1267 -3.02 -45.66 8.32
C ASN A 1267 -4.34 -45.19 7.65
N GLU A 1268 -4.33 -44.03 6.99
CA GLU A 1268 -5.48 -43.50 6.25
C GLU A 1268 -5.70 -44.23 4.91
N GLU A 1269 -6.96 -44.41 4.53
CA GLU A 1269 -7.34 -45.03 3.27
C GLU A 1269 -7.10 -44.08 2.08
N LEU A 1270 -5.93 -44.22 1.44
CA LEU A 1270 -5.58 -43.45 0.24
C LEU A 1270 -6.55 -43.71 -0.91
N LYS A 1271 -7.00 -42.63 -1.57
CA LYS A 1271 -7.86 -42.66 -2.76
C LYS A 1271 -7.33 -41.73 -3.84
N LEU A 1272 -7.66 -42.01 -5.10
CA LEU A 1272 -7.31 -41.19 -6.26
C LEU A 1272 -8.54 -40.38 -6.69
N LEU A 1273 -8.41 -39.05 -6.71
CA LEU A 1273 -9.40 -38.12 -7.24
C LEU A 1273 -9.18 -37.94 -8.75
N VAL A 1274 -10.24 -38.10 -9.54
CA VAL A 1274 -10.20 -37.94 -11.00
C VAL A 1274 -10.47 -36.49 -11.38
N LEU A 1275 -9.53 -35.88 -12.11
CA LEU A 1275 -9.67 -34.55 -12.71
C LEU A 1275 -9.76 -34.69 -14.24
N ARG A 1276 -10.55 -33.83 -14.90
CA ARG A 1276 -10.73 -33.84 -16.37
C ARG A 1276 -10.60 -32.44 -16.96
N LYS A 1277 -10.01 -32.35 -18.15
CA LYS A 1277 -9.94 -31.15 -19.00
C LYS A 1277 -10.38 -31.50 -20.42
N THR A 1278 -10.93 -30.54 -21.15
CA THR A 1278 -11.17 -30.66 -22.59
C THR A 1278 -10.50 -29.48 -23.30
N ILE A 1279 -9.94 -29.74 -24.48
CA ILE A 1279 -9.14 -28.78 -25.26
C ILE A 1279 -9.63 -28.83 -26.72
N ASP A 1280 -10.38 -27.81 -27.12
CA ASP A 1280 -11.08 -27.69 -28.42
C ASP A 1280 -10.15 -27.53 -29.62
#